data_AF-A0A9P7X909-F1
#
_entry.id   AF-A0A9P7X909-F1
#
_cell.length_a   1.000
_cell.length_b   1.000
_cell.length_c   1.000
_cell.angle_alpha   90.00
_cell.angle_beta   90.00
_cell.angle_gamma   90.00
#
_symmetry.space_group_name_H-M   'P 1'
#
loop_
_entity.id
_entity.type
_entity.pdbx_description
1 polymer ?
#
loop_
_entity_poly.entity_id
_entity_poly.type
_entity_poly.pdbx_seq_one_letter_code
_entity_poly.pdbx_strand_id
1 'polypeptide(L)'
;MAAIYMRNVPDSTTDVSLQRDLAKILHDAPFNRFTSGERMNFHVFLLRKQGNRARGHRGIGVLTLPTTETAKEFISIYGRRTRPSLPCDYTGGRGQFLVFERSRKEPDASIVTYILQTPYVDPQVVQEKREREAKLYKGVGLSSLQLGWRCRDDAFSIEWDAHKDFIHTLPSGETALGGLTLHFVEDTREIVIAFPSIPVPSDNTADGLRGPPTPQIVFRWNRVQSVVFEKVSRDRPAIIFSLYRAPHFEYQTVSLGLHKDVRIIRQPCTAFLGTHGRIAPFASLEIRAECASPSDLDKFEQMAEVASLPSAMQIYVSPVKRRLFSVNALGQFDRWVAGLEWPIAFQLVAIRDNRLANPIELYDLQPYVATLKLEHGVPKTGEILRLFRQRLVTLGEKGVDQRGAVTILDCLSKTENDVTALYMSLRSQAKNPGYFNCYHVTVTPTRIICDGPFPDQSNRVLRRYPNNTNCFLRVQFTDEDLLDFRWDWNVQGAAFVRERVGGVLKSGLAVAGRQFKFLLFSQSALKEHAVWFCMPFVDSNGLIVDAEKIRNSLGDFRHLERQPARMAARMSQAFTATEPSVTLELEEMFVAPDIERNNSNFTDGLGDISRELANRIAKSLQSSVGGRKRFYVTPSAYQFRMGGFKGVIAVDYKLQGMEIMLRKSQKKFESPGLMQIEIAQVFYRPKPMYLNRNLVMILETLGVPAKVFIDLQDEAVDDIETATQSLRDCATHLLDMHGCGTSFRLSSVFLSLSKLGIGLRDEAPLHVLNDEFINRAIEFAANHVLRVIKHKARIPVKGSCTLVGVADIHGYLAPDEVFVCIKERDKATRYLEGMVLVTRSPQAHPGDVQFAHAIGAPPADSPFTRERNPRHNCIVFSTRGMRSLPSMLSGGDLDGDEFNVICNPELFPPSCDPPAEYPPAIIKTLDRPCDINDIADWVAEYINSDILGLISQELLVRADQSQQSGLMAREAGCLKLAALASAAVDFAKSGTPVSKAEIPPPLYLKGMKPDWAIGEMGAARSGQLTYASQTAIGKLFRRIDLNDADRLADRQARREHKPPKARPRNNKRVTAARHDMDGLVREMERLNLAGIRRVASEDPISFAVRNLLRRYIDVDSSIQPETTDLATEQFRAYVNELKYICATSTLSTQPLTEEEVLVGTIATKTSQPKKRQNLMSQLRLQADELVKRIRAELAGEGTMPHDFDDDVSVSAATTTEAAPEEIDLEEWLLRSWVAWHISTRQGENFGAKSFGIIALGSIFECVRELDERERLAGGI
;
A
#
# COMPACT_ATOMS: atom_id res chain seq x y z
N MET A 1 31.46 21.46 33.57
CA MET A 1 31.80 20.70 32.35
C MET A 1 33.30 20.57 32.28
N ALA A 2 33.87 19.43 31.88
CA ALA A 2 35.32 19.28 31.89
C ALA A 2 35.83 18.44 30.71
N ALA A 3 36.57 19.10 29.82
CA ALA A 3 37.50 18.41 28.94
C ALA A 3 38.66 17.85 29.77
N ILE A 4 39.07 16.63 29.46
CA ILE A 4 40.23 15.94 30.05
C ILE A 4 41.30 15.89 28.97
N TYR A 5 42.48 16.42 29.30
CA TYR A 5 43.62 16.42 28.42
C TYR A 5 44.38 15.09 28.53
N MET A 6 44.67 14.48 27.39
CA MET A 6 45.37 13.19 27.29
C MET A 6 46.77 13.40 26.72
N ARG A 7 47.79 12.78 27.33
CA ARG A 7 49.18 12.75 26.85
C ARG A 7 49.73 11.34 26.80
N ASN A 8 50.84 11.15 26.07
CA ASN A 8 51.49 9.86 25.82
C ASN A 8 50.62 8.88 25.01
N VAL A 9 49.82 9.40 24.07
CA VAL A 9 49.09 8.55 23.13
C VAL A 9 50.10 7.97 22.12
N PRO A 10 50.19 6.64 21.93
CA PRO A 10 51.09 6.02 20.95
C PRO A 10 50.79 6.48 19.53
N ASP A 11 51.81 6.73 18.70
CA ASP A 11 51.66 7.23 17.32
C ASP A 11 50.83 6.30 16.40
N SER A 12 50.64 5.03 16.77
CA SER A 12 49.80 4.05 16.06
C SER A 12 48.32 4.08 16.45
N THR A 13 47.94 4.80 17.51
CA THR A 13 46.57 4.84 18.04
C THR A 13 45.70 5.79 17.21
N THR A 14 44.53 5.30 16.78
CA THR A 14 43.51 6.12 16.11
C THR A 14 42.46 6.61 17.10
N ASP A 15 41.74 7.70 16.77
CA ASP A 15 40.61 8.22 17.56
C ASP A 15 39.61 7.10 17.91
N VAL A 16 39.30 6.24 16.94
CA VAL A 16 38.39 5.08 17.04
C VAL A 16 38.90 4.03 18.03
N SER A 17 40.18 3.64 17.91
CA SER A 17 40.77 2.63 18.81
C SER A 17 40.81 3.10 20.26
N LEU A 18 41.14 4.37 20.49
CA LEU A 18 41.18 4.97 21.82
C LEU A 18 39.79 5.13 22.42
N GLN A 19 38.81 5.52 21.61
CA GLN A 19 37.41 5.62 22.03
C GLN A 19 36.88 4.25 22.48
N ARG A 20 37.23 3.16 21.79
CA ARG A 20 36.85 1.80 22.16
C ARG A 20 37.39 1.38 23.53
N ASP A 21 38.64 1.66 23.85
CA ASP A 21 39.18 1.24 25.16
C ASP A 21 38.67 2.09 26.30
N LEU A 22 38.47 3.38 26.05
CA LEU A 22 37.81 4.25 27.02
C LEU A 22 36.36 3.82 27.25
N ALA A 23 35.67 3.27 26.24
CA ALA A 23 34.32 2.74 26.40
C ALA A 23 34.28 1.56 27.37
N LYS A 24 35.25 0.63 27.30
CA LYS A 24 35.36 -0.50 28.24
C LYS A 24 35.43 -0.06 29.70
N ILE A 25 35.95 1.14 29.96
CA ILE A 25 36.11 1.71 31.29
C ILE A 25 34.89 2.54 31.68
N LEU A 26 34.46 3.44 30.79
CA LEU A 26 33.36 4.38 31.05
C LEU A 26 31.99 3.71 31.07
N HIS A 27 31.87 2.50 30.53
CA HIS A 27 30.63 1.70 30.55
C HIS A 27 30.60 0.65 31.67
N ASP A 28 31.64 0.59 32.50
CA ASP A 28 31.74 -0.31 33.65
C ASP A 28 31.71 0.46 34.99
N ALA A 29 31.64 -0.25 36.12
CA ALA A 29 31.70 0.36 37.44
C ALA A 29 33.07 1.02 37.67
N PRO A 30 33.14 2.24 38.25
CA PRO A 30 32.07 3.00 38.90
C PRO A 30 31.38 4.04 38.00
N PHE A 31 31.60 4.04 36.69
CA PHE A 31 31.08 5.08 35.78
C PHE A 31 29.65 4.80 35.30
N ASN A 32 29.27 3.53 35.21
CA ASN A 32 27.91 3.10 34.87
C ASN A 32 26.83 3.59 35.85
N ARG A 33 27.17 4.01 37.08
CA ARG A 33 26.21 4.60 38.04
C ARG A 33 25.74 6.01 37.65
N PHE A 34 26.51 6.68 36.79
CA PHE A 34 26.16 8.02 36.29
C PHE A 34 25.22 7.95 35.09
N THR A 35 24.85 6.74 34.66
CA THR A 35 23.89 6.48 33.60
C THR A 35 22.78 5.55 34.11
N SER A 36 21.53 5.77 33.72
CA SER A 36 20.38 4.98 34.18
C SER A 36 20.27 3.63 33.44
N GLY A 37 21.37 2.86 33.41
CA GLY A 37 21.46 1.57 32.71
C GLY A 37 21.94 1.65 31.25
N GLU A 38 22.30 2.84 30.75
CA GLU A 38 22.80 3.05 29.38
C GLU A 38 24.32 3.21 29.29
N ARG A 39 24.88 2.98 28.10
CA ARG A 39 26.29 3.25 27.80
C ARG A 39 26.51 4.76 27.66
N MET A 40 27.33 5.32 28.53
CA MET A 40 27.70 6.74 28.52
C MET A 40 28.30 7.14 27.17
N ASN A 41 27.76 8.18 26.53
CA ASN A 41 28.42 8.75 25.35
C ASN A 41 29.56 9.68 25.77
N PHE A 42 30.59 9.79 24.94
CA PHE A 42 31.76 10.64 25.16
C PHE A 42 32.51 10.85 23.84
N HIS A 43 33.30 11.92 23.77
CA HIS A 43 34.06 12.28 22.56
C HIS A 43 35.56 12.20 22.81
N VAL A 44 36.28 11.66 21.84
CA VAL A 44 37.74 11.56 21.83
C VAL A 44 38.27 12.27 20.59
N PHE A 45 39.26 13.13 20.78
CA PHE A 45 39.90 13.87 19.68
C PHE A 45 41.42 13.92 19.84
N LEU A 46 42.17 13.37 18.89
CA LEU A 46 43.63 13.46 18.87
C LEU A 46 44.11 14.68 18.05
N LEU A 47 45.05 15.44 18.62
CA LEU A 47 45.59 16.64 17.99
C LEU A 47 46.60 16.29 16.89
N ARG A 48 46.31 16.65 15.64
CA ARG A 48 47.16 16.35 14.47
C ARG A 48 48.46 17.16 14.43
N LYS A 49 49.52 16.61 13.84
CA LYS A 49 50.79 17.32 13.54
C LYS A 49 50.52 18.40 12.47
N GLN A 50 51.04 19.63 12.62
CA GLN A 50 50.85 20.73 11.64
C GLN A 50 51.85 20.60 10.47
N GLY A 51 51.36 20.64 9.22
CA GLY A 51 52.16 20.66 7.99
C GLY A 51 51.62 19.74 6.87
N ASN A 52 51.77 20.14 5.60
CA ASN A 52 51.16 19.53 4.40
C ASN A 52 51.53 18.05 4.10
N ARG A 53 52.37 17.41 4.92
CA ARG A 53 52.78 15.99 4.75
C ARG A 53 52.81 15.17 6.06
N ALA A 54 52.32 15.68 7.19
CA ALA A 54 52.40 14.95 8.45
C ALA A 54 51.21 13.97 8.63
N ARG A 55 51.45 12.67 8.45
CA ARG A 55 50.53 11.61 8.94
C ARG A 55 50.79 11.39 10.44
N GLY A 56 49.74 11.38 11.25
CA GLY A 56 49.79 11.08 12.70
C GLY A 56 49.44 12.24 13.64
N HIS A 57 49.17 11.91 14.90
CA HIS A 57 48.84 12.87 15.98
C HIS A 57 50.08 13.25 16.80
N ARG A 58 50.02 14.32 17.58
CA ARG A 58 51.11 14.86 18.42
C ARG A 58 51.36 14.05 19.70
N GLY A 59 50.86 12.81 19.79
CA GLY A 59 50.83 12.05 21.05
C GLY A 59 49.92 12.62 22.15
N ILE A 60 48.99 13.52 21.77
CA ILE A 60 48.15 14.29 22.67
C ILE A 60 46.70 14.30 22.15
N GLY A 61 45.73 14.25 23.05
CA GLY A 61 44.30 14.36 22.72
C GLY A 61 43.44 15.01 23.80
N VAL A 62 42.14 15.07 23.54
CA VAL A 62 41.11 15.55 24.46
C VAL A 62 39.99 14.51 24.57
N LEU A 63 39.63 14.16 25.80
CA LEU A 63 38.45 13.37 26.15
C LEU A 63 37.40 14.32 26.74
N THR A 64 36.21 14.34 26.16
CA THR A 64 35.08 15.13 26.66
C THR A 64 34.04 14.19 27.24
N LEU A 65 33.69 14.40 28.52
CA LEU A 65 32.69 13.63 29.26
C LEU A 65 31.41 14.46 29.49
N PRO A 66 30.24 13.81 29.64
CA PRO A 66 28.94 14.48 29.69
C PRO A 66 28.75 15.39 30.91
N THR A 67 29.23 14.99 32.09
CA THR A 67 29.00 15.75 33.34
C THR A 67 30.30 16.12 34.04
N THR A 68 30.24 17.11 34.93
CA THR A 68 31.44 17.54 35.69
C THR A 68 31.80 16.49 36.74
N GLU A 69 30.79 15.80 37.26
CA GLU A 69 30.85 14.76 38.26
C GLU A 69 31.56 13.52 37.71
N THR A 70 31.18 13.08 36.49
CA THR A 70 31.86 11.98 35.79
C THR A 70 33.32 12.31 35.50
N ALA A 71 33.62 13.52 35.06
CA ALA A 71 35.00 13.95 34.81
C ALA A 71 35.84 14.08 36.08
N LYS A 72 35.27 14.55 37.19
CA LYS A 72 35.93 14.59 38.50
C LYS A 72 36.23 13.18 38.99
N GLU A 73 35.28 12.27 38.88
CA GLU A 73 35.47 10.86 39.25
C GLU A 73 36.55 10.20 38.37
N PHE A 74 36.51 10.46 37.06
CA PHE A 74 37.50 9.93 36.12
C PHE A 74 38.91 10.43 36.44
N ILE A 75 39.08 11.72 36.73
CA ILE A 75 40.37 12.29 37.16
C ILE A 75 40.76 11.82 38.57
N SER A 76 39.82 11.54 39.46
CA SER A 76 40.12 11.00 40.80
C SER A 76 40.78 9.62 40.71
N ILE A 77 40.27 8.78 39.81
CA ILE A 77 40.73 7.39 39.63
C ILE A 77 41.96 7.32 38.70
N TYR A 78 41.95 8.08 37.60
CA TYR A 78 42.95 8.00 36.53
C TYR A 78 43.81 9.27 36.35
N GLY A 79 43.66 10.25 37.24
CA GLY A 79 44.47 11.46 37.25
C GLY A 79 45.83 11.25 37.91
N ARG A 80 46.73 12.20 37.66
CA ARG A 80 48.17 12.11 37.97
C ARG A 80 48.47 12.08 39.48
N ARG A 81 48.44 10.90 40.11
CA ARG A 81 49.11 10.60 41.39
C ARG A 81 49.79 9.23 41.36
N THR A 82 51.11 9.25 41.12
CA THR A 82 52.11 8.19 41.43
C THR A 82 51.95 6.77 40.84
N ARG A 83 50.89 6.45 40.11
CA ARG A 83 50.83 5.26 39.24
C ARG A 83 50.31 5.61 37.85
N PRO A 84 50.83 4.98 36.81
CA PRO A 84 50.30 5.17 35.48
C PRO A 84 48.86 4.65 35.38
N SER A 85 47.97 5.44 34.80
CA SER A 85 46.53 5.29 34.96
C SER A 85 45.88 4.22 34.08
N LEU A 86 46.37 3.96 32.86
CA LEU A 86 45.84 2.90 31.99
C LEU A 86 46.97 2.31 31.09
N PRO A 87 47.15 0.98 31.05
CA PRO A 87 48.11 0.35 30.13
C PRO A 87 47.65 0.49 28.68
N CYS A 88 48.55 0.95 27.79
CA CYS A 88 48.32 0.89 26.34
C CYS A 88 48.73 -0.48 25.80
N ASP A 89 47.80 -1.43 25.68
CA ASP A 89 48.04 -2.73 25.04
C ASP A 89 48.02 -2.63 23.49
N TYR A 90 48.85 -1.76 22.90
CA TYR A 90 48.85 -1.52 21.44
C TYR A 90 50.16 -1.78 20.71
N THR A 91 51.24 -2.08 21.42
CA THR A 91 52.48 -2.57 20.81
C THR A 91 53.17 -3.48 21.80
N GLY A 92 53.27 -4.77 21.49
CA GLY A 92 54.08 -5.70 22.27
C GLY A 92 55.48 -5.12 22.50
N GLY A 93 55.77 -4.76 23.76
CA GLY A 93 57.08 -4.28 24.20
C GLY A 93 57.11 -2.81 24.67
N ARG A 94 57.19 -2.64 25.99
CA ARG A 94 57.38 -1.41 26.81
C ARG A 94 56.10 -0.63 27.12
N GLY A 95 55.62 -0.78 28.36
CA GLY A 95 54.44 -0.12 28.92
C GLY A 95 54.55 1.40 28.95
N GLN A 96 54.06 2.04 27.89
CA GLN A 96 53.63 3.43 27.91
C GLN A 96 52.22 3.51 28.49
N PHE A 97 51.97 4.56 29.26
CA PHE A 97 50.70 4.75 29.95
C PHE A 97 50.12 6.12 29.62
N LEU A 98 48.83 6.14 29.36
CA LEU A 98 48.09 7.37 29.09
C LEU A 98 48.02 8.20 30.37
N VAL A 99 48.35 9.49 30.23
CA VAL A 99 48.28 10.46 31.32
C VAL A 99 47.08 11.36 31.09
N PHE A 100 46.18 11.40 32.08
CA PHE A 100 45.00 12.26 32.08
C PHE A 100 45.19 13.45 33.03
N GLU A 101 44.99 14.65 32.50
CA GLU A 101 45.07 15.91 33.26
C GLU A 101 43.80 16.74 33.01
N ARG A 102 43.40 17.56 33.98
CA ARG A 102 42.29 18.49 33.77
C ARG A 102 42.65 19.49 32.67
N SER A 103 41.80 19.65 31.65
CA SER A 103 42.00 20.66 30.61
C SER A 103 41.92 22.07 31.21
N ARG A 104 42.80 22.97 30.74
CA ARG A 104 42.75 24.41 31.04
C ARG A 104 41.82 25.17 30.07
N LYS A 105 41.35 24.52 29.01
CA LYS A 105 40.39 25.05 28.05
C LYS A 105 39.01 24.50 28.35
N GLU A 106 37.99 25.35 28.24
CA GLU A 106 36.60 24.91 28.29
C GLU A 106 36.30 23.93 27.14
N PRO A 107 35.51 22.87 27.40
CA PRO A 107 35.09 21.97 26.35
C PRO A 107 34.21 22.72 25.34
N ASP A 108 34.34 22.37 24.06
CA ASP A 108 33.50 22.94 23.01
C ASP A 108 32.02 22.67 23.31
N ALA A 109 31.23 23.74 23.45
CA ALA A 109 29.82 23.66 23.81
C ALA A 109 29.01 22.81 22.81
N SER A 110 29.39 22.80 21.53
CA SER A 110 28.75 21.99 20.50
C SER A 110 29.00 20.49 20.73
N ILE A 111 30.22 20.11 21.12
CA ILE A 111 30.61 18.72 21.38
C ILE A 111 29.97 18.21 22.67
N VAL A 112 29.90 19.04 23.71
CA VAL A 112 29.25 18.65 24.98
C VAL A 112 27.75 18.45 24.76
N THR A 113 27.11 19.37 24.04
CA THR A 113 25.69 19.27 23.67
C THR A 113 25.45 17.99 22.85
N TYR A 114 26.32 17.69 21.88
CA TYR A 114 26.27 16.47 21.09
C TYR A 114 26.37 15.21 21.97
N ILE A 115 27.35 15.11 22.86
CA ILE A 115 27.51 13.93 23.74
C ILE A 115 26.31 13.74 24.67
N LEU A 116 25.80 14.83 25.27
CA LEU A 116 24.68 14.76 26.21
C LEU A 116 23.38 14.33 25.54
N GLN A 117 23.21 14.63 24.26
CA GLN A 117 21.98 14.41 23.54
C GLN A 117 22.01 13.15 22.66
N THR A 118 23.19 12.64 22.27
CA THR A 118 23.31 11.47 21.40
C THR A 118 23.66 10.21 22.18
N PRO A 119 23.09 9.03 21.83
CA PRO A 119 23.49 7.77 22.44
C PRO A 119 24.89 7.38 21.95
N TYR A 120 25.62 6.59 22.74
CA TYR A 120 26.91 6.04 22.31
C TYR A 120 26.70 5.11 21.09
N VAL A 121 27.34 5.45 19.98
CA VAL A 121 27.43 4.57 18.79
C VAL A 121 28.77 3.86 18.83
N ASP A 122 28.77 2.54 18.63
CA ASP A 122 30.01 1.78 18.58
C ASP A 122 30.94 2.35 17.47
N PRO A 123 32.16 2.79 17.81
CA PRO A 123 33.13 3.28 16.84
C PRO A 123 33.43 2.27 15.73
N GLN A 124 33.27 0.97 15.99
CA GLN A 124 33.43 -0.08 14.99
C GLN A 124 32.38 0.03 13.88
N VAL A 125 31.11 0.32 14.19
CA VAL A 125 30.05 0.45 13.18
C VAL A 125 30.29 1.67 12.28
N VAL A 126 30.74 2.78 12.87
CA VAL A 126 31.10 3.99 12.11
C VAL A 126 32.34 3.75 11.24
N GLN A 127 33.31 3.01 11.76
CA GLN A 127 34.53 2.64 11.04
C GLN A 127 34.24 1.65 9.90
N GLU A 128 33.45 0.60 10.14
CA GLU A 128 32.99 -0.35 9.13
C GLU A 128 32.23 0.35 8.00
N LYS A 129 31.35 1.32 8.33
CA LYS A 129 30.68 2.15 7.33
C LYS A 129 31.69 2.95 6.48
N ARG A 130 32.64 3.65 7.12
CA ARG A 130 33.69 4.43 6.42
C ARG A 130 34.59 3.54 5.57
N GLU A 131 34.95 2.35 6.04
CA GLU A 131 35.76 1.39 5.30
C GLU A 131 35.00 0.84 4.09
N ARG A 132 33.71 0.56 4.25
CA ARG A 132 32.83 0.16 3.16
C ARG A 132 32.71 1.27 2.11
N GLU A 133 32.46 2.51 2.53
CA GLU A 133 32.44 3.69 1.66
C GLU A 133 33.76 3.84 0.90
N ALA A 134 34.90 3.72 1.58
CA ALA A 134 36.22 3.82 0.96
C ALA A 134 36.45 2.72 -0.10
N LYS A 135 35.91 1.52 0.10
CA LYS A 135 35.95 0.43 -0.89
C LYS A 135 35.05 0.70 -2.10
N LEU A 136 33.91 1.36 -1.89
CA LEU A 136 32.91 1.69 -2.92
C LEU A 136 33.19 3.00 -3.68
N TYR A 137 34.08 3.86 -3.18
CA TYR A 137 34.41 5.15 -3.80
C TYR A 137 35.23 5.05 -5.10
N LYS A 138 35.61 3.84 -5.55
CA LYS A 138 36.42 3.66 -6.76
C LYS A 138 35.53 3.81 -8.01
N GLY A 139 35.74 4.88 -8.78
CA GLY A 139 35.07 5.02 -10.08
C GLY A 139 35.51 3.95 -11.10
N VAL A 140 34.55 3.44 -11.87
CA VAL A 140 34.72 2.48 -12.97
C VAL A 140 34.60 3.22 -14.29
N GLY A 141 35.65 3.18 -15.11
CA GLY A 141 35.63 3.78 -16.44
C GLY A 141 34.85 2.95 -17.44
N LEU A 142 33.98 3.58 -18.22
CA LEU A 142 33.18 2.93 -19.25
C LEU A 142 33.50 3.51 -20.64
N SER A 143 33.51 2.65 -21.66
CA SER A 143 33.71 3.04 -23.06
C SER A 143 32.39 3.29 -23.79
N SER A 144 31.33 2.55 -23.46
CA SER A 144 29.99 2.72 -24.04
C SER A 144 28.90 2.26 -23.08
N LEU A 145 27.69 2.78 -23.28
CA LEU A 145 26.48 2.36 -22.59
C LEU A 145 25.38 2.05 -23.61
N GLN A 146 24.80 0.86 -23.49
CA GLN A 146 23.75 0.37 -24.37
C GLN A 146 22.52 0.00 -23.55
N LEU A 147 21.35 0.44 -24.03
CA LEU A 147 20.05 0.03 -23.50
C LEU A 147 19.40 -0.92 -24.51
N GLY A 148 18.77 -1.98 -24.02
CA GLY A 148 18.33 -3.06 -24.89
C GLY A 148 17.18 -3.91 -24.38
N TRP A 149 16.92 -4.96 -25.14
CA TRP A 149 15.84 -5.89 -24.92
C TRP A 149 16.37 -7.33 -24.99
N ARG A 150 16.12 -8.14 -23.95
CA ARG A 150 16.43 -9.56 -24.00
C ARG A 150 15.38 -10.32 -24.81
N CYS A 151 15.79 -10.87 -25.94
CA CYS A 151 14.92 -11.62 -26.82
C CYS A 151 14.69 -13.05 -26.30
N ARG A 152 13.65 -13.73 -26.82
CA ARG A 152 13.28 -15.11 -26.44
C ARG A 152 14.34 -16.16 -26.79
N ASP A 153 15.23 -15.83 -27.72
CA ASP A 153 16.40 -16.63 -28.10
C ASP A 153 17.67 -16.24 -27.34
N ASP A 154 17.51 -15.58 -26.18
CA ASP A 154 18.59 -15.11 -25.29
C ASP A 154 19.57 -14.08 -25.89
N ALA A 155 19.29 -13.56 -27.09
CA ALA A 155 20.04 -12.44 -27.66
C ALA A 155 19.71 -11.12 -26.94
N PHE A 156 20.72 -10.28 -26.70
CA PHE A 156 20.53 -8.91 -26.22
C PHE A 156 20.38 -7.99 -27.42
N SER A 157 19.18 -7.47 -27.65
CA SER A 157 18.98 -6.51 -28.72
C SER A 157 19.34 -5.09 -28.31
N ILE A 158 20.32 -4.49 -28.99
CA ILE A 158 20.71 -3.09 -28.76
C ILE A 158 19.69 -2.16 -29.42
N GLU A 159 18.96 -1.42 -28.61
CA GLU A 159 17.91 -0.49 -29.07
C GLU A 159 18.32 0.98 -28.93
N TRP A 160 19.23 1.28 -28.00
CA TRP A 160 19.87 2.58 -27.88
C TRP A 160 21.35 2.45 -27.48
N ASP A 161 22.20 3.33 -28.01
CA ASP A 161 23.65 3.31 -27.83
C ASP A 161 24.14 4.73 -27.56
N ALA A 162 24.50 5.00 -26.30
CA ALA A 162 24.94 6.30 -25.82
C ALA A 162 26.16 6.83 -26.57
N HIS A 163 27.09 5.94 -26.97
CA HIS A 163 28.31 6.37 -27.64
C HIS A 163 28.00 6.98 -29.01
N LYS A 164 27.03 6.42 -29.74
CA LYS A 164 26.61 6.93 -31.06
C LYS A 164 25.70 8.14 -30.98
N ASP A 165 24.74 8.11 -30.06
CA ASP A 165 23.65 9.09 -30.03
C ASP A 165 23.95 10.31 -29.15
N PHE A 166 24.91 10.22 -28.21
CA PHE A 166 25.21 11.26 -27.22
C PHE A 166 26.65 11.81 -27.29
N ILE A 167 27.66 10.95 -27.52
CA ILE A 167 29.08 11.37 -27.52
C ILE A 167 29.51 11.96 -28.88
N HIS A 168 28.93 11.50 -29.99
CA HIS A 168 29.27 11.97 -31.35
C HIS A 168 28.41 13.12 -31.89
N THR A 169 27.36 13.52 -31.17
CA THR A 169 26.37 14.53 -31.58
C THR A 169 26.59 15.91 -30.92
N LEU A 170 27.69 16.09 -30.18
CA LEU A 170 28.08 17.40 -29.67
C LEU A 170 28.35 18.36 -30.85
N PRO A 171 27.94 19.65 -30.76
CA PRO A 171 28.17 20.63 -31.80
C PRO A 171 29.65 20.66 -32.22
N SER A 172 29.89 20.63 -33.53
CA SER A 172 31.22 20.56 -34.14
C SER A 172 32.15 21.67 -33.59
N GLY A 173 33.05 21.30 -32.68
CA GLY A 173 34.03 22.20 -32.05
C GLY A 173 34.17 22.03 -30.53
N GLU A 174 33.20 21.42 -29.85
CA GLU A 174 33.23 21.24 -28.39
C GLU A 174 33.66 19.81 -28.00
N THR A 175 34.84 19.67 -27.36
CA THR A 175 35.27 18.39 -26.78
C THR A 175 34.59 18.16 -25.44
N ALA A 176 33.91 17.02 -25.28
CA ALA A 176 33.37 16.57 -24.00
C ALA A 176 34.43 16.59 -22.89
N LEU A 177 34.12 17.21 -21.75
CA LEU A 177 34.98 17.19 -20.56
C LEU A 177 34.71 15.90 -19.78
N GLY A 178 35.57 14.88 -19.96
CA GLY A 178 35.54 13.63 -19.20
C GLY A 178 34.94 12.43 -19.95
N GLY A 179 35.08 11.22 -19.39
CA GLY A 179 34.54 9.96 -19.93
C GLY A 179 33.33 9.46 -19.14
N LEU A 180 32.65 8.43 -19.66
CA LEU A 180 31.54 7.77 -18.98
C LEU A 180 32.07 7.04 -17.73
N THR A 181 31.43 7.25 -16.58
CA THR A 181 31.87 6.64 -15.31
C THR A 181 30.71 5.99 -14.57
N LEU A 182 31.01 4.90 -13.87
CA LEU A 182 30.09 4.22 -12.96
C LEU A 182 30.67 4.25 -11.54
N HIS A 183 29.84 4.60 -10.56
CA HIS A 183 30.23 4.58 -9.15
C HIS A 183 29.07 4.22 -8.23
N PHE A 184 29.39 3.82 -7.00
CA PHE A 184 28.44 3.47 -5.96
C PHE A 184 28.29 4.63 -4.97
N VAL A 185 27.05 4.88 -4.53
CA VAL A 185 26.73 5.83 -3.46
C VAL A 185 26.17 5.05 -2.28
N GLU A 186 26.95 4.89 -1.20
CA GLU A 186 26.55 4.09 -0.03
C GLU A 186 25.36 4.71 0.72
N ASP A 187 25.36 6.03 0.91
CA ASP A 187 24.32 6.72 1.70
C ASP A 187 22.92 6.54 1.12
N THR A 188 22.78 6.54 -0.20
CA THR A 188 21.49 6.32 -0.90
C THR A 188 21.34 4.90 -1.46
N ARG A 189 22.40 4.09 -1.38
CA ARG A 189 22.49 2.74 -1.97
C ARG A 189 22.16 2.74 -3.46
N GLU A 190 22.75 3.68 -4.16
CA GLU A 190 22.55 3.91 -5.59
C GLU A 190 23.80 3.49 -6.37
N ILE A 191 23.59 3.04 -7.61
CA ILE A 191 24.60 2.97 -8.66
C ILE A 191 24.30 4.14 -9.58
N VAL A 192 25.31 4.95 -9.84
CA VAL A 192 25.23 6.14 -10.69
C VAL A 192 26.13 5.93 -11.89
N ILE A 193 25.55 6.01 -13.08
CA ILE A 193 26.29 6.09 -14.35
C ILE A 193 26.25 7.54 -14.81
N ALA A 194 27.37 8.23 -14.70
CA ALA A 194 27.51 9.64 -15.05
C ALA A 194 28.10 9.83 -16.44
N PHE A 195 27.46 10.68 -17.24
CA PHE A 195 27.89 11.06 -18.58
C PHE A 195 28.91 12.20 -18.53
N PRO A 196 29.66 12.45 -19.62
CA PRO A 196 30.50 13.63 -19.75
C PRO A 196 29.68 14.93 -19.63
N SER A 197 30.30 15.98 -19.08
CA SER A 197 29.70 17.31 -19.01
C SER A 197 29.56 17.95 -20.40
N ILE A 198 28.38 18.49 -20.72
CA ILE A 198 28.10 19.19 -22.00
C ILE A 198 28.32 20.70 -21.82
N PRO A 199 29.23 21.38 -22.54
CA PRO A 199 29.38 22.83 -22.41
C PRO A 199 28.05 23.56 -22.73
N VAL A 200 27.71 24.59 -21.95
CA VAL A 200 26.54 25.45 -22.23
C VAL A 200 27.05 26.82 -22.69
N PRO A 201 26.49 27.42 -23.77
CA PRO A 201 26.86 28.77 -24.21
C PRO A 201 26.70 29.81 -23.09
N SER A 202 27.65 30.72 -22.99
CA SER A 202 27.87 31.64 -21.85
C SER A 202 26.76 32.67 -21.56
N ASP A 203 25.72 32.75 -22.37
CA ASP A 203 24.80 33.91 -22.37
C ASP A 203 23.61 33.80 -21.41
N ASN A 204 23.46 32.70 -20.65
CA ASN A 204 22.37 32.51 -19.67
C ASN A 204 22.82 32.33 -18.21
N THR A 205 23.95 32.92 -17.81
CA THR A 205 24.46 32.84 -16.43
C THR A 205 23.87 33.91 -15.51
N ALA A 206 22.54 33.93 -15.35
CA ALA A 206 21.86 34.83 -14.41
C ALA A 206 21.75 34.30 -12.96
N ASP A 207 22.01 33.00 -12.71
CA ASP A 207 21.51 32.33 -11.48
C ASP A 207 22.56 31.68 -10.54
N GLY A 208 23.83 32.11 -10.57
CA GLY A 208 24.82 31.65 -9.55
C GLY A 208 25.17 30.14 -9.59
N LEU A 209 24.83 29.44 -10.69
CA LEU A 209 25.20 28.06 -10.97
C LEU A 209 26.66 27.97 -11.42
N ARG A 210 27.41 26.97 -10.91
CA ARG A 210 28.76 26.62 -11.40
C ARG A 210 28.69 25.36 -12.25
N GLY A 211 28.94 25.53 -13.54
CA GLY A 211 29.21 24.44 -14.48
C GLY A 211 27.97 23.86 -15.17
N PRO A 212 28.18 23.17 -16.29
CA PRO A 212 27.09 22.60 -17.09
C PRO A 212 26.36 21.42 -16.41
N PRO A 213 25.07 21.21 -16.74
CA PRO A 213 24.33 20.04 -16.26
C PRO A 213 24.96 18.74 -16.78
N THR A 214 25.18 17.79 -15.88
CA THR A 214 25.75 16.47 -16.18
C THR A 214 24.65 15.41 -16.18
N PRO A 215 24.37 14.73 -17.31
CA PRO A 215 23.38 13.67 -17.36
C PRO A 215 23.81 12.43 -16.55
N GLN A 216 22.85 11.76 -15.91
CA GLN A 216 23.08 10.60 -15.06
C GLN A 216 21.94 9.58 -15.15
N ILE A 217 22.30 8.30 -15.14
CA ILE A 217 21.39 7.17 -14.95
C ILE A 217 21.61 6.63 -13.54
N VAL A 218 20.54 6.57 -12.75
CA VAL A 218 20.61 6.22 -11.34
C VAL A 218 19.64 5.08 -11.02
N PHE A 219 20.11 4.05 -10.33
CA PHE A 219 19.25 2.97 -9.85
C PHE A 219 19.78 2.37 -8.54
N ARG A 220 18.87 1.89 -7.69
CA ARG A 220 19.21 1.36 -6.37
C ARG A 220 19.71 -0.08 -6.42
N TRP A 221 20.57 -0.45 -5.48
CA TRP A 221 21.18 -1.79 -5.41
C TRP A 221 20.13 -2.90 -5.34
N ASN A 222 19.06 -2.69 -4.57
CA ASN A 222 17.98 -3.65 -4.41
C ASN A 222 17.08 -3.81 -5.66
N ARG A 223 17.29 -3.02 -6.72
CA ARG A 223 16.58 -3.15 -8.00
C ARG A 223 17.34 -4.02 -9.00
N VAL A 224 18.60 -4.33 -8.73
CA VAL A 224 19.41 -5.21 -9.58
C VAL A 224 18.90 -6.63 -9.39
N GLN A 225 18.32 -7.20 -10.44
CA GLN A 225 17.82 -8.58 -10.47
C GLN A 225 18.98 -9.56 -10.69
N SER A 226 19.84 -9.26 -11.65
CA SER A 226 21.04 -10.02 -11.94
C SER A 226 22.11 -9.13 -12.55
N VAL A 227 23.35 -9.52 -12.30
CA VAL A 227 24.53 -8.96 -12.95
C VAL A 227 25.19 -10.07 -13.76
N VAL A 228 25.55 -9.80 -15.01
CA VAL A 228 26.31 -10.73 -15.85
C VAL A 228 27.63 -10.07 -16.24
N PHE A 229 28.72 -10.82 -16.10
CA PHE A 229 30.07 -10.39 -16.48
C PHE A 229 30.47 -11.02 -17.81
N GLU A 230 30.60 -10.20 -18.84
CA GLU A 230 31.06 -10.63 -20.16
C GLU A 230 32.60 -10.56 -20.22
N LYS A 231 33.26 -11.66 -19.82
CA LYS A 231 34.74 -11.78 -19.82
C LYS A 231 35.31 -12.42 -21.11
N VAL A 232 34.44 -12.91 -21.99
CA VAL A 232 34.82 -13.80 -23.12
C VAL A 232 35.42 -13.02 -24.30
N SER A 233 35.06 -11.75 -24.50
CA SER A 233 35.70 -10.90 -25.51
C SER A 233 36.92 -10.21 -24.87
N ARG A 234 38.15 -10.54 -25.31
CA ARG A 234 39.38 -9.94 -24.76
C ARG A 234 39.48 -8.42 -24.99
N ASP A 235 38.72 -7.89 -25.97
CA ASP A 235 38.81 -6.49 -26.40
C ASP A 235 37.69 -5.60 -25.83
N ARG A 236 36.58 -6.15 -25.31
CA ARG A 236 35.43 -5.37 -24.80
C ARG A 236 34.75 -6.06 -23.61
N PRO A 237 35.35 -6.00 -22.41
CA PRO A 237 34.68 -6.48 -21.20
C PRO A 237 33.40 -5.66 -20.95
N ALA A 238 32.30 -6.32 -20.60
CA ALA A 238 31.04 -5.63 -20.33
C ALA A 238 30.33 -6.15 -19.08
N ILE A 239 29.55 -5.25 -18.47
CA ILE A 239 28.66 -5.54 -17.36
C ILE A 239 27.24 -5.43 -17.89
N ILE A 240 26.44 -6.47 -17.70
CA ILE A 240 25.01 -6.45 -18.06
C ILE A 240 24.19 -6.45 -16.77
N PHE A 241 23.39 -5.41 -16.60
CA PHE A 241 22.42 -5.29 -15.53
C PHE A 241 21.03 -5.65 -16.06
N SER A 242 20.38 -6.60 -15.39
CA SER A 242 18.93 -6.78 -15.51
C SER A 242 18.27 -6.16 -14.28
N LEU A 243 17.32 -5.26 -14.48
CA LEU A 243 16.67 -4.51 -13.41
C LEU A 243 15.20 -4.92 -13.24
N TYR A 244 14.70 -4.92 -11.99
CA TYR A 244 13.27 -5.12 -11.72
C TYR A 244 12.40 -3.91 -12.15
N ARG A 245 12.98 -2.70 -12.19
CA ARG A 245 12.31 -1.44 -12.55
C ARG A 245 13.24 -0.58 -13.40
N ALA A 246 12.66 0.35 -14.15
CA ALA A 246 13.45 1.27 -14.95
C ALA A 246 14.35 2.14 -14.05
N PRO A 247 15.55 2.52 -14.52
CA PRO A 247 16.39 3.46 -13.81
C PRO A 247 15.81 4.88 -13.88
N HIS A 248 16.27 5.73 -12.97
CA HIS A 248 16.01 7.16 -12.97
C HIS A 248 16.96 7.87 -13.92
N PHE A 249 16.44 8.78 -14.75
CA PHE A 249 17.23 9.68 -15.58
C PHE A 249 17.22 11.07 -14.96
N GLU A 250 18.38 11.67 -14.77
CA GLU A 250 18.49 13.00 -14.16
C GLU A 250 19.69 13.81 -14.69
N TYR A 251 19.64 15.12 -14.51
CA TYR A 251 20.73 16.05 -14.74
C TYR A 251 21.25 16.60 -13.41
N GLN A 252 22.55 16.47 -13.15
CA GLN A 252 23.21 17.03 -11.98
C GLN A 252 23.84 18.39 -12.29
N THR A 253 23.58 19.39 -11.46
CA THR A 253 24.23 20.71 -11.49
C THR A 253 24.86 21.04 -10.14
N VAL A 254 25.84 21.94 -10.12
CA VAL A 254 26.52 22.40 -8.91
C VAL A 254 26.20 23.88 -8.69
N SER A 255 25.74 24.23 -7.49
CA SER A 255 25.37 25.59 -7.08
C SER A 255 26.17 26.03 -5.85
N LEU A 256 26.45 27.34 -5.73
CA LEU A 256 27.04 27.94 -4.53
C LEU A 256 25.93 28.42 -3.60
N GLY A 257 25.85 27.85 -2.40
CA GLY A 257 24.95 28.32 -1.35
C GLY A 257 25.37 29.68 -0.78
N LEU A 258 24.45 30.34 -0.08
CA LEU A 258 24.63 31.65 0.58
C LEU A 258 25.88 31.75 1.49
N HIS A 259 26.39 30.61 1.98
CA HIS A 259 27.59 30.52 2.84
C HIS A 259 28.85 29.98 2.14
N LYS A 260 28.90 29.98 0.80
CA LYS A 260 29.97 29.35 -0.02
C LYS A 260 30.04 27.82 0.07
N ASP A 261 29.01 27.18 0.62
CA ASP A 261 28.87 25.72 0.56
C ASP A 261 28.48 25.26 -0.85
N VAL A 262 29.17 24.24 -1.35
CA VAL A 262 28.85 23.63 -2.64
C VAL A 262 27.60 22.76 -2.47
N ARG A 263 26.52 23.08 -3.20
CA ARG A 263 25.29 22.29 -3.23
C ARG A 263 25.16 21.56 -4.57
N ILE A 264 24.85 20.27 -4.50
CA ILE A 264 24.51 19.46 -5.66
C ILE A 264 23.00 19.53 -5.84
N ILE A 265 22.56 19.85 -7.06
CA ILE A 265 21.16 19.88 -7.44
C ILE A 265 20.95 18.84 -8.54
N ARG A 266 19.97 17.95 -8.36
CA ARG A 266 19.59 16.93 -9.32
C ARG A 266 18.23 17.29 -9.93
N GLN A 267 18.09 17.16 -11.23
CA GLN A 267 16.85 17.45 -11.95
C GLN A 267 16.40 16.19 -12.72
N PRO A 268 15.30 15.55 -12.31
CA PRO A 268 14.77 14.39 -13.01
C PRO A 268 14.35 14.74 -14.44
N CYS A 269 14.45 13.78 -15.35
CA CYS A 269 13.96 13.91 -16.71
C CYS A 269 13.30 12.61 -17.20
N THR A 270 12.46 12.74 -18.23
CA THR A 270 11.79 11.59 -18.86
C THR A 270 12.74 10.81 -19.77
N ALA A 271 13.71 11.52 -20.36
CA ALA A 271 14.76 11.01 -21.23
C ALA A 271 15.83 12.07 -21.48
N PHE A 272 17.01 11.62 -21.89
CA PHE A 272 18.03 12.48 -22.51
C PHE A 272 17.66 12.90 -23.94
N LEU A 273 18.43 13.84 -24.50
CA LEU A 273 18.29 14.36 -25.87
C LEU A 273 18.42 13.25 -26.94
N GLY A 274 17.85 13.51 -28.12
CA GLY A 274 17.94 12.65 -29.30
C GLY A 274 16.91 11.52 -29.35
N THR A 275 17.33 10.34 -29.79
CA THR A 275 16.48 9.15 -30.01
C THR A 275 16.05 8.43 -28.72
N HIS A 276 16.65 8.79 -27.58
CA HIS A 276 16.49 8.09 -26.30
C HIS A 276 15.04 8.12 -25.80
N GLY A 277 14.34 9.26 -25.89
CA GLY A 277 12.97 9.40 -25.37
C GLY A 277 11.95 8.42 -25.97
N ARG A 278 12.21 7.92 -27.18
CA ARG A 278 11.39 6.89 -27.82
C ARG A 278 11.66 5.49 -27.28
N ILE A 279 12.87 5.21 -26.84
CA ILE A 279 13.34 3.88 -26.43
C ILE A 279 13.25 3.69 -24.92
N ALA A 280 13.46 4.76 -24.14
CA ALA A 280 13.45 4.74 -22.68
C ALA A 280 12.21 4.06 -22.04
N PRO A 281 10.98 4.22 -22.57
CA PRO A 281 9.81 3.56 -21.98
C PRO A 281 9.86 2.02 -22.08
N PHE A 282 10.57 1.49 -23.08
CA PHE A 282 10.48 0.07 -23.45
C PHE A 282 11.75 -0.72 -23.11
N ALA A 283 12.94 -0.17 -23.34
CA ALA A 283 14.21 -0.92 -23.34
C ALA A 283 15.20 -0.52 -22.21
N SER A 284 14.71 0.03 -21.10
CA SER A 284 15.58 0.52 -20.01
C SER A 284 15.88 -0.48 -18.88
N LEU A 285 15.37 -1.72 -18.93
CA LEU A 285 15.65 -2.72 -17.88
C LEU A 285 16.97 -3.47 -18.06
N GLU A 286 17.36 -3.65 -19.31
CA GLU A 286 18.58 -4.38 -19.66
C GLU A 286 19.61 -3.34 -20.09
N ILE A 287 20.63 -3.17 -19.24
CA ILE A 287 21.68 -2.16 -19.42
C ILE A 287 22.99 -2.89 -19.64
N ARG A 288 23.63 -2.70 -20.80
CA ARG A 288 24.96 -3.22 -21.10
C ARG A 288 25.97 -2.07 -21.06
N ALA A 289 26.87 -2.10 -20.08
CA ALA A 289 27.94 -1.13 -19.87
C ALA A 289 29.28 -1.74 -20.31
N GLU A 290 29.84 -1.26 -21.42
CA GLU A 290 31.17 -1.68 -21.88
C GLU A 290 32.23 -0.98 -21.01
N CYS A 291 33.10 -1.76 -20.36
CA CYS A 291 34.17 -1.26 -19.52
C CYS A 291 35.33 -0.75 -20.38
N ALA A 292 35.99 0.32 -19.94
CA ALA A 292 37.14 0.89 -20.65
C ALA A 292 38.38 -0.03 -20.61
N SER A 293 38.51 -0.85 -19.56
CA SER A 293 39.58 -1.84 -19.43
C SER A 293 39.12 -3.07 -18.64
N PRO A 294 39.79 -4.24 -18.76
CA PRO A 294 39.55 -5.38 -17.89
C PRO A 294 39.73 -5.05 -16.40
N SER A 295 40.64 -4.14 -16.07
CA SER A 295 40.85 -3.69 -14.68
C SER A 295 39.65 -2.95 -14.10
N ASP A 296 38.85 -2.29 -14.93
CA ASP A 296 37.63 -1.60 -14.50
C ASP A 296 36.50 -2.60 -14.21
N LEU A 297 36.45 -3.72 -14.96
CA LEU A 297 35.56 -4.84 -14.65
C LEU A 297 35.91 -5.47 -13.30
N ASP A 298 37.20 -5.70 -13.02
CA ASP A 298 37.67 -6.24 -11.74
C ASP A 298 37.37 -5.29 -10.56
N LYS A 299 37.52 -3.97 -10.77
CA LYS A 299 37.10 -2.96 -9.77
C LYS A 299 35.62 -3.06 -9.47
N PHE A 300 34.78 -3.18 -10.51
CA PHE A 300 33.34 -3.33 -10.32
C PHE A 300 32.98 -4.62 -9.59
N GLU A 301 33.60 -5.75 -9.94
CA GLU A 301 33.37 -7.04 -9.29
C GLU A 301 33.64 -6.98 -7.78
N GLN A 302 34.74 -6.34 -7.35
CA GLN A 302 35.04 -6.10 -5.94
C GLN A 302 33.99 -5.22 -5.25
N MET A 303 33.52 -4.17 -5.92
CA MET A 303 32.50 -3.28 -5.35
C MET A 303 31.13 -3.97 -5.27
N ALA A 304 30.77 -4.78 -6.26
CA ALA A 304 29.54 -5.55 -6.29
C ALA A 304 29.48 -6.56 -5.13
N GLU A 305 30.61 -7.20 -4.81
CA GLU A 305 30.75 -8.08 -3.64
C GLU A 305 30.54 -7.31 -2.32
N VAL A 306 31.20 -6.15 -2.18
CA VAL A 306 31.04 -5.26 -1.01
C VAL A 306 29.61 -4.73 -0.88
N ALA A 307 28.94 -4.42 -1.98
CA ALA A 307 27.54 -4.00 -2.01
C ALA A 307 26.55 -5.17 -1.84
N SER A 308 27.03 -6.42 -1.87
CA SER A 308 26.22 -7.64 -1.81
C SER A 308 25.15 -7.71 -2.90
N LEU A 309 25.52 -7.34 -4.13
CA LEU A 309 24.66 -7.52 -5.31
C LEU A 309 24.45 -9.01 -5.61
N PRO A 310 23.36 -9.40 -6.32
CA PRO A 310 23.10 -10.80 -6.66
C PRO A 310 24.28 -11.47 -7.36
N SER A 311 24.54 -12.74 -7.03
CA SER A 311 25.65 -13.52 -7.60
C SER A 311 25.66 -13.48 -9.12
N ALA A 312 26.80 -13.12 -9.71
CA ALA A 312 26.92 -12.98 -11.14
C ALA A 312 27.01 -14.33 -11.85
N MET A 313 26.32 -14.46 -12.98
CA MET A 313 26.49 -15.59 -13.87
C MET A 313 27.53 -15.24 -14.94
N GLN A 314 28.42 -16.18 -15.27
CA GLN A 314 29.30 -16.05 -16.43
C GLN A 314 28.61 -16.67 -17.65
N ILE A 315 27.77 -15.88 -18.32
CA ILE A 315 27.04 -16.30 -19.52
C ILE A 315 27.40 -15.33 -20.64
N TYR A 316 27.78 -15.86 -21.81
CA TYR A 316 27.91 -15.03 -23.02
C TYR A 316 26.53 -14.67 -23.54
N VAL A 317 26.24 -13.38 -23.63
CA VAL A 317 24.99 -12.86 -24.20
C VAL A 317 25.34 -12.24 -25.55
N SER A 318 24.73 -12.71 -26.64
CA SER A 318 25.04 -12.22 -27.99
C SER A 318 24.38 -10.84 -28.23
N PRO A 319 25.15 -9.75 -28.39
CA PRO A 319 24.59 -8.43 -28.67
C PRO A 319 24.23 -8.29 -30.16
N VAL A 320 22.98 -7.97 -30.48
CA VAL A 320 22.49 -7.86 -31.86
C VAL A 320 21.64 -6.60 -32.05
N LYS A 321 21.75 -5.89 -33.17
CA LYS A 321 20.89 -4.72 -33.45
C LYS A 321 19.65 -5.15 -34.26
N ARG A 322 18.52 -5.43 -33.60
CA ARG A 322 17.26 -5.85 -34.25
C ARG A 322 16.30 -4.71 -34.54
N ARG A 323 16.45 -3.56 -33.86
CA ARG A 323 15.62 -2.35 -34.07
C ARG A 323 14.14 -2.63 -33.79
N LEU A 324 13.88 -3.42 -32.74
CA LEU A 324 12.54 -3.85 -32.33
C LEU A 324 11.61 -2.67 -32.05
N PHE A 325 12.17 -1.56 -31.56
CA PHE A 325 11.43 -0.34 -31.25
C PHE A 325 11.76 0.78 -32.26
N SER A 326 11.99 0.45 -33.53
CA SER A 326 12.18 1.44 -34.61
C SER A 326 10.93 2.31 -34.84
N VAL A 327 11.10 3.49 -35.48
CA VAL A 327 9.97 4.40 -35.77
C VAL A 327 8.94 3.70 -36.66
N ASN A 328 9.42 2.87 -37.58
CA ASN A 328 8.56 2.07 -38.43
C ASN A 328 7.81 0.98 -37.65
N ALA A 329 8.51 0.20 -36.81
CA ALA A 329 7.88 -0.88 -36.03
C ALA A 329 6.80 -0.34 -35.06
N LEU A 330 7.13 0.73 -34.31
CA LEU A 330 6.15 1.39 -33.44
C LEU A 330 5.00 1.99 -34.26
N GLY A 331 5.29 2.70 -35.35
CA GLY A 331 4.26 3.32 -36.18
C GLY A 331 3.33 2.31 -36.88
N GLN A 332 3.84 1.13 -37.26
CA GLN A 332 3.02 0.04 -37.80
C GLN A 332 2.07 -0.52 -36.73
N PHE A 333 2.60 -0.83 -35.55
CA PHE A 333 1.79 -1.30 -34.42
C PHE A 333 0.74 -0.27 -33.99
N ASP A 334 1.13 0.99 -33.81
CA ASP A 334 0.22 2.05 -33.35
C ASP A 334 -0.90 2.32 -34.35
N ARG A 335 -0.62 2.32 -35.67
CA ARG A 335 -1.65 2.44 -36.71
C ARG A 335 -2.63 1.27 -36.71
N TRP A 336 -2.13 0.04 -36.53
CA TRP A 336 -2.98 -1.14 -36.44
C TRP A 336 -3.92 -1.05 -35.23
N VAL A 337 -3.37 -0.78 -34.04
CA VAL A 337 -4.13 -0.69 -32.80
C VAL A 337 -5.15 0.45 -32.81
N ALA A 338 -4.82 1.60 -33.42
CA ALA A 338 -5.74 2.73 -33.53
C ALA A 338 -7.02 2.38 -34.32
N GLY A 339 -6.96 1.41 -35.23
CA GLY A 339 -8.11 0.91 -35.98
C GLY A 339 -8.96 -0.14 -35.26
N LEU A 340 -8.53 -0.64 -34.09
CA LEU A 340 -9.24 -1.68 -33.33
C LEU A 340 -10.18 -1.08 -32.28
N GLU A 341 -11.23 -1.83 -31.91
CA GLU A 341 -12.12 -1.48 -30.81
C GLU A 341 -11.39 -1.47 -29.47
N TRP A 342 -11.86 -0.61 -28.55
CA TRP A 342 -11.16 -0.29 -27.30
C TRP A 342 -10.76 -1.50 -26.45
N PRO A 343 -11.63 -2.51 -26.20
CA PRO A 343 -11.26 -3.65 -25.36
C PRO A 343 -10.08 -4.47 -25.92
N ILE A 344 -9.97 -4.56 -27.25
CA ILE A 344 -8.87 -5.28 -27.94
C ILE A 344 -7.62 -4.38 -27.97
N ALA A 345 -7.81 -3.13 -28.40
CA ALA A 345 -6.73 -2.16 -28.56
C ALA A 345 -5.98 -1.91 -27.25
N PHE A 346 -6.71 -1.76 -26.14
CA PHE A 346 -6.13 -1.55 -24.81
C PHE A 346 -5.27 -2.74 -24.37
N GLN A 347 -5.71 -3.98 -24.56
CA GLN A 347 -4.95 -5.15 -24.12
C GLN A 347 -3.65 -5.32 -24.92
N LEU A 348 -3.65 -5.06 -26.22
CA LEU A 348 -2.43 -5.10 -27.04
C LEU A 348 -1.41 -4.05 -26.59
N VAL A 349 -1.88 -2.82 -26.32
CA VAL A 349 -1.04 -1.75 -25.76
C VAL A 349 -0.53 -2.12 -24.37
N ALA A 350 -1.37 -2.70 -23.52
CA ALA A 350 -0.98 -3.18 -22.20
C ALA A 350 0.11 -4.26 -22.27
N ILE A 351 0.05 -5.20 -23.21
CA ILE A 351 1.08 -6.23 -23.39
C ILE A 351 2.43 -5.59 -23.77
N ARG A 352 2.43 -4.63 -24.70
CA ARG A 352 3.64 -3.89 -25.11
C ARG A 352 4.20 -3.07 -23.95
N ASP A 353 3.36 -2.26 -23.32
CA ASP A 353 3.77 -1.27 -22.31
C ASP A 353 4.21 -1.94 -21.00
N ASN A 354 3.68 -3.13 -20.70
CA ASN A 354 4.17 -4.00 -19.61
C ASN A 354 5.40 -4.83 -19.99
N ARG A 355 5.93 -4.66 -21.21
CA ARG A 355 7.14 -5.31 -21.72
C ARG A 355 7.07 -6.84 -21.77
N LEU A 356 5.91 -7.38 -22.17
CA LEU A 356 5.71 -8.82 -22.29
C LEU A 356 5.98 -9.34 -23.72
N ALA A 357 5.81 -8.47 -24.71
CA ALA A 357 6.16 -8.73 -26.11
C ALA A 357 6.60 -7.42 -26.78
N ASN A 358 7.44 -7.54 -27.80
CA ASN A 358 7.87 -6.37 -28.57
C ASN A 358 6.86 -6.02 -29.69
N PRO A 359 6.91 -4.80 -30.26
CA PRO A 359 5.93 -4.35 -31.26
C PRO A 359 5.87 -5.21 -32.52
N ILE A 360 6.99 -5.78 -32.96
CA ILE A 360 7.06 -6.62 -34.16
C ILE A 360 6.33 -7.94 -33.89
N GLU A 361 6.69 -8.61 -32.80
CA GLU A 361 6.03 -9.83 -32.34
C GLU A 361 4.51 -9.66 -32.21
N LEU A 362 4.05 -8.53 -31.65
CA LEU A 362 2.62 -8.25 -31.54
C LEU A 362 1.97 -7.99 -32.89
N TYR A 363 2.63 -7.26 -33.78
CA TYR A 363 2.11 -6.99 -35.11
C TYR A 363 1.97 -8.27 -35.96
N ASP A 364 2.86 -9.25 -35.77
CA ASP A 364 2.76 -10.56 -36.42
C ASP A 364 1.50 -11.34 -36.03
N LEU A 365 0.88 -11.02 -34.88
CA LEU A 365 -0.41 -11.61 -34.45
C LEU A 365 -1.62 -10.98 -35.15
N GLN A 366 -1.46 -9.92 -35.96
CA GLN A 366 -2.55 -9.16 -36.56
C GLN A 366 -3.57 -10.02 -37.32
N PRO A 367 -3.16 -11.01 -38.16
CA PRO A 367 -4.11 -11.89 -38.85
C PRO A 367 -4.93 -12.73 -37.86
N TYR A 368 -4.28 -13.27 -36.82
CA TYR A 368 -4.94 -14.13 -35.84
C TYR A 368 -5.94 -13.35 -34.96
N VAL A 369 -5.57 -12.13 -34.54
CA VAL A 369 -6.49 -11.25 -33.78
C VAL A 369 -7.71 -10.86 -34.63
N ALA A 370 -7.52 -10.68 -35.94
CA ALA A 370 -8.65 -10.44 -36.84
C ALA A 370 -9.58 -11.65 -36.93
N THR A 371 -9.03 -12.87 -37.02
CA THR A 371 -9.80 -14.12 -36.96
C THR A 371 -10.58 -14.25 -35.64
N LEU A 372 -9.90 -14.07 -34.49
CA LEU A 372 -10.55 -14.10 -33.18
C LEU A 372 -11.74 -13.14 -33.11
N LYS A 373 -11.57 -11.92 -33.60
CA LYS A 373 -12.63 -10.91 -33.62
C LYS A 373 -13.83 -11.34 -34.46
N LEU A 374 -13.59 -11.96 -35.62
CA LEU A 374 -14.65 -12.44 -36.52
C LEU A 374 -15.41 -13.63 -35.92
N GLU A 375 -14.71 -14.56 -35.28
CA GLU A 375 -15.31 -15.79 -34.73
C GLU A 375 -16.00 -15.56 -33.38
N HIS A 376 -15.44 -14.70 -32.52
CA HIS A 376 -15.84 -14.58 -31.11
C HIS A 376 -16.45 -13.22 -30.75
N GLY A 377 -16.34 -12.22 -31.63
CA GLY A 377 -16.75 -10.84 -31.35
C GLY A 377 -15.78 -10.07 -30.45
N VAL A 378 -16.03 -8.76 -30.29
CA VAL A 378 -15.12 -7.83 -29.59
C VAL A 378 -14.95 -8.13 -28.09
N PRO A 379 -16.01 -8.34 -27.29
CA PRO A 379 -15.86 -8.53 -25.85
C PRO A 379 -15.08 -9.79 -25.51
N LYS A 380 -15.38 -10.90 -26.19
CA LYS A 380 -14.68 -12.19 -26.01
C LYS A 380 -13.22 -12.10 -26.41
N THR A 381 -12.94 -11.46 -27.54
CA THR A 381 -11.56 -11.26 -28.03
C THR A 381 -10.73 -10.42 -27.05
N GLY A 382 -11.31 -9.34 -26.52
CA GLY A 382 -10.66 -8.53 -25.49
C GLY A 382 -10.29 -9.38 -24.26
N GLU A 383 -11.16 -10.30 -23.88
CA GLU A 383 -10.94 -11.13 -22.70
C GLU A 383 -9.94 -12.29 -22.91
N ILE A 384 -9.92 -12.86 -24.10
CA ILE A 384 -8.84 -13.76 -24.56
C ILE A 384 -7.50 -13.04 -24.45
N LEU A 385 -7.40 -11.79 -24.91
CA LEU A 385 -6.17 -11.01 -24.87
C LEU A 385 -5.74 -10.64 -23.45
N ARG A 386 -6.69 -10.37 -22.54
CA ARG A 386 -6.39 -10.15 -21.11
C ARG A 386 -5.74 -11.38 -20.48
N LEU A 387 -6.28 -12.58 -20.73
CA LEU A 387 -5.72 -13.82 -20.21
C LEU A 387 -4.43 -14.23 -20.93
N PHE A 388 -4.28 -13.87 -22.21
CA PHE A 388 -3.05 -14.08 -22.97
C PHE A 388 -1.89 -13.30 -22.35
N ARG A 389 -2.14 -12.06 -21.92
CA ARG A 389 -1.16 -11.23 -21.18
C ARG A 389 -0.60 -11.98 -19.98
N GLN A 390 -1.44 -12.66 -19.21
CA GLN A 390 -1.01 -13.43 -18.02
C GLN A 390 -0.08 -14.58 -18.39
N ARG A 391 -0.40 -15.33 -19.46
CA ARG A 391 0.45 -16.45 -19.89
C ARG A 391 1.81 -16.01 -20.39
N LEU A 392 1.88 -14.83 -21.01
CA LEU A 392 3.16 -14.26 -21.43
C LEU A 392 4.10 -13.99 -20.25
N VAL A 393 3.57 -13.60 -19.08
CA VAL A 393 4.37 -13.44 -17.85
C VAL A 393 5.04 -14.77 -17.50
N THR A 394 4.27 -15.86 -17.47
CA THR A 394 4.75 -17.20 -17.13
C THR A 394 5.72 -17.78 -18.16
N LEU A 395 5.54 -17.43 -19.45
CA LEU A 395 6.42 -17.81 -20.54
C LEU A 395 7.82 -17.16 -20.39
N GLY A 396 7.89 -15.92 -19.91
CA GLY A 396 9.15 -15.21 -19.67
C GLY A 396 10.00 -15.79 -18.54
N GLU A 397 9.39 -16.52 -17.59
CA GLU A 397 10.08 -17.10 -16.42
C GLU A 397 10.63 -18.51 -16.65
N LYS A 398 10.02 -19.27 -17.56
CA LYS A 398 10.45 -20.63 -17.91
C LYS A 398 11.22 -20.58 -19.22
N GLY A 399 12.55 -20.46 -19.09
CA GLY A 399 13.46 -20.67 -20.22
C GLY A 399 13.09 -21.94 -20.98
N VAL A 400 13.03 -21.80 -22.30
CA VAL A 400 12.85 -22.81 -23.36
C VAL A 400 12.64 -24.23 -22.83
N ASP A 401 11.40 -24.71 -22.92
CA ASP A 401 11.08 -26.11 -22.67
C ASP A 401 11.93 -27.01 -23.59
N GLN A 402 12.34 -28.19 -23.11
CA GLN A 402 13.33 -29.07 -23.77
C GLN A 402 12.86 -29.66 -25.13
N ARG A 403 11.77 -29.15 -25.72
CA ARG A 403 11.14 -29.63 -26.96
C ARG A 403 10.93 -28.55 -28.04
N GLY A 404 11.56 -27.38 -27.93
CA GLY A 404 11.52 -26.33 -28.95
C GLY A 404 10.95 -25.01 -28.44
N ALA A 405 11.23 -23.91 -29.14
CA ALA A 405 10.80 -22.57 -28.77
C ALA A 405 9.27 -22.43 -28.93
N VAL A 406 8.53 -22.44 -27.81
CA VAL A 406 7.10 -22.09 -27.78
C VAL A 406 6.93 -20.65 -28.25
N THR A 407 6.16 -20.42 -29.30
CA THR A 407 5.94 -19.08 -29.86
C THR A 407 4.84 -18.33 -29.09
N ILE A 408 4.78 -17.00 -29.26
CA ILE A 408 3.68 -16.20 -28.71
C ILE A 408 2.33 -16.56 -29.34
N LEU A 409 2.32 -17.04 -30.58
CA LEU A 409 1.12 -17.49 -31.27
C LEU A 409 0.59 -18.79 -30.66
N ASP A 410 1.46 -19.75 -30.36
CA ASP A 410 1.08 -20.98 -29.64
C ASP A 410 0.48 -20.67 -28.28
N CYS A 411 1.03 -19.64 -27.61
CA CYS A 411 0.53 -19.17 -26.33
C CYS A 411 -0.87 -18.54 -26.47
N LEU A 412 -1.11 -17.73 -27.51
CA LEU A 412 -2.42 -17.12 -27.79
C LEU A 412 -3.47 -18.17 -28.17
N SER A 413 -3.13 -19.10 -29.06
CA SER A 413 -4.04 -20.17 -29.50
C SER A 413 -4.47 -21.08 -28.34
N LYS A 414 -3.52 -21.47 -27.47
CA LYS A 414 -3.88 -22.18 -26.24
C LYS A 414 -4.77 -21.35 -25.31
N THR A 415 -4.65 -20.02 -25.33
CA THR A 415 -5.48 -19.15 -24.47
C THR A 415 -6.91 -19.11 -24.98
N GLU A 416 -7.08 -18.99 -26.30
CA GLU A 416 -8.39 -19.03 -26.94
C GLU A 416 -9.15 -20.31 -26.61
N ASN A 417 -8.51 -21.49 -26.72
CA ASN A 417 -9.16 -22.76 -26.41
C ASN A 417 -9.70 -22.80 -24.98
N ASP A 418 -8.89 -22.35 -24.02
CA ASP A 418 -9.28 -22.33 -22.61
C ASP A 418 -10.39 -21.32 -22.33
N VAL A 419 -10.39 -20.16 -22.98
CA VAL A 419 -11.43 -19.14 -22.78
C VAL A 419 -12.73 -19.53 -23.48
N THR A 420 -12.67 -20.11 -24.67
CA THR A 420 -13.86 -20.54 -25.42
C THR A 420 -14.64 -21.59 -24.65
N ALA A 421 -13.95 -22.47 -23.91
CA ALA A 421 -14.57 -23.43 -22.99
C ALA A 421 -15.18 -22.81 -21.71
N LEU A 422 -14.89 -21.53 -21.40
CA LEU A 422 -15.25 -20.89 -20.12
C LEU A 422 -16.10 -19.61 -20.28
N TYR A 423 -16.28 -19.14 -21.52
CA TYR A 423 -16.79 -17.80 -21.80
C TYR A 423 -18.26 -17.60 -21.39
N MET A 424 -19.07 -18.65 -21.37
CA MET A 424 -20.48 -18.53 -20.94
C MET A 424 -20.60 -18.20 -19.43
N SER A 425 -19.73 -18.75 -18.58
CA SER A 425 -19.62 -18.37 -17.15
C SER A 425 -19.10 -16.94 -16.95
N LEU A 426 -18.22 -16.45 -17.83
CA LEU A 426 -17.68 -15.07 -17.72
C LEU A 426 -18.70 -13.96 -18.03
N ARG A 427 -19.79 -14.28 -18.76
CA ARG A 427 -20.84 -13.32 -19.15
C ARG A 427 -21.85 -13.04 -18.03
N SER A 428 -21.94 -13.90 -17.02
CA SER A 428 -22.84 -13.76 -15.86
C SER A 428 -22.32 -12.74 -14.82
N GLN A 429 -21.67 -11.66 -15.27
CA GLN A 429 -21.53 -10.48 -14.41
C GLN A 429 -22.95 -10.01 -14.08
N ALA A 430 -23.46 -10.45 -12.92
CA ALA A 430 -24.61 -9.86 -12.29
C ALA A 430 -24.35 -8.35 -12.31
N LYS A 431 -25.22 -7.60 -13.00
CA LYS A 431 -25.16 -6.14 -13.09
C LYS A 431 -25.31 -5.59 -11.67
N ASN A 432 -24.23 -5.61 -10.90
CA ASN A 432 -24.20 -4.97 -9.60
C ASN A 432 -23.98 -3.48 -9.87
N PRO A 433 -24.98 -2.61 -9.71
CA PRO A 433 -24.85 -1.19 -10.02
C PRO A 433 -23.76 -0.48 -9.18
N GLY A 434 -23.25 -1.15 -8.13
CA GLY A 434 -22.18 -0.66 -7.27
C GLY A 434 -20.75 -0.84 -7.81
N TYR A 435 -20.51 -1.67 -8.83
CA TYR A 435 -19.17 -1.94 -9.36
C TYR A 435 -19.15 -1.93 -10.89
N PHE A 436 -18.00 -1.62 -11.48
CA PHE A 436 -17.79 -1.67 -12.92
C PHE A 436 -16.33 -2.01 -13.25
N ASN A 437 -16.10 -2.49 -14.47
CA ASN A 437 -14.76 -2.76 -14.99
C ASN A 437 -14.08 -1.47 -15.44
N CYS A 438 -13.06 -1.05 -14.69
CA CYS A 438 -12.30 0.18 -14.93
C CYS A 438 -10.94 -0.12 -15.56
N TYR A 439 -10.55 0.64 -16.58
CA TYR A 439 -9.20 0.61 -17.15
C TYR A 439 -8.28 1.56 -16.38
N HIS A 440 -7.10 1.08 -16.01
CA HIS A 440 -6.12 1.82 -15.23
C HIS A 440 -4.89 2.14 -16.09
N VAL A 441 -4.38 3.36 -15.94
CA VAL A 441 -3.11 3.77 -16.56
C VAL A 441 -2.22 4.42 -15.52
N THR A 442 -1.01 3.90 -15.35
CA THR A 442 -0.01 4.48 -14.47
C THR A 442 1.04 5.23 -15.28
N VAL A 443 1.16 6.52 -15.06
CA VAL A 443 2.19 7.38 -15.66
C VAL A 443 3.37 7.45 -14.71
N THR A 444 4.52 6.98 -15.18
CA THR A 444 5.83 7.13 -14.52
C THR A 444 6.66 8.20 -15.24
N PRO A 445 7.85 8.56 -14.72
CA PRO A 445 8.74 9.48 -15.42
C PRO A 445 8.99 9.10 -16.88
N THR A 446 9.25 7.82 -17.14
CA THR A 446 9.61 7.33 -18.48
C THR A 446 8.47 6.59 -19.17
N ARG A 447 7.48 6.06 -18.43
CA ARG A 447 6.50 5.09 -18.97
C ARG A 447 5.06 5.53 -18.80
N ILE A 448 4.21 4.93 -19.62
CA ILE A 448 2.75 4.87 -19.48
C ILE A 448 2.45 3.38 -19.42
N ILE A 449 1.90 2.90 -18.31
CA ILE A 449 1.68 1.47 -18.04
C ILE A 449 0.17 1.26 -18.01
N CYS A 450 -0.34 0.39 -18.88
CA CYS A 450 -1.77 0.09 -18.96
C CYS A 450 -2.09 -1.21 -18.20
N ASP A 451 -3.10 -1.15 -17.32
CA ASP A 451 -3.53 -2.27 -16.47
C ASP A 451 -5.06 -2.38 -16.39
N GLY A 452 -5.53 -3.58 -16.08
CA GLY A 452 -6.96 -3.90 -16.01
C GLY A 452 -7.55 -4.43 -17.32
N PRO A 453 -8.89 -4.38 -17.48
CA PRO A 453 -9.81 -3.74 -16.56
C PRO A 453 -9.90 -4.45 -15.20
N PHE A 454 -10.12 -3.69 -14.13
CA PHE A 454 -10.32 -4.20 -12.77
C PHE A 454 -11.70 -3.79 -12.25
N PRO A 455 -12.32 -4.57 -11.34
CA PRO A 455 -13.48 -4.10 -10.62
C PRO A 455 -13.14 -2.86 -9.79
N ASP A 456 -13.87 -1.78 -10.03
CA ASP A 456 -13.79 -0.56 -9.24
C ASP A 456 -15.18 -0.12 -8.79
N GLN A 457 -15.26 0.57 -7.67
CA GLN A 457 -16.54 1.00 -7.11
C GLN A 457 -17.12 2.15 -7.95
N SER A 458 -18.41 2.05 -8.28
CA SER A 458 -19.12 3.04 -9.08
C SER A 458 -19.34 4.35 -8.32
N ASN A 459 -19.50 5.45 -9.06
CA ASN A 459 -19.78 6.79 -8.55
C ASN A 459 -20.91 7.45 -9.34
N ARG A 460 -21.37 8.63 -8.89
CA ARG A 460 -22.53 9.33 -9.49
C ARG A 460 -22.34 9.59 -10.99
N VAL A 461 -21.15 10.01 -11.40
CA VAL A 461 -20.85 10.33 -12.81
C VAL A 461 -20.92 9.07 -13.66
N LEU A 462 -20.29 7.98 -13.22
CA LEU A 462 -20.27 6.73 -13.96
C LEU A 462 -21.66 6.08 -14.05
N ARG A 463 -22.46 6.16 -12.99
CA ARG A 463 -23.86 5.67 -12.99
C ARG A 463 -24.75 6.41 -13.98
N ARG A 464 -24.44 7.66 -14.32
CA ARG A 464 -25.17 8.43 -15.34
C ARG A 464 -24.93 7.92 -16.76
N TYR A 465 -23.82 7.21 -16.98
CA TYR A 465 -23.39 6.74 -18.31
C TYR A 465 -23.03 5.24 -18.31
N PRO A 466 -23.97 4.34 -17.96
CA PRO A 466 -23.68 2.91 -17.76
C PRO A 466 -23.17 2.20 -19.03
N ASN A 467 -23.60 2.66 -20.22
CA ASN A 467 -23.20 2.08 -21.50
C ASN A 467 -21.88 2.65 -22.05
N ASN A 468 -21.31 3.68 -21.41
CA ASN A 468 -20.12 4.38 -21.88
C ASN A 468 -18.97 4.31 -20.87
N THR A 469 -18.98 3.34 -19.95
CA THR A 469 -17.92 3.14 -18.93
C THR A 469 -16.52 2.96 -19.55
N ASN A 470 -16.43 2.34 -20.74
CA ASN A 470 -15.20 2.23 -21.53
C ASN A 470 -14.60 3.58 -21.98
N CYS A 471 -15.34 4.70 -21.84
CA CYS A 471 -14.86 6.04 -22.18
C CYS A 471 -14.16 6.73 -21.01
N PHE A 472 -14.12 6.11 -19.83
CA PHE A 472 -13.47 6.63 -18.63
C PHE A 472 -12.19 5.84 -18.33
N LEU A 473 -11.17 6.57 -17.90
CA LEU A 473 -9.84 6.04 -17.63
C LEU A 473 -9.37 6.53 -16.26
N ARG A 474 -8.97 5.61 -15.38
CA ARG A 474 -8.34 5.98 -14.11
C ARG A 474 -6.84 6.10 -14.31
N VAL A 475 -6.31 7.31 -14.14
CA VAL A 475 -4.89 7.63 -14.38
C VAL A 475 -4.19 7.90 -13.05
N GLN A 476 -3.12 7.17 -12.76
CA GLN A 476 -2.30 7.34 -11.56
C GLN A 476 -0.92 7.88 -11.92
N PHE A 477 -0.40 8.82 -11.13
CA PHE A 477 0.94 9.38 -11.30
C PHE A 477 1.87 8.86 -10.21
N THR A 478 2.98 8.24 -10.60
CA THR A 478 3.94 7.65 -9.66
C THR A 478 5.37 7.84 -10.16
N ASP A 479 6.35 7.65 -9.29
CA ASP A 479 7.75 7.50 -9.67
C ASP A 479 8.03 6.11 -10.29
N GLU A 480 9.24 5.82 -10.80
CA GLU A 480 9.58 4.55 -11.46
C GLU A 480 9.38 3.29 -10.59
N ASP A 481 9.36 3.48 -9.27
CA ASP A 481 9.05 2.42 -8.29
C ASP A 481 7.55 2.12 -8.15
N LEU A 482 6.68 2.85 -8.84
CA LEU A 482 5.24 2.87 -8.63
C LEU A 482 4.90 3.34 -7.19
N LEU A 483 5.60 4.37 -6.76
CA LEU A 483 5.43 5.06 -5.48
C LEU A 483 5.10 6.54 -5.69
N ASP A 484 4.59 7.19 -4.66
CA ASP A 484 4.46 8.65 -4.64
C ASP A 484 5.81 9.32 -4.97
N PHE A 485 5.76 10.45 -5.67
CA PHE A 485 6.96 11.25 -5.94
C PHE A 485 7.58 11.75 -4.64
N ARG A 486 8.71 11.16 -4.23
CA ARG A 486 9.45 11.55 -3.02
C ARG A 486 10.81 12.11 -3.41
N TRP A 487 10.85 13.42 -3.57
CA TRP A 487 12.08 14.13 -3.90
C TRP A 487 12.92 14.41 -2.66
N ASP A 488 14.18 13.99 -2.70
CA ASP A 488 15.21 14.42 -1.76
C ASP A 488 15.37 15.95 -1.78
N TRP A 489 15.95 16.50 -0.72
CA TRP A 489 16.23 17.95 -0.59
C TRP A 489 17.03 18.52 -1.75
N ASN A 490 17.87 17.70 -2.37
CA ASN A 490 18.74 18.09 -3.47
C ASN A 490 18.11 17.85 -4.85
N VAL A 491 16.86 17.39 -4.94
CA VAL A 491 16.21 17.06 -6.21
C VAL A 491 15.12 18.11 -6.54
N GLN A 492 15.24 18.75 -7.70
CA GLN A 492 14.24 19.69 -8.23
C GLN A 492 13.04 18.97 -8.86
N GLY A 493 12.28 18.26 -8.03
CA GLY A 493 11.11 17.52 -8.49
C GLY A 493 9.94 18.38 -8.96
N ALA A 494 9.80 19.61 -8.42
CA ALA A 494 8.64 20.44 -8.71
C ALA A 494 8.53 20.85 -10.19
N ALA A 495 9.66 21.18 -10.82
CA ALA A 495 9.70 21.51 -12.25
C ALA A 495 9.32 20.29 -13.09
N PHE A 496 9.90 19.13 -12.77
CA PHE A 496 9.61 17.87 -13.44
C PHE A 496 8.14 17.45 -13.32
N VAL A 497 7.55 17.52 -12.12
CA VAL A 497 6.14 17.19 -11.90
C VAL A 497 5.23 18.15 -12.68
N ARG A 498 5.51 19.46 -12.68
CA ARG A 498 4.74 20.42 -13.49
C ARG A 498 4.78 20.10 -14.97
N GLU A 499 5.94 19.73 -15.50
CA GLU A 499 6.10 19.38 -16.91
C GLU A 499 5.44 18.03 -17.24
N ARG A 500 5.79 16.96 -16.52
CA ARG A 500 5.33 15.60 -16.81
C ARG A 500 3.87 15.38 -16.43
N VAL A 501 3.51 15.68 -15.18
CA VAL A 501 2.15 15.48 -14.66
C VAL A 501 1.23 16.59 -15.16
N GLY A 502 1.64 17.86 -14.98
CA GLY A 502 0.87 19.00 -15.47
C GLY A 502 0.67 18.98 -16.99
N GLY A 503 1.69 18.57 -17.76
CA GLY A 503 1.58 18.39 -19.21
C GLY A 503 0.52 17.35 -19.60
N VAL A 504 0.53 16.17 -18.96
CA VAL A 504 -0.48 15.12 -19.22
C VAL A 504 -1.89 15.59 -18.81
N LEU A 505 -2.02 16.30 -17.69
CA LEU A 505 -3.31 16.84 -17.25
C LEU A 505 -3.87 17.90 -18.21
N LYS A 506 -3.02 18.79 -18.75
CA LYS A 506 -3.43 19.88 -19.65
C LYS A 506 -3.65 19.42 -21.09
N SER A 507 -2.71 18.66 -21.65
CA SER A 507 -2.76 18.21 -23.04
C SER A 507 -3.64 16.97 -23.25
N GLY A 508 -3.93 16.22 -22.18
CA GLY A 508 -4.59 14.93 -22.25
C GLY A 508 -3.61 13.77 -22.46
N LEU A 509 -4.15 12.56 -22.46
CA LEU A 509 -3.40 11.31 -22.56
C LEU A 509 -3.86 10.51 -23.79
N ALA A 510 -2.92 10.20 -24.68
CA ALA A 510 -3.18 9.34 -25.83
C ALA A 510 -2.95 7.87 -25.46
N VAL A 511 -3.97 7.03 -25.59
CA VAL A 511 -3.87 5.58 -25.36
C VAL A 511 -4.54 4.85 -26.52
N ALA A 512 -3.83 3.91 -27.15
CA ALA A 512 -4.35 3.10 -28.25
C ALA A 512 -5.05 3.92 -29.35
N GLY A 513 -4.44 5.05 -29.75
CA GLY A 513 -4.95 5.97 -30.77
C GLY A 513 -6.11 6.89 -30.33
N ARG A 514 -6.54 6.84 -29.07
CA ARG A 514 -7.65 7.65 -28.52
C ARG A 514 -7.13 8.72 -27.57
N GLN A 515 -7.70 9.92 -27.65
CA GLN A 515 -7.33 11.03 -26.78
C GLN A 515 -8.29 11.15 -25.59
N PHE A 516 -7.76 10.95 -24.39
CA PHE A 516 -8.46 11.13 -23.14
C PHE A 516 -8.11 12.50 -22.55
N LYS A 517 -9.11 13.27 -22.13
CA LYS A 517 -8.92 14.58 -21.47
C LYS A 517 -9.12 14.46 -19.97
N PHE A 518 -8.38 15.26 -19.20
CA PHE A 518 -8.53 15.32 -17.76
C PHE A 518 -9.97 15.69 -17.40
N LEU A 519 -10.60 14.83 -16.59
CA LEU A 519 -11.97 15.00 -16.14
C LEU A 519 -11.99 15.69 -14.78
N LEU A 520 -11.59 14.98 -13.72
CA LEU A 520 -11.57 15.40 -12.30
C LEU A 520 -10.98 14.25 -11.46
N PHE A 521 -11.18 14.23 -10.13
CA PHE A 521 -10.73 13.17 -9.23
C PHE A 521 -11.73 12.98 -8.07
N SER A 522 -11.56 11.93 -7.27
CA SER A 522 -12.16 11.83 -5.93
C SER A 522 -11.10 12.14 -4.87
N GLN A 523 -11.50 12.56 -3.67
CA GLN A 523 -10.56 12.89 -2.58
C GLN A 523 -9.70 11.69 -2.15
N SER A 524 -10.25 10.46 -2.20
CA SER A 524 -9.49 9.24 -1.94
C SER A 524 -8.48 8.96 -3.06
N ALA A 525 -8.90 9.09 -4.33
CA ALA A 525 -8.01 8.90 -5.48
C ALA A 525 -6.87 9.93 -5.49
N LEU A 526 -7.15 11.20 -5.14
CA LEU A 526 -6.12 12.24 -5.08
C LEU A 526 -4.99 11.91 -4.08
N LYS A 527 -5.32 11.33 -2.92
CA LYS A 527 -4.32 10.85 -1.93
C LYS A 527 -3.47 9.66 -2.42
N GLU A 528 -3.93 8.98 -3.45
CA GLU A 528 -3.22 7.93 -4.18
C GLU A 528 -2.53 8.47 -5.45
N HIS A 529 -2.55 9.79 -5.65
CA HIS A 529 -2.07 10.50 -6.83
C HIS A 529 -2.76 10.02 -8.12
N ALA A 530 -4.05 9.67 -8.01
CA ALA A 530 -4.89 9.18 -9.09
C ALA A 530 -6.03 10.16 -9.42
N VAL A 531 -6.39 10.21 -10.70
CA VAL A 531 -7.42 11.08 -11.27
C VAL A 531 -8.21 10.37 -12.37
N TRP A 532 -9.33 10.95 -12.79
CA TRP A 532 -10.15 10.47 -13.89
C TRP A 532 -9.89 11.26 -15.16
N PHE A 533 -9.85 10.55 -16.28
CA PHE A 533 -9.89 11.10 -17.62
C PHE A 533 -11.09 10.54 -18.38
N CYS A 534 -11.59 11.26 -19.39
CA CYS A 534 -12.60 10.73 -20.30
C CYS A 534 -12.34 11.15 -21.75
N MET A 535 -12.74 10.29 -22.68
CA MET A 535 -12.83 10.63 -24.11
C MET A 535 -14.27 11.05 -24.47
N PRO A 536 -14.49 11.86 -25.53
CA PRO A 536 -15.83 12.19 -25.98
C PRO A 536 -16.63 10.95 -26.41
N PHE A 537 -17.93 10.93 -26.10
CA PHE A 537 -18.84 9.86 -26.48
C PHE A 537 -20.25 10.38 -26.74
N VAL A 538 -21.10 9.54 -27.34
CA VAL A 538 -22.52 9.82 -27.53
C VAL A 538 -23.30 9.11 -26.43
N ASP A 539 -24.12 9.85 -25.69
CA ASP A 539 -24.98 9.30 -24.64
C ASP A 539 -26.22 8.61 -25.22
N SER A 540 -27.04 8.01 -24.35
CA SER A 540 -28.26 7.30 -24.77
C SER A 540 -29.32 8.21 -25.40
N ASN A 541 -29.22 9.53 -25.23
CA ASN A 541 -30.11 10.52 -25.83
C ASN A 541 -29.56 11.07 -27.16
N GLY A 542 -28.45 10.52 -27.67
CA GLY A 542 -27.80 10.98 -28.89
C GLY A 542 -26.97 12.26 -28.72
N LEU A 543 -26.76 12.73 -27.49
CA LEU A 543 -25.97 13.93 -27.23
C LEU A 543 -24.48 13.60 -27.12
N ILE A 544 -23.64 14.43 -27.75
CA ILE A 544 -22.20 14.37 -27.55
C ILE A 544 -21.89 14.88 -26.13
N VAL A 545 -21.17 14.06 -25.38
CA VAL A 545 -20.72 14.30 -24.00
C VAL A 545 -19.20 14.22 -23.97
N ASP A 546 -18.58 15.22 -23.35
CA ASP A 546 -17.14 15.29 -23.10
C ASP A 546 -16.85 15.72 -21.66
N ALA A 547 -15.56 15.86 -21.32
CA ALA A 547 -15.13 16.19 -19.98
C ALA A 547 -15.69 17.52 -19.46
N GLU A 548 -15.85 18.52 -20.34
CA GLU A 548 -16.34 19.84 -19.99
C GLU A 548 -17.84 19.82 -19.72
N LYS A 549 -18.61 19.16 -20.59
CA LYS A 549 -20.06 19.00 -20.42
C LYS A 549 -20.40 18.22 -19.14
N ILE A 550 -19.60 17.21 -18.81
CA ILE A 550 -19.76 16.48 -17.54
C ILE A 550 -19.52 17.44 -16.37
N ARG A 551 -18.42 18.19 -16.33
CA ARG A 551 -18.10 19.15 -15.26
C ARG A 551 -19.20 20.21 -15.08
N ASN A 552 -19.69 20.78 -16.17
CA ASN A 552 -20.75 21.79 -16.15
C ASN A 552 -22.09 21.25 -15.64
N SER A 553 -22.28 19.92 -15.67
CA SER A 553 -23.48 19.26 -15.15
C SER A 553 -23.42 18.89 -13.66
N LEU A 554 -22.28 19.10 -12.97
CA LEU A 554 -22.09 18.66 -11.58
C LEU A 554 -22.74 19.58 -10.53
N GLY A 555 -23.01 20.84 -10.88
CA GLY A 555 -23.58 21.85 -9.97
C GLY A 555 -23.14 23.27 -10.33
N ASP A 556 -23.54 24.24 -9.50
CA ASP A 556 -23.16 25.65 -9.63
C ASP A 556 -21.98 26.00 -8.70
N PHE A 557 -20.86 26.38 -9.32
CA PHE A 557 -19.61 26.69 -8.64
C PHE A 557 -19.17 28.15 -8.79
N ARG A 558 -20.04 29.06 -9.27
CA ARG A 558 -19.68 30.48 -9.54
C ARG A 558 -19.08 31.19 -8.32
N HIS A 559 -19.59 30.90 -7.12
CA HIS A 559 -19.06 31.46 -5.86
C HIS A 559 -17.63 30.98 -5.50
N LEU A 560 -17.12 29.94 -6.18
CA LEU A 560 -15.78 29.38 -6.01
C LEU A 560 -14.88 29.63 -7.22
N GLU A 561 -15.33 30.41 -8.20
CA GLU A 561 -14.64 30.57 -9.50
C GLU A 561 -13.22 31.11 -9.37
N ARG A 562 -12.82 31.68 -8.23
CA ARG A 562 -11.46 32.17 -8.00
C ARG A 562 -10.61 31.24 -7.13
N GLN A 563 -11.12 30.07 -6.76
CA GLN A 563 -10.51 29.16 -5.77
C GLN A 563 -10.35 27.76 -6.37
N PRO A 564 -9.31 27.50 -7.20
CA PRO A 564 -9.17 26.26 -7.96
C PRO A 564 -9.25 25.00 -7.09
N ALA A 565 -8.48 24.95 -5.99
CA ALA A 565 -8.43 23.82 -5.07
C ALA A 565 -9.79 23.52 -4.45
N ARG A 566 -10.46 24.55 -3.92
CA ARG A 566 -11.76 24.42 -3.27
C ARG A 566 -12.85 24.05 -4.26
N MET A 567 -12.85 24.66 -5.45
CA MET A 567 -13.78 24.34 -6.53
C MET A 567 -13.62 22.88 -6.96
N ALA A 568 -12.40 22.43 -7.25
CA ALA A 568 -12.10 21.05 -7.60
C ALA A 568 -12.51 20.08 -6.49
N ALA A 569 -12.24 20.42 -5.22
CA ALA A 569 -12.68 19.63 -4.08
C ALA A 569 -14.21 19.51 -3.99
N ARG A 570 -14.97 20.55 -4.36
CA ARG A 570 -16.44 20.47 -4.39
C ARG A 570 -16.97 19.63 -5.54
N MET A 571 -16.42 19.79 -6.74
CA MET A 571 -16.74 18.94 -7.90
C MET A 571 -16.40 17.47 -7.65
N SER A 572 -15.29 17.19 -6.95
CA SER A 572 -14.81 15.83 -6.65
C SER A 572 -15.80 14.97 -5.85
N GLN A 573 -16.78 15.58 -5.20
CA GLN A 573 -17.79 14.87 -4.41
C GLN A 573 -18.64 13.93 -5.27
N ALA A 574 -18.92 14.28 -6.53
CA ALA A 574 -19.65 13.42 -7.47
C ALA A 574 -18.87 12.15 -7.88
N PHE A 575 -17.56 12.14 -7.67
CA PHE A 575 -16.69 10.99 -7.92
C PHE A 575 -16.47 10.13 -6.66
N THR A 576 -17.12 10.47 -5.55
CA THR A 576 -17.09 9.63 -4.35
C THR A 576 -17.82 8.33 -4.63
N ALA A 577 -17.22 7.22 -4.21
CA ALA A 577 -17.86 5.93 -4.28
C ALA A 577 -19.02 5.87 -3.28
N THR A 578 -20.24 5.68 -3.77
CA THR A 578 -21.48 5.75 -2.98
C THR A 578 -22.50 4.75 -3.51
N GLU A 579 -23.37 4.26 -2.63
CA GLU A 579 -24.54 3.44 -2.99
C GLU A 579 -25.78 4.37 -3.09
N PRO A 580 -26.49 4.42 -4.23
CA PRO A 580 -27.72 5.19 -4.35
C PRO A 580 -28.80 4.58 -3.45
N SER A 581 -29.65 5.43 -2.87
CA SER A 581 -30.72 5.00 -1.98
C SER A 581 -32.07 5.62 -2.38
N VAL A 582 -32.63 6.50 -1.54
CA VAL A 582 -33.97 7.09 -1.72
C VAL A 582 -33.87 8.42 -2.48
N THR A 583 -34.85 8.69 -3.36
CA THR A 583 -35.07 10.02 -3.96
C THR A 583 -36.18 10.72 -3.20
N LEU A 584 -35.94 11.97 -2.80
CA LEU A 584 -36.88 12.81 -2.04
C LEU A 584 -37.64 13.79 -2.95
N GLU A 585 -38.80 14.24 -2.48
CA GLU A 585 -39.52 15.39 -3.00
C GLU A 585 -39.00 16.70 -2.39
N LEU A 586 -39.26 17.85 -3.03
CA LEU A 586 -38.75 19.15 -2.56
C LEU A 586 -39.33 19.55 -1.21
N GLU A 587 -40.59 19.20 -0.94
CA GLU A 587 -41.31 19.48 0.29
C GLU A 587 -40.81 18.66 1.49
N GLU A 588 -40.08 17.58 1.23
CA GLU A 588 -39.51 16.69 2.25
C GLU A 588 -38.14 17.21 2.77
N MET A 589 -37.55 18.22 2.12
CA MET A 589 -36.22 18.75 2.45
C MET A 589 -36.28 20.12 3.11
N PHE A 590 -35.71 20.20 4.31
CA PHE A 590 -35.60 21.43 5.09
C PHE A 590 -34.14 21.82 5.32
N VAL A 591 -33.88 23.12 5.48
CA VAL A 591 -32.55 23.65 5.83
C VAL A 591 -32.62 24.50 7.09
N ALA A 592 -31.90 24.10 8.13
CA ALA A 592 -31.79 24.78 9.41
C ALA A 592 -30.41 25.47 9.58
N PRO A 593 -30.30 26.49 10.47
CA PRO A 593 -29.00 27.01 10.89
C PRO A 593 -28.23 25.97 11.74
N ASP A 594 -26.90 26.10 11.74
CA ASP A 594 -26.03 25.37 12.66
C ASP A 594 -26.20 25.86 14.10
N ILE A 595 -25.94 24.96 15.06
CA ILE A 595 -25.89 25.32 16.48
C ILE A 595 -24.50 25.86 16.78
N GLU A 596 -24.37 27.19 16.83
CA GLU A 596 -23.13 27.89 17.10
C GLU A 596 -23.15 28.55 18.48
N ARG A 597 -22.05 28.43 19.24
CA ARG A 597 -21.82 29.17 20.49
C ARG A 597 -20.35 29.56 20.58
N ASN A 598 -20.06 30.78 21.04
CA ASN A 598 -18.68 31.26 21.26
C ASN A 598 -17.75 31.05 20.05
N ASN A 599 -18.24 31.32 18.83
CA ASN A 599 -17.53 31.11 17.55
C ASN A 599 -17.15 29.65 17.25
N SER A 600 -17.74 28.68 17.96
CA SER A 600 -17.61 27.24 17.70
C SER A 600 -18.92 26.69 17.15
N ASN A 601 -18.84 25.93 16.06
CA ASN A 601 -19.97 25.16 15.53
C ASN A 601 -20.04 23.78 16.24
N PHE A 602 -21.20 23.43 16.78
CA PHE A 602 -21.43 22.17 17.48
C PHE A 602 -22.13 21.11 16.61
N THR A 603 -22.62 21.49 15.42
CA THR A 603 -23.31 20.63 14.47
C THR A 603 -22.64 20.59 13.10
N ASP A 604 -21.36 20.96 13.01
CA ASP A 604 -20.63 21.06 11.74
C ASP A 604 -20.65 19.72 10.99
N GLY A 605 -21.38 19.66 9.88
CA GLY A 605 -21.50 18.45 9.06
C GLY A 605 -22.66 17.51 9.45
N LEU A 606 -23.46 17.82 10.48
CA LEU A 606 -24.57 16.98 10.94
C LEU A 606 -25.94 17.49 10.49
N GLY A 607 -26.77 16.58 9.98
CA GLY A 607 -28.17 16.77 9.63
C GLY A 607 -29.03 15.72 10.33
N ASP A 608 -30.34 15.87 10.22
CA ASP A 608 -31.31 14.98 10.86
C ASP A 608 -32.27 14.38 9.82
N ILE A 609 -32.74 13.17 10.09
CA ILE A 609 -33.74 12.47 9.27
C ILE A 609 -34.83 11.88 10.15
N SER A 610 -36.02 11.76 9.58
CA SER A 610 -37.10 10.99 10.20
C SER A 610 -36.73 9.50 10.29
N ARG A 611 -37.43 8.78 11.18
CA ARG A 611 -37.28 7.33 11.30
C ARG A 611 -37.72 6.57 10.05
N GLU A 612 -38.80 7.03 9.41
CA GLU A 612 -39.36 6.35 8.24
C GLU A 612 -38.40 6.46 7.05
N LEU A 613 -37.77 7.64 6.86
CA LEU A 613 -36.71 7.81 5.88
C LEU A 613 -35.50 6.91 6.17
N ALA A 614 -35.05 6.83 7.43
CA ALA A 614 -33.95 5.93 7.82
C ALA A 614 -34.27 4.45 7.53
N ASN A 615 -35.49 4.00 7.84
CA ASN A 615 -35.95 2.65 7.53
C ASN A 615 -35.98 2.39 6.02
N ARG A 616 -36.44 3.37 5.22
CA ARG A 616 -36.49 3.24 3.76
C ARG A 616 -35.10 3.22 3.14
N ILE A 617 -34.17 4.02 3.65
CA ILE A 617 -32.74 3.97 3.28
C ILE A 617 -32.17 2.58 3.63
N ALA A 618 -32.38 2.10 4.85
CA ALA A 618 -31.91 0.79 5.27
C ALA A 618 -32.46 -0.33 4.38
N LYS A 619 -33.76 -0.33 4.08
CA LYS A 619 -34.41 -1.31 3.19
C LYS A 619 -33.82 -1.25 1.77
N SER A 620 -33.69 -0.05 1.20
CA SER A 620 -33.08 0.16 -0.13
C SER A 620 -31.66 -0.41 -0.21
N LEU A 621 -30.83 -0.19 0.81
CA LEU A 621 -29.46 -0.72 0.87
C LEU A 621 -29.40 -2.25 1.09
N GLN A 622 -30.41 -2.84 1.72
CA GLN A 622 -30.51 -4.29 1.87
C GLN A 622 -30.91 -4.96 0.54
N SER A 623 -31.79 -4.32 -0.22
CA SER A 623 -32.29 -4.80 -1.51
C SER A 623 -31.25 -4.70 -2.65
N SER A 624 -30.41 -3.67 -2.65
CA SER A 624 -29.46 -3.39 -3.75
C SER A 624 -28.24 -4.32 -3.82
N VAL A 625 -28.00 -5.15 -2.79
CA VAL A 625 -26.85 -6.09 -2.71
C VAL A 625 -27.33 -7.54 -2.65
N GLY A 626 -28.30 -7.91 -3.49
CA GLY A 626 -28.80 -9.29 -3.62
C GLY A 626 -29.23 -9.91 -2.28
N GLY A 627 -29.82 -9.12 -1.38
CA GLY A 627 -30.34 -9.60 -0.08
C GLY A 627 -29.31 -9.93 1.01
N ARG A 628 -27.99 -9.74 0.79
CA ARG A 628 -26.94 -10.31 1.68
C ARG A 628 -26.40 -9.39 2.79
N LYS A 629 -26.69 -8.08 2.80
CA LYS A 629 -26.32 -7.18 3.92
C LYS A 629 -27.45 -7.18 4.98
N ARG A 630 -27.51 -8.16 5.88
CA ARG A 630 -28.47 -8.12 7.01
C ARG A 630 -27.98 -7.15 8.11
N PHE A 631 -28.67 -6.02 8.31
CA PHE A 631 -28.43 -5.15 9.47
C PHE A 631 -29.14 -5.75 10.69
N TYR A 632 -28.39 -6.12 11.74
CA TYR A 632 -28.98 -6.66 12.98
C TYR A 632 -29.60 -5.58 13.87
N VAL A 633 -29.41 -4.31 13.51
CA VAL A 633 -30.02 -3.14 14.13
C VAL A 633 -30.27 -2.11 13.04
N THR A 634 -31.41 -1.42 13.07
CA THR A 634 -31.66 -0.29 12.18
C THR A 634 -30.60 0.79 12.44
N PRO A 635 -29.82 1.20 11.43
CA PRO A 635 -28.79 2.21 11.63
C PRO A 635 -29.39 3.56 12.05
N SER A 636 -28.75 4.23 13.00
CA SER A 636 -29.20 5.53 13.51
C SER A 636 -28.50 6.72 12.84
N ALA A 637 -27.41 6.46 12.11
CA ALA A 637 -26.63 7.47 11.41
C ALA A 637 -26.10 6.94 10.08
N TYR A 638 -26.03 7.84 9.09
CA TYR A 638 -25.51 7.55 7.76
C TYR A 638 -24.61 8.68 7.29
N GLN A 639 -23.47 8.34 6.70
CA GLN A 639 -22.68 9.30 5.96
C GLN A 639 -23.24 9.40 4.54
N PHE A 640 -23.70 10.58 4.14
CA PHE A 640 -24.47 10.76 2.91
C PHE A 640 -23.85 11.83 1.99
N ARG A 641 -24.30 11.82 0.74
CA ARG A 641 -24.14 12.89 -0.24
C ARG A 641 -25.48 13.07 -0.96
N MET A 642 -25.85 14.31 -1.23
CA MET A 642 -27.09 14.64 -1.96
C MET A 642 -26.91 15.99 -2.66
N GLY A 643 -26.86 16.00 -4.00
CA GLY A 643 -26.56 17.21 -4.76
C GLY A 643 -25.24 17.86 -4.27
N GLY A 644 -25.32 19.09 -3.76
CA GLY A 644 -24.22 19.84 -3.15
C GLY A 644 -24.09 19.71 -1.62
N PHE A 645 -24.89 18.85 -0.98
CA PHE A 645 -24.82 18.56 0.45
C PHE A 645 -23.95 17.34 0.76
N LYS A 646 -23.16 17.44 1.82
CA LYS A 646 -22.31 16.36 2.36
C LYS A 646 -22.27 16.43 3.88
N GLY A 647 -22.39 15.28 4.54
CA GLY A 647 -22.14 15.14 5.97
C GLY A 647 -22.65 13.82 6.53
N VAL A 648 -23.02 13.82 7.79
CA VAL A 648 -23.78 12.77 8.47
C VAL A 648 -25.23 13.19 8.62
N ILE A 649 -26.15 12.25 8.46
CA ILE A 649 -27.56 12.39 8.84
C ILE A 649 -27.88 11.38 9.93
N ALA A 650 -28.50 11.84 11.02
CA ALA A 650 -28.88 11.03 12.16
C ALA A 650 -30.39 11.06 12.40
N VAL A 651 -30.94 10.02 13.02
CA VAL A 651 -32.37 9.97 13.32
C VAL A 651 -32.74 11.01 14.40
N ASP A 652 -33.75 11.82 14.13
CA ASP A 652 -34.44 12.67 15.12
C ASP A 652 -35.90 12.23 15.24
N TYR A 653 -36.35 11.99 16.48
CA TYR A 653 -37.73 11.58 16.75
C TYR A 653 -38.77 12.69 16.54
N LYS A 654 -38.35 13.95 16.42
CA LYS A 654 -39.25 15.08 16.15
C LYS A 654 -39.69 15.16 14.70
N LEU A 655 -38.92 14.59 13.77
CA LEU A 655 -39.23 14.56 12.34
C LEU A 655 -40.20 13.40 12.03
N GLN A 656 -41.15 13.63 11.13
CA GLN A 656 -42.20 12.67 10.76
C GLN A 656 -42.18 12.42 9.24
N GLY A 657 -42.87 11.38 8.76
CA GLY A 657 -42.93 11.07 7.32
C GLY A 657 -41.54 10.89 6.69
N MET A 658 -41.32 11.43 5.49
CA MET A 658 -40.07 11.28 4.71
C MET A 658 -39.10 12.46 4.87
N GLU A 659 -39.17 13.19 5.99
CA GLU A 659 -38.46 14.46 6.19
C GLU A 659 -36.95 14.31 6.41
N ILE A 660 -36.18 15.23 5.81
CA ILE A 660 -34.76 15.46 6.06
C ILE A 660 -34.51 16.93 6.45
N MET A 661 -33.74 17.15 7.50
CA MET A 661 -33.33 18.46 7.98
C MET A 661 -31.81 18.62 7.82
N LEU A 662 -31.40 19.41 6.83
CA LEU A 662 -29.98 19.68 6.55
C LEU A 662 -29.53 20.99 7.20
N ARG A 663 -28.23 21.15 7.44
CA ARG A 663 -27.66 22.38 8.01
C ARG A 663 -26.80 23.16 7.01
N LYS A 664 -26.57 24.44 7.28
CA LYS A 664 -25.74 25.32 6.43
C LYS A 664 -24.33 24.77 6.24
N SER A 665 -23.72 24.24 7.31
CA SER A 665 -22.41 23.58 7.27
C SER A 665 -22.36 22.42 6.28
N GLN A 666 -23.47 21.70 6.05
CA GLN A 666 -23.53 20.59 5.11
C GLN A 666 -23.63 21.03 3.65
N LYS A 667 -24.14 22.25 3.39
CA LYS A 667 -24.29 22.80 2.04
C LYS A 667 -22.95 23.31 1.52
N LYS A 668 -22.35 22.59 0.58
CA LYS A 668 -21.01 22.93 0.05
C LYS A 668 -21.05 23.71 -1.27
N PHE A 669 -22.11 23.56 -2.06
CA PHE A 669 -22.41 24.31 -3.29
C PHE A 669 -23.90 24.15 -3.69
N GLU A 670 -24.38 24.94 -4.64
CA GLU A 670 -25.77 24.84 -5.14
C GLU A 670 -25.88 23.76 -6.23
N SER A 671 -26.94 22.95 -6.17
CA SER A 671 -27.17 21.88 -7.16
C SER A 671 -28.68 21.64 -7.36
N PRO A 672 -29.35 22.45 -8.20
CA PRO A 672 -30.78 22.36 -8.41
C PRO A 672 -31.19 20.97 -8.97
N GLY A 673 -32.26 20.38 -8.43
CA GLY A 673 -32.90 19.19 -8.98
C GLY A 673 -32.26 17.83 -8.65
N LEU A 674 -31.17 17.77 -7.87
CA LEU A 674 -30.57 16.51 -7.43
C LEU A 674 -31.03 16.12 -6.01
N MET A 675 -32.16 15.38 -5.95
CA MET A 675 -32.81 14.97 -4.69
C MET A 675 -32.54 13.50 -4.29
N GLN A 676 -31.66 12.81 -5.00
CA GLN A 676 -31.29 11.43 -4.66
C GLN A 676 -30.23 11.40 -3.55
N ILE A 677 -30.55 10.70 -2.46
CA ILE A 677 -29.62 10.41 -1.37
C ILE A 677 -28.68 9.29 -1.80
N GLU A 678 -27.38 9.53 -1.65
CA GLU A 678 -26.33 8.55 -1.88
C GLU A 678 -25.59 8.29 -0.57
N ILE A 679 -25.47 7.02 -0.19
CA ILE A 679 -24.85 6.62 1.08
C ILE A 679 -23.40 6.22 0.84
N ALA A 680 -22.48 6.90 1.54
CA ALA A 680 -21.06 6.56 1.54
C ALA A 680 -20.71 5.55 2.63
N GLN A 681 -21.35 5.65 3.79
CA GLN A 681 -21.10 4.75 4.92
C GLN A 681 -22.34 4.61 5.81
N VAL A 682 -22.57 3.40 6.32
CA VAL A 682 -23.64 3.07 7.27
C VAL A 682 -23.02 2.75 8.63
N PHE A 683 -23.50 3.39 9.70
CA PHE A 683 -22.99 3.19 11.06
C PHE A 683 -23.93 2.30 11.88
N TYR A 684 -23.82 0.98 11.70
CA TYR A 684 -24.69 -0.01 12.36
C TYR A 684 -23.97 -0.92 13.36
N ARG A 685 -22.62 -0.89 13.40
CA ARG A 685 -21.80 -1.71 14.31
C ARG A 685 -20.69 -0.87 14.93
N PRO A 686 -20.32 -1.09 16.20
CA PRO A 686 -19.17 -0.43 16.79
C PRO A 686 -17.89 -0.99 16.13
N LYS A 687 -16.90 -0.13 15.88
CA LYS A 687 -15.61 -0.59 15.38
C LYS A 687 -14.68 -0.88 16.56
N PRO A 688 -13.85 -1.94 16.51
CA PRO A 688 -12.84 -2.18 17.53
C PRO A 688 -11.84 -1.01 17.57
N MET A 689 -11.48 -0.59 18.78
CA MET A 689 -10.47 0.45 18.99
C MET A 689 -9.07 -0.18 19.03
N TYR A 690 -8.13 0.46 18.34
CA TYR A 690 -6.73 0.09 18.35
C TYR A 690 -5.87 1.28 18.75
N LEU A 691 -4.83 1.02 19.54
CA LEU A 691 -3.70 1.93 19.67
C LEU A 691 -3.02 2.10 18.30
N ASN A 692 -2.27 3.18 18.18
CA ASN A 692 -1.38 3.41 17.05
C ASN A 692 -0.13 4.15 17.58
N ARG A 693 0.94 4.23 16.79
CA ARG A 693 2.19 4.87 17.24
C ARG A 693 2.01 6.31 17.73
N ASN A 694 1.18 7.11 17.07
CA ASN A 694 0.94 8.49 17.50
C ASN A 694 0.22 8.52 18.85
N LEU A 695 -0.85 7.73 19.01
CA LEU A 695 -1.59 7.68 20.26
C LEU A 695 -0.73 7.16 21.42
N VAL A 696 0.10 6.13 21.20
CA VAL A 696 1.05 5.65 22.22
C VAL A 696 2.03 6.75 22.61
N MET A 697 2.61 7.46 21.63
CA MET A 697 3.53 8.57 21.89
C MET A 697 2.88 9.70 22.69
N ILE A 698 1.64 10.07 22.35
CA ILE A 698 0.88 11.11 23.05
C ILE A 698 0.55 10.66 24.47
N LEU A 699 0.01 9.45 24.66
CA LEU A 699 -0.34 8.95 26.00
C LEU A 699 0.89 8.80 26.90
N GLU A 700 2.02 8.32 26.38
CA GLU A 700 3.29 8.31 27.12
C GLU A 700 3.75 9.72 27.48
N THR A 701 3.63 10.69 26.57
CA THR A 701 3.92 12.11 26.84
C THR A 701 3.02 12.67 27.95
N LEU A 702 1.75 12.29 27.98
CA LEU A 702 0.78 12.70 29.00
C LEU A 702 0.98 11.98 30.34
N GLY A 703 1.87 10.98 30.42
CA GLY A 703 2.27 10.32 31.67
C GLY A 703 1.79 8.89 31.85
N VAL A 704 1.19 8.26 30.82
CA VAL A 704 0.82 6.83 30.87
C VAL A 704 2.10 5.98 30.87
N PRO A 705 2.32 5.09 31.85
CA PRO A 705 3.54 4.30 31.93
C PRO A 705 3.71 3.35 30.75
N ALA A 706 4.94 3.21 30.24
CA ALA A 706 5.25 2.29 29.14
C ALA A 706 4.80 0.84 29.40
N LYS A 707 4.75 0.42 30.68
CA LYS A 707 4.29 -0.90 31.09
C LYS A 707 2.85 -1.20 30.65
N VAL A 708 1.94 -0.24 30.72
CA VAL A 708 0.53 -0.44 30.33
C VAL A 708 0.42 -0.86 28.86
N PHE A 709 1.19 -0.20 27.98
CA PHE A 709 1.18 -0.56 26.56
C PHE A 709 1.81 -1.94 26.31
N ILE A 710 2.83 -2.30 27.09
CA ILE A 710 3.49 -3.60 27.00
C ILE A 710 2.52 -4.70 27.42
N ASP A 711 1.84 -4.52 28.55
CA ASP A 711 0.86 -5.50 29.07
C ASP A 711 -0.29 -5.70 28.05
N LEU A 712 -0.78 -4.62 27.42
CA LEU A 712 -1.77 -4.71 26.33
C LEU A 712 -1.24 -5.40 25.07
N GLN A 713 0.04 -5.21 24.73
CA GLN A 713 0.64 -5.88 23.59
C GLN A 713 0.82 -7.37 23.87
N ASP A 714 1.29 -7.72 25.06
CA ASP A 714 1.49 -9.10 25.48
C ASP A 714 0.15 -9.84 25.49
N GLU A 715 -0.90 -9.24 26.04
CA GLU A 715 -2.26 -9.79 25.96
C GLU A 715 -2.71 -9.98 24.50
N ALA A 716 -2.43 -9.02 23.61
CA ALA A 716 -2.78 -9.15 22.21
C ALA A 716 -1.98 -10.24 21.47
N VAL A 717 -0.72 -10.47 21.85
CA VAL A 717 0.11 -11.54 21.29
C VAL A 717 -0.39 -12.90 21.80
N ASP A 718 -0.65 -13.02 23.10
CA ASP A 718 -1.20 -14.22 23.73
C ASP A 718 -2.57 -14.59 23.15
N ASP A 719 -3.44 -13.60 22.91
CA ASP A 719 -4.74 -13.77 22.25
C ASP A 719 -4.56 -14.35 20.83
N ILE A 720 -3.55 -13.89 20.07
CA ILE A 720 -3.28 -14.38 18.71
C ILE A 720 -2.76 -15.82 18.77
N GLU A 721 -1.78 -16.09 19.64
CA GLU A 721 -1.22 -17.44 19.79
C GLU A 721 -2.29 -18.45 20.21
N THR A 722 -3.13 -18.08 21.17
CA THR A 722 -4.29 -18.88 21.60
C THR A 722 -5.30 -19.07 20.47
N ALA A 723 -5.60 -18.00 19.71
CA ALA A 723 -6.52 -18.08 18.59
C ALA A 723 -6.06 -19.03 17.47
N THR A 724 -4.76 -19.29 17.34
CA THR A 724 -4.27 -20.29 16.35
C THR A 724 -4.51 -21.74 16.75
N GLN A 725 -4.89 -22.00 18.01
CA GLN A 725 -5.07 -23.35 18.54
C GLN A 725 -6.46 -23.93 18.27
N SER A 726 -7.44 -23.08 17.94
CA SER A 726 -8.80 -23.54 17.61
C SER A 726 -9.41 -22.88 16.37
N LEU A 727 -10.23 -23.60 15.60
CA LEU A 727 -10.94 -23.02 14.44
C LEU A 727 -11.93 -21.94 14.86
N ARG A 728 -12.61 -22.14 16.00
CA ARG A 728 -13.57 -21.17 16.53
C ARG A 728 -12.88 -19.87 16.92
N ASP A 729 -11.79 -19.95 17.69
CA ASP A 729 -11.07 -18.77 18.15
C ASP A 729 -10.29 -18.13 17.01
N CYS A 730 -9.75 -18.91 16.07
CA CYS A 730 -9.17 -18.39 14.84
C CYS A 730 -10.20 -17.56 14.07
N ALA A 731 -11.44 -18.05 13.94
CA ALA A 731 -12.49 -17.31 13.26
C ALA A 731 -12.82 -15.98 13.95
N THR A 732 -13.03 -15.98 15.27
CA THR A 732 -13.51 -14.81 16.00
C THR A 732 -12.41 -13.85 16.42
N HIS A 733 -11.31 -14.36 16.98
CA HIS A 733 -10.24 -13.57 17.60
C HIS A 733 -9.10 -13.21 16.65
N LEU A 734 -8.92 -13.96 15.54
CA LEU A 734 -7.90 -13.66 14.53
C LEU A 734 -8.48 -13.11 13.23
N LEU A 735 -9.35 -13.87 12.56
CA LEU A 735 -9.86 -13.54 11.22
C LEU A 735 -10.82 -12.35 11.25
N ASP A 736 -11.92 -12.43 12.00
CA ASP A 736 -12.94 -11.36 12.04
C ASP A 736 -12.42 -10.06 12.66
N MET A 737 -11.69 -10.16 13.79
CA MET A 737 -11.15 -8.99 14.48
C MET A 737 -10.17 -8.19 13.62
N HIS A 738 -9.32 -8.87 12.84
CA HIS A 738 -8.29 -8.23 12.02
C HIS A 738 -8.65 -8.12 10.53
N GLY A 739 -9.83 -8.58 10.12
CA GLY A 739 -10.30 -8.53 8.74
C GLY A 739 -9.46 -9.37 7.78
N CYS A 740 -9.06 -10.57 8.22
CA CYS A 740 -8.37 -11.56 7.40
C CYS A 740 -9.37 -12.59 6.87
N GLY A 741 -9.18 -13.08 5.63
CA GLY A 741 -10.05 -14.11 5.04
C GLY A 741 -11.48 -13.66 4.70
N THR A 742 -11.75 -12.35 4.71
CA THR A 742 -13.11 -11.80 4.51
C THR A 742 -13.67 -12.10 3.12
N SER A 743 -12.84 -12.02 2.08
CA SER A 743 -13.24 -12.28 0.68
C SER A 743 -13.77 -13.71 0.50
N PHE A 744 -13.21 -14.68 1.22
CA PHE A 744 -13.61 -16.08 1.19
C PHE A 744 -14.62 -16.46 2.26
N ARG A 745 -15.05 -15.49 3.10
CA ARG A 745 -15.86 -15.72 4.31
C ARG A 745 -15.29 -16.81 5.22
N LEU A 746 -13.96 -16.86 5.33
CA LEU A 746 -13.23 -17.94 6.01
C LEU A 746 -13.67 -18.13 7.47
N SER A 747 -13.91 -17.04 8.21
CA SER A 747 -14.43 -17.08 9.58
C SER A 747 -15.75 -17.85 9.68
N SER A 748 -16.66 -17.63 8.72
CA SER A 748 -17.96 -18.33 8.70
C SER A 748 -17.79 -19.82 8.42
N VAL A 749 -16.86 -20.20 7.54
CA VAL A 749 -16.57 -21.60 7.24
C VAL A 749 -15.98 -22.29 8.47
N PHE A 750 -15.01 -21.67 9.14
CA PHE A 750 -14.40 -22.21 10.36
C PHE A 750 -15.39 -22.38 11.50
N LEU A 751 -16.29 -21.41 11.70
CA LEU A 751 -17.37 -21.51 12.70
C LEU A 751 -18.33 -22.67 12.39
N SER A 752 -18.68 -22.88 11.11
CA SER A 752 -19.54 -24.00 10.72
C SER A 752 -18.85 -25.36 10.89
N LEU A 753 -17.56 -25.47 10.53
CA LEU A 753 -16.77 -26.69 10.75
C LEU A 753 -16.66 -27.03 12.24
N SER A 754 -16.39 -26.03 13.08
CA SER A 754 -16.37 -26.20 14.54
C SER A 754 -17.70 -26.69 15.10
N LYS A 755 -18.84 -26.18 14.60
CA LYS A 755 -20.18 -26.68 14.97
C LYS A 755 -20.44 -28.12 14.55
N LEU A 756 -19.78 -28.61 13.50
CA LEU A 756 -19.82 -30.01 13.07
C LEU A 756 -18.87 -30.92 13.85
N GLY A 757 -18.17 -30.39 14.86
CA GLY A 757 -17.20 -31.14 15.66
C GLY A 757 -15.86 -31.34 14.98
N ILE A 758 -15.56 -30.58 13.93
CA ILE A 758 -14.25 -30.56 13.26
C ILE A 758 -13.42 -29.44 13.87
N GLY A 759 -12.20 -29.75 14.31
CA GLY A 759 -11.30 -28.78 14.91
C GLY A 759 -9.84 -29.12 14.67
N LEU A 760 -8.94 -28.25 15.11
CA LEU A 760 -7.51 -28.49 15.09
C LEU A 760 -7.11 -29.55 16.13
N ARG A 761 -5.91 -30.11 15.99
CA ARG A 761 -5.43 -31.22 16.82
C ARG A 761 -5.45 -30.91 18.32
N ASP A 762 -5.18 -29.66 18.68
CA ASP A 762 -5.08 -29.23 20.08
C ASP A 762 -6.45 -29.02 20.74
N GLU A 763 -7.56 -29.02 19.97
CA GLU A 763 -8.93 -28.83 20.47
C GLU A 763 -9.60 -30.12 21.00
N ALA A 764 -8.96 -31.30 20.84
CA ALA A 764 -9.61 -32.61 21.02
C ALA A 764 -11.01 -32.73 20.38
N PRO A 765 -11.17 -32.41 19.09
CA PRO A 765 -12.47 -32.38 18.40
C PRO A 765 -13.02 -33.79 18.13
N LEU A 766 -14.29 -33.90 17.73
CA LEU A 766 -14.85 -35.17 17.22
C LEU A 766 -14.07 -35.66 15.99
N HIS A 767 -13.57 -34.72 15.19
CA HIS A 767 -12.78 -34.97 13.98
C HIS A 767 -11.60 -34.00 13.91
N VAL A 768 -10.38 -34.52 13.93
CA VAL A 768 -9.16 -33.71 13.83
C VAL A 768 -8.91 -33.31 12.37
N LEU A 769 -8.84 -32.01 12.13
CA LEU A 769 -8.39 -31.41 10.87
C LEU A 769 -6.87 -31.27 10.90
N ASN A 770 -6.18 -32.04 10.07
CA ASN A 770 -4.74 -31.95 9.89
C ASN A 770 -4.42 -31.63 8.42
N ASP A 771 -4.75 -30.40 8.01
CA ASP A 771 -4.53 -29.91 6.65
C ASP A 771 -3.44 -28.82 6.65
N GLU A 772 -2.36 -29.05 5.90
CA GLU A 772 -1.20 -28.16 5.84
C GLU A 772 -1.56 -26.79 5.26
N PHE A 773 -2.50 -26.73 4.32
CA PHE A 773 -2.94 -25.49 3.68
C PHE A 773 -3.70 -24.60 4.66
N ILE A 774 -4.59 -25.17 5.48
CA ILE A 774 -5.29 -24.43 6.54
C ILE A 774 -4.32 -23.95 7.62
N ASN A 775 -3.40 -24.80 8.08
CA ASN A 775 -2.40 -24.41 9.07
C ASN A 775 -1.53 -23.25 8.58
N ARG A 776 -1.07 -23.30 7.31
CA ARG A 776 -0.33 -22.20 6.69
C ARG A 776 -1.17 -20.92 6.55
N ALA A 777 -2.45 -21.02 6.20
CA ALA A 777 -3.33 -19.86 6.12
C ALA A 777 -3.50 -19.19 7.51
N ILE A 778 -3.67 -19.98 8.57
CA ILE A 778 -3.73 -19.49 9.96
C ILE A 778 -2.41 -18.80 10.33
N GLU A 779 -1.27 -19.42 10.01
CA GLU A 779 0.03 -18.78 10.22
C GLU A 779 0.15 -17.46 9.45
N PHE A 780 -0.19 -17.39 8.16
CA PHE A 780 -0.13 -16.15 7.40
C PHE A 780 -1.00 -15.05 8.02
N ALA A 781 -2.18 -15.40 8.52
CA ALA A 781 -3.05 -14.47 9.24
C ALA A 781 -2.38 -13.97 10.53
N ALA A 782 -1.90 -14.88 11.40
CA ALA A 782 -1.24 -14.54 12.65
C ALA A 782 -0.03 -13.62 12.43
N ASN A 783 0.83 -13.94 11.45
CA ASN A 783 2.01 -13.14 11.15
C ASN A 783 1.68 -11.79 10.53
N HIS A 784 0.62 -11.70 9.73
CA HIS A 784 0.15 -10.41 9.25
C HIS A 784 -0.24 -9.51 10.42
N VAL A 785 -0.98 -10.04 11.40
CA VAL A 785 -1.39 -9.31 12.59
C VAL A 785 -0.18 -8.91 13.44
N LEU A 786 0.72 -9.86 13.77
CA LEU A 786 1.94 -9.59 14.53
C LEU A 786 2.82 -8.53 13.84
N ARG A 787 2.94 -8.58 12.49
CA ARG A 787 3.66 -7.57 11.71
C ARG A 787 3.03 -6.19 11.84
N VAL A 788 1.70 -6.12 11.83
CA VAL A 788 0.96 -4.86 11.98
C VAL A 788 1.06 -4.32 13.41
N ILE A 789 1.04 -5.17 14.43
CA ILE A 789 1.33 -4.78 15.82
C ILE A 789 2.75 -4.23 15.93
N LYS A 790 3.76 -5.00 15.50
CA LYS A 790 5.18 -4.60 15.55
C LYS A 790 5.47 -3.26 14.88
N HIS A 791 5.01 -3.06 13.64
CA HIS A 791 5.40 -1.89 12.84
C HIS A 791 4.45 -0.69 12.94
N LYS A 792 3.19 -0.90 13.34
CA LYS A 792 2.18 0.17 13.44
C LYS A 792 1.64 0.40 14.85
N ALA A 793 2.07 -0.40 15.83
CA ALA A 793 1.55 -0.42 17.20
C ALA A 793 0.01 -0.54 17.24
N ARG A 794 -0.56 -1.34 16.31
CA ARG A 794 -2.01 -1.56 16.18
C ARG A 794 -2.51 -2.55 17.24
N ILE A 795 -2.42 -2.15 18.50
CA ILE A 795 -2.74 -3.01 19.65
C ILE A 795 -4.24 -2.82 20.00
N PRO A 796 -5.06 -3.88 20.02
CA PRO A 796 -6.47 -3.76 20.40
C PRO A 796 -6.64 -3.33 21.86
N VAL A 797 -7.66 -2.53 22.15
CA VAL A 797 -8.01 -2.15 23.53
C VAL A 797 -9.40 -2.67 23.87
N LYS A 798 -9.47 -3.78 24.61
CA LYS A 798 -10.74 -4.43 25.00
C LYS A 798 -11.63 -3.45 25.78
N GLY A 799 -12.94 -3.54 25.56
CA GLY A 799 -13.95 -2.65 26.17
C GLY A 799 -14.05 -1.23 25.58
N SER A 800 -13.06 -0.80 24.80
CA SER A 800 -13.02 0.47 24.08
C SER A 800 -13.49 0.31 22.64
N CYS A 801 -13.99 1.38 22.02
CA CYS A 801 -14.55 1.32 20.66
C CYS A 801 -14.31 2.60 19.87
N THR A 802 -14.48 2.50 18.56
CA THR A 802 -14.45 3.63 17.63
C THR A 802 -15.85 3.83 17.05
N LEU A 803 -16.40 5.04 17.20
CA LEU A 803 -17.80 5.36 16.89
C LEU A 803 -17.88 6.66 16.07
N VAL A 804 -18.91 6.77 15.23
CA VAL A 804 -19.19 8.04 14.53
C VAL A 804 -19.69 9.10 15.51
N GLY A 805 -19.25 10.34 15.31
CA GLY A 805 -19.74 11.48 16.07
C GLY A 805 -21.11 11.96 15.60
N VAL A 806 -21.99 12.27 16.55
CA VAL A 806 -23.24 13.02 16.33
C VAL A 806 -23.40 14.06 17.45
N ALA A 807 -24.28 15.03 17.27
CA ALA A 807 -24.53 16.09 18.25
C ALA A 807 -25.88 15.88 18.95
N ASP A 808 -25.95 16.29 20.22
CA ASP A 808 -27.18 16.43 20.96
C ASP A 808 -27.90 17.74 20.54
N ILE A 809 -28.66 17.64 19.46
CA ILE A 809 -29.46 18.73 18.90
C ILE A 809 -30.57 19.22 19.84
N HIS A 810 -30.89 18.45 20.88
CA HIS A 810 -31.90 18.81 21.88
C HIS A 810 -31.28 19.57 23.07
N GLY A 811 -29.95 19.60 23.15
CA GLY A 811 -29.19 20.28 24.18
C GLY A 811 -29.54 19.77 25.58
N TYR A 812 -29.66 18.46 25.75
CA TYR A 812 -29.86 17.77 27.03
C TYR A 812 -28.55 17.62 27.82
N LEU A 813 -27.48 17.15 27.17
CA LEU A 813 -26.15 16.92 27.76
C LEU A 813 -25.55 18.21 28.30
N ALA A 814 -24.93 18.16 29.48
CA ALA A 814 -24.13 19.24 30.03
C ALA A 814 -22.81 19.42 29.24
N PRO A 815 -22.04 20.51 29.47
CA PRO A 815 -20.68 20.60 28.93
C PRO A 815 -19.84 19.38 29.34
N ASP A 816 -19.00 18.89 28.44
CA ASP A 816 -18.10 17.73 28.62
C ASP A 816 -18.79 16.37 28.87
N GLU A 817 -20.13 16.32 28.83
CA GLU A 817 -20.89 15.08 28.83
C GLU A 817 -21.07 14.50 27.43
N VAL A 818 -21.06 13.17 27.37
CA VAL A 818 -21.33 12.39 26.15
C VAL A 818 -22.34 11.29 26.43
N PHE A 819 -23.12 10.92 25.41
CA PHE A 819 -23.98 9.74 25.46
C PHE A 819 -23.48 8.69 24.47
N VAL A 820 -23.23 7.48 24.97
CA VAL A 820 -22.70 6.37 24.16
C VAL A 820 -23.51 5.10 24.43
N CYS A 821 -24.17 4.63 23.38
CA CYS A 821 -25.00 3.43 23.39
C CYS A 821 -24.45 2.41 22.39
N ILE A 822 -23.99 1.26 22.88
CA ILE A 822 -23.32 0.23 22.08
C ILE A 822 -24.26 -0.96 21.91
N LYS A 823 -24.49 -1.34 20.66
CA LYS A 823 -25.26 -2.53 20.28
C LYS A 823 -24.43 -3.41 19.35
N GLU A 824 -23.94 -4.50 19.91
CA GLU A 824 -23.27 -5.58 19.18
C GLU A 824 -24.28 -6.66 18.77
N ARG A 825 -23.91 -7.46 17.77
CA ARG A 825 -24.71 -8.60 17.31
C ARG A 825 -24.87 -9.61 18.45
N ASP A 826 -26.10 -10.08 18.66
CA ASP A 826 -26.45 -11.11 19.66
C ASP A 826 -26.08 -10.77 21.12
N LYS A 827 -25.76 -9.51 21.42
CA LYS A 827 -25.46 -9.02 22.76
C LYS A 827 -26.49 -8.00 23.23
N ALA A 828 -26.63 -7.86 24.55
CA ALA A 828 -27.45 -6.82 25.16
C ALA A 828 -26.90 -5.42 24.84
N THR A 829 -27.79 -4.43 24.84
CA THR A 829 -27.39 -3.03 24.69
C THR A 829 -26.58 -2.59 25.90
N ARG A 830 -25.44 -1.94 25.68
CA ARG A 830 -24.55 -1.44 26.73
C ARG A 830 -24.46 0.08 26.67
N TYR A 831 -24.68 0.72 27.80
CA TYR A 831 -24.47 2.16 27.98
C TYR A 831 -23.13 2.38 28.66
N LEU A 832 -22.32 3.32 28.16
CA LEU A 832 -21.10 3.72 28.84
C LEU A 832 -21.43 4.72 29.94
N GLU A 833 -20.85 4.53 31.12
CA GLU A 833 -21.04 5.37 32.30
C GLU A 833 -19.69 5.75 32.91
N GLY A 834 -19.56 6.99 33.39
CA GLY A 834 -18.36 7.47 34.06
C GLY A 834 -17.35 8.12 33.13
N MET A 835 -16.12 8.28 33.61
CA MET A 835 -15.05 8.96 32.85
C MET A 835 -14.58 8.13 31.67
N VAL A 836 -14.49 8.76 30.50
CA VAL A 836 -13.95 8.19 29.27
C VAL A 836 -12.93 9.14 28.66
N LEU A 837 -11.97 8.59 27.92
CA LEU A 837 -10.99 9.36 27.17
C LEU A 837 -11.34 9.32 25.68
N VAL A 838 -11.47 10.48 25.05
CA VAL A 838 -11.92 10.61 23.66
C VAL A 838 -10.83 11.22 22.79
N THR A 839 -10.61 10.65 21.61
CA THR A 839 -9.61 11.14 20.64
C THR A 839 -10.01 10.81 19.20
N ARG A 840 -9.42 11.52 18.23
CA ARG A 840 -9.58 11.29 16.80
C ARG A 840 -8.23 11.06 16.14
N SER A 841 -8.17 10.08 15.23
CA SER A 841 -6.94 9.82 14.47
C SER A 841 -6.89 10.66 13.19
N PRO A 842 -5.70 11.14 12.76
CA PRO A 842 -4.40 11.03 13.43
C PRO A 842 -4.22 12.07 14.55
N GLN A 843 -3.63 11.64 15.67
CA GLN A 843 -3.18 12.53 16.73
C GLN A 843 -1.83 13.13 16.35
N ALA A 844 -1.67 14.45 16.49
CA ALA A 844 -0.40 15.14 16.26
C ALA A 844 -0.03 16.04 17.46
N HIS A 845 -1.01 16.61 18.14
CA HIS A 845 -0.82 17.46 19.30
C HIS A 845 -1.14 16.70 20.61
N PRO A 846 -0.41 16.94 21.72
CA PRO A 846 -0.73 16.33 23.02
C PRO A 846 -2.17 16.56 23.51
N GLY A 847 -2.74 17.72 23.17
CA GLY A 847 -4.14 18.07 23.46
C GLY A 847 -5.19 17.42 22.56
N ASP A 848 -4.84 16.52 21.63
CA ASP A 848 -5.80 15.80 20.78
C ASP A 848 -6.54 14.65 21.50
N VAL A 849 -6.32 14.55 22.80
CA VAL A 849 -6.90 13.57 23.70
C VAL A 849 -7.53 14.34 24.84
N GLN A 850 -8.84 14.18 25.04
CA GLN A 850 -9.60 14.92 26.05
C GLN A 850 -10.47 13.96 26.86
N PHE A 851 -10.71 14.30 28.13
CA PHE A 851 -11.66 13.60 28.97
C PHE A 851 -13.10 14.02 28.64
N ALA A 852 -14.02 13.09 28.80
CA ALA A 852 -15.46 13.33 28.80
C ALA A 852 -16.14 12.45 29.85
N HIS A 853 -17.35 12.83 30.26
CA HIS A 853 -18.17 12.05 31.17
C HIS A 853 -19.32 11.37 30.42
N ALA A 854 -19.33 10.04 30.38
CA ALA A 854 -20.41 9.27 29.79
C ALA A 854 -21.57 9.16 30.79
N ILE A 855 -22.76 9.59 30.40
CA ILE A 855 -23.91 9.74 31.32
C ILE A 855 -24.60 8.43 31.72
N GLY A 856 -24.20 7.28 31.16
CA GLY A 856 -24.85 6.00 31.42
C GLY A 856 -26.20 5.84 30.71
N ALA A 857 -27.08 5.05 31.34
CA ALA A 857 -28.41 4.79 30.82
C ALA A 857 -29.28 6.06 30.91
N PRO A 858 -29.96 6.47 29.82
CA PRO A 858 -30.70 7.71 29.80
C PRO A 858 -31.97 7.62 30.67
N PRO A 859 -32.35 8.67 31.42
CA PRO A 859 -33.60 8.69 32.18
C PRO A 859 -34.84 8.49 31.30
N ALA A 860 -35.96 8.02 31.87
CA ALA A 860 -37.19 7.69 31.15
C ALA A 860 -37.76 8.85 30.30
N ASP A 861 -37.58 10.09 30.78
CA ASP A 861 -38.06 11.31 30.10
C ASP A 861 -37.04 11.97 29.18
N SER A 862 -35.84 11.41 29.05
CA SER A 862 -34.81 12.00 28.20
C SER A 862 -35.16 11.90 26.71
N PRO A 863 -34.66 12.83 25.87
CA PRO A 863 -34.79 12.72 24.41
C PRO A 863 -34.30 11.37 23.86
N PHE A 864 -33.21 10.82 24.43
CA PHE A 864 -32.60 9.56 23.99
C PHE A 864 -33.47 8.32 24.28
N THR A 865 -34.38 8.39 25.25
CA THR A 865 -35.33 7.31 25.56
C THR A 865 -36.61 7.42 24.72
N ARG A 866 -37.09 8.66 24.50
CA ARG A 866 -38.26 8.94 23.65
C ARG A 866 -38.06 8.54 22.19
N GLU A 867 -36.81 8.48 21.76
CA GLU A 867 -36.44 7.92 20.47
C GLU A 867 -36.87 6.45 20.28
N ARG A 868 -37.38 5.69 21.27
CA ARG A 868 -37.76 4.24 21.16
C ARG A 868 -36.67 3.30 20.62
N ASN A 869 -35.57 3.84 20.11
CA ASN A 869 -34.41 3.21 19.53
C ASN A 869 -33.26 4.20 19.79
N PRO A 870 -32.48 4.02 20.87
CA PRO A 870 -31.39 4.93 21.19
C PRO A 870 -30.41 4.98 20.02
N ARG A 871 -29.70 6.10 19.82
CA ARG A 871 -28.68 6.27 18.77
C ARG A 871 -27.56 5.24 18.90
N HIS A 872 -27.81 4.04 18.40
CA HIS A 872 -26.93 2.88 18.56
C HIS A 872 -25.65 3.11 17.79
N ASN A 873 -24.54 2.72 18.40
CA ASN A 873 -23.21 2.72 17.80
C ASN A 873 -22.74 4.10 17.32
N CYS A 874 -23.16 5.15 18.03
CA CYS A 874 -22.72 6.54 17.86
C CYS A 874 -22.22 7.09 19.21
N ILE A 875 -21.35 8.09 19.16
CA ILE A 875 -21.06 8.97 20.32
C ILE A 875 -21.79 10.29 20.11
N VAL A 876 -22.67 10.63 21.05
CA VAL A 876 -23.42 11.88 21.04
C VAL A 876 -22.68 12.92 21.88
N PHE A 877 -22.27 14.00 21.24
CA PHE A 877 -21.56 15.11 21.87
C PHE A 877 -22.53 16.21 22.31
N SER A 878 -22.22 16.83 23.45
CA SER A 878 -22.94 18.00 23.93
C SER A 878 -22.86 19.17 22.94
N THR A 879 -23.98 19.89 22.80
CA THR A 879 -24.06 21.18 22.09
C THR A 879 -23.93 22.38 23.04
N ARG A 880 -23.49 22.13 24.28
CA ARG A 880 -23.22 23.12 25.31
C ARG A 880 -21.70 23.21 25.59
N GLY A 881 -21.26 24.33 26.16
CA GLY A 881 -19.86 24.58 26.48
C GLY A 881 -19.23 25.72 25.67
N MET A 882 -17.92 25.91 25.84
CA MET A 882 -17.17 27.00 25.19
C MET A 882 -16.74 26.65 23.76
N ARG A 883 -16.40 25.39 23.50
CA ARG A 883 -15.96 24.87 22.20
C ARG A 883 -16.49 23.45 22.03
N SER A 884 -16.79 23.04 20.80
CA SER A 884 -17.28 21.69 20.54
C SER A 884 -16.17 20.67 20.77
N LEU A 885 -16.46 19.60 21.52
CA LEU A 885 -15.49 18.54 21.82
C LEU A 885 -14.87 17.94 20.53
N PRO A 886 -15.62 17.65 19.45
CA PRO A 886 -15.03 17.22 18.17
C PRO A 886 -13.90 18.12 17.65
N SER A 887 -14.10 19.45 17.70
CA SER A 887 -13.10 20.41 17.21
C SER A 887 -11.82 20.44 18.05
N MET A 888 -11.88 19.98 19.31
CA MET A 888 -10.70 19.85 20.18
C MET A 888 -9.85 18.63 19.80
N LEU A 889 -10.41 17.66 19.08
CA LEU A 889 -9.79 16.37 18.80
C LEU A 889 -9.21 16.36 17.37
N SER A 890 -7.99 16.86 17.22
CA SER A 890 -7.31 16.97 15.92
C SER A 890 -8.07 17.88 14.92
N GLY A 891 -8.92 18.80 15.40
CA GLY A 891 -9.75 19.66 14.55
C GLY A 891 -10.90 18.91 13.85
N GLY A 892 -11.51 17.93 14.52
CA GLY A 892 -12.59 17.11 13.95
C GLY A 892 -13.93 17.83 13.81
N ASP A 893 -14.79 17.26 12.98
CA ASP A 893 -16.17 17.70 12.72
C ASP A 893 -17.16 16.53 12.86
N LEU A 894 -18.40 16.68 12.41
CA LEU A 894 -19.44 15.65 12.40
C LEU A 894 -19.86 15.30 10.96
N ASP A 895 -18.96 15.44 9.97
CA ASP A 895 -19.22 15.15 8.55
C ASP A 895 -18.97 13.67 8.17
N GLY A 896 -18.56 12.89 9.15
CA GLY A 896 -18.26 11.46 9.06
C GLY A 896 -17.07 11.02 9.92
N ASP A 897 -16.51 11.91 10.73
CA ASP A 897 -15.42 11.60 11.65
C ASP A 897 -15.80 10.51 12.67
N GLU A 898 -14.83 9.65 12.93
CA GLU A 898 -14.93 8.56 13.90
C GLU A 898 -13.98 8.81 15.07
N PHE A 899 -14.50 8.66 16.28
CA PHE A 899 -13.83 8.97 17.53
C PHE A 899 -13.55 7.69 18.30
N ASN A 900 -12.33 7.57 18.80
CA ASN A 900 -11.96 6.52 19.75
C ASN A 900 -12.47 6.91 21.13
N VAL A 901 -13.28 6.03 21.73
CA VAL A 901 -13.76 6.13 23.11
C VAL A 901 -13.03 5.07 23.92
N ILE A 902 -12.06 5.50 24.71
CA ILE A 902 -11.19 4.65 25.51
C ILE A 902 -11.80 4.54 26.91
N CYS A 903 -12.09 3.31 27.31
CA CYS A 903 -12.72 2.97 28.57
C CYS A 903 -11.75 2.34 29.58
N ASN A 904 -10.54 1.94 29.15
CA ASN A 904 -9.55 1.33 30.04
C ASN A 904 -8.90 2.41 30.93
N PRO A 905 -9.11 2.39 32.26
CA PRO A 905 -8.56 3.40 33.17
C PRO A 905 -7.03 3.40 33.24
N GLU A 906 -6.36 2.29 32.92
CA GLU A 906 -4.89 2.24 32.89
C GLU A 906 -4.29 3.12 31.78
N LEU A 907 -5.07 3.44 30.76
CA LEU A 907 -4.71 4.36 29.69
C LEU A 907 -5.09 5.82 29.99
N PHE A 908 -5.68 6.11 31.16
CA PHE A 908 -6.06 7.47 31.51
C PHE A 908 -4.82 8.24 31.99
N PRO A 909 -4.44 9.34 31.30
CA PRO A 909 -3.35 10.18 31.78
C PRO A 909 -3.76 10.91 33.07
N PRO A 910 -2.80 11.31 33.92
CA PRO A 910 -3.09 12.14 35.11
C PRO A 910 -3.81 13.45 34.78
N SER A 911 -3.51 14.03 33.61
CA SER A 911 -4.17 15.23 33.08
C SER A 911 -4.02 15.30 31.56
N CYS A 912 -4.97 15.93 30.88
CA CYS A 912 -4.86 16.23 29.45
C CYS A 912 -4.27 17.63 29.24
N ASP A 913 -3.48 17.79 28.17
CA ASP A 913 -3.00 19.10 27.74
C ASP A 913 -4.13 19.90 27.08
N PRO A 914 -4.07 21.24 27.07
CA PRO A 914 -5.04 22.07 26.36
C PRO A 914 -5.13 21.69 24.88
N PRO A 915 -6.34 21.64 24.30
CA PRO A 915 -6.51 21.32 22.89
C PRO A 915 -5.92 22.41 22.00
N ALA A 916 -5.33 22.02 20.88
CA ALA A 916 -4.78 22.98 19.92
C ALA A 916 -5.89 23.82 19.25
N GLU A 917 -5.54 25.01 18.78
CA GLU A 917 -6.50 25.95 18.20
C GLU A 917 -7.05 25.49 16.85
N TYR A 918 -6.26 24.79 16.03
CA TYR A 918 -6.61 24.35 14.67
C TYR A 918 -7.25 25.45 13.81
N PRO A 919 -6.51 26.55 13.53
CA PRO A 919 -7.05 27.66 12.78
C PRO A 919 -7.40 27.25 11.34
N PRO A 920 -8.48 27.79 10.74
CA PRO A 920 -8.83 27.52 9.36
C PRO A 920 -7.68 27.86 8.39
N ALA A 921 -7.38 26.95 7.47
CA ALA A 921 -6.34 27.17 6.48
C ALA A 921 -6.66 28.36 5.54
N ILE A 922 -5.64 29.15 5.20
CA ILE A 922 -5.76 30.25 4.25
C ILE A 922 -6.00 29.66 2.85
N ILE A 923 -7.09 30.08 2.21
CA ILE A 923 -7.49 29.60 0.88
C ILE A 923 -6.77 30.40 -0.20
N LYS A 924 -6.04 29.70 -1.07
CA LYS A 924 -5.42 30.25 -2.27
C LYS A 924 -6.50 30.74 -3.23
N THR A 925 -6.52 32.04 -3.50
CA THR A 925 -7.47 32.71 -4.40
C THR A 925 -6.72 33.37 -5.55
N LEU A 926 -7.26 33.28 -6.76
CA LEU A 926 -6.74 33.91 -7.97
C LEU A 926 -7.41 35.27 -8.22
N ASP A 927 -6.72 36.16 -8.94
CA ASP A 927 -7.25 37.46 -9.34
C ASP A 927 -8.26 37.39 -10.50
N ARG A 928 -8.38 36.21 -11.13
CA ARG A 928 -9.30 35.91 -12.23
C ARG A 928 -10.10 34.62 -11.97
N PRO A 929 -11.20 34.38 -12.69
CA PRO A 929 -11.85 33.06 -12.71
C PRO A 929 -10.88 31.97 -13.15
N CYS A 930 -10.98 30.80 -12.52
CA CYS A 930 -10.15 29.64 -12.77
C CYS A 930 -10.68 28.81 -13.94
N ASP A 931 -9.76 28.28 -14.74
CA ASP A 931 -10.04 27.30 -15.77
C ASP A 931 -9.61 25.89 -15.34
N ILE A 932 -9.78 24.91 -16.22
CA ILE A 932 -9.37 23.53 -15.95
C ILE A 932 -7.83 23.37 -15.83
N ASN A 933 -7.06 24.26 -16.45
CA ASN A 933 -5.60 24.24 -16.39
C ASN A 933 -5.11 24.68 -15.00
N ASP A 934 -5.79 25.62 -14.36
CA ASP A 934 -5.50 26.02 -12.97
C ASP A 934 -5.74 24.86 -11.99
N ILE A 935 -6.80 24.08 -12.21
CA ILE A 935 -7.04 22.85 -11.44
C ILE A 935 -5.93 21.82 -11.71
N ALA A 936 -5.53 21.65 -12.98
CA ALA A 936 -4.44 20.74 -13.36
C ALA A 936 -3.11 21.15 -12.70
N ASP A 937 -2.78 22.44 -12.69
CA ASP A 937 -1.60 22.98 -12.03
C ASP A 937 -1.64 22.75 -10.52
N TRP A 938 -2.81 22.95 -9.90
CA TRP A 938 -2.99 22.65 -8.49
C TRP A 938 -2.86 21.15 -8.18
N VAL A 939 -3.37 20.24 -9.02
CA VAL A 939 -3.18 18.78 -8.84
C VAL A 939 -1.69 18.43 -8.92
N ALA A 940 -0.95 19.00 -9.88
CA ALA A 940 0.50 18.79 -9.99
C ALA A 940 1.25 19.35 -8.76
N GLU A 941 0.84 20.52 -8.25
CA GLU A 941 1.36 21.11 -7.02
C GLU A 941 1.05 20.24 -5.79
N TYR A 942 -0.15 19.64 -5.74
CA TYR A 942 -0.57 18.71 -4.70
C TYR A 942 0.33 17.47 -4.66
N ILE A 943 0.50 16.81 -5.81
CA ILE A 943 1.35 15.61 -5.95
C ILE A 943 2.79 15.90 -5.51
N ASN A 944 3.34 17.07 -5.87
CA ASN A 944 4.69 17.44 -5.48
C ASN A 944 4.84 17.78 -3.98
N SER A 945 3.76 18.26 -3.34
CA SER A 945 3.79 18.83 -1.99
C SER A 945 3.01 17.98 -0.97
N ASP A 946 2.65 16.74 -1.31
CA ASP A 946 2.05 15.76 -0.40
C ASP A 946 3.09 15.21 0.60
N ILE A 947 3.39 16.03 1.61
CA ILE A 947 4.42 15.77 2.62
C ILE A 947 3.86 15.38 3.99
N LEU A 948 2.55 15.15 4.11
CA LEU A 948 1.90 14.81 5.40
C LEU A 948 2.52 13.57 6.05
N GLY A 949 2.83 12.54 5.24
CA GLY A 949 3.49 11.33 5.72
C GLY A 949 4.91 11.57 6.25
N LEU A 950 5.64 12.52 5.64
CA LEU A 950 6.97 12.92 6.10
C LEU A 950 6.87 13.67 7.43
N ILE A 951 5.99 14.67 7.52
CA ILE A 951 5.76 15.45 8.75
C ILE A 951 5.38 14.52 9.90
N SER A 952 4.47 13.57 9.66
CA SER A 952 4.03 12.61 10.67
C SER A 952 5.18 11.71 11.15
N GLN A 953 6.06 11.28 10.26
CA GLN A 953 7.23 10.48 10.62
C GLN A 953 8.25 11.30 11.42
N GLU A 954 8.54 12.52 11.00
CA GLU A 954 9.47 13.40 11.71
C GLU A 954 8.95 13.81 13.08
N LEU A 955 7.63 13.98 13.25
CA LEU A 955 7.02 14.24 14.55
C LEU A 955 7.32 13.11 15.54
N LEU A 956 7.11 11.84 15.14
CA LEU A 956 7.41 10.69 15.98
C LEU A 956 8.91 10.56 16.28
N VAL A 957 9.77 10.73 15.27
CA VAL A 957 11.23 10.64 15.47
C VAL A 957 11.71 11.74 16.40
N ARG A 958 11.19 12.96 16.26
CA ARG A 958 11.56 14.09 17.10
C ARG A 958 11.07 13.94 18.54
N ALA A 959 9.83 13.48 18.73
CA ALA A 959 9.28 13.19 20.05
C ALA A 959 10.05 12.05 20.75
N ASP A 960 10.51 11.06 19.99
CA ASP A 960 11.36 9.99 20.48
C ASP A 960 12.73 10.51 20.94
N GLN A 961 13.36 11.36 20.14
CA GLN A 961 14.63 12.00 20.50
C GLN A 961 14.48 12.87 21.75
N SER A 962 13.44 13.69 21.86
CA SER A 962 13.25 14.57 23.02
C SER A 962 12.89 13.85 24.34
N GLN A 963 12.78 12.52 24.36
CA GLN A 963 12.45 11.74 25.55
C GLN A 963 13.43 11.95 26.72
N GLN A 964 14.73 12.10 26.47
CA GLN A 964 15.72 12.38 27.52
C GLN A 964 15.47 13.71 28.25
N SER A 965 14.88 14.69 27.56
CA SER A 965 14.49 15.98 28.16
C SER A 965 13.15 15.96 28.87
N GLY A 966 12.41 14.84 28.81
CA GLY A 966 11.05 14.71 29.35
C GLY A 966 9.97 15.46 28.57
N LEU A 967 10.33 16.22 27.52
CA LEU A 967 9.37 17.01 26.74
C LEU A 967 8.57 16.15 25.76
N MET A 968 9.20 15.17 25.10
CA MET A 968 8.55 14.29 24.12
C MET A 968 7.71 15.08 23.09
N ALA A 969 6.42 14.78 22.95
CA ALA A 969 5.53 15.49 22.01
C ALA A 969 5.23 16.95 22.40
N ARG A 970 5.61 17.41 23.62
CA ARG A 970 5.54 18.82 24.03
C ARG A 970 6.74 19.65 23.58
N GLU A 971 7.73 19.04 22.93
CA GLU A 971 8.87 19.77 22.39
C GLU A 971 8.41 20.77 21.30
N ALA A 972 9.00 21.97 21.27
CA ALA A 972 8.51 23.07 20.45
C ALA A 972 8.48 22.75 18.93
N GLY A 973 9.45 22.00 18.43
CA GLY A 973 9.44 21.52 17.05
C GLY A 973 8.37 20.44 16.80
N CYS A 974 8.04 19.57 17.76
CA CYS A 974 6.89 18.67 17.68
C CYS A 974 5.57 19.45 17.58
N LEU A 975 5.38 20.51 18.39
CA LEU A 975 4.20 21.37 18.31
C LEU A 975 4.11 22.10 16.96
N LYS A 976 5.25 22.59 16.44
CA LYS A 976 5.32 23.16 15.09
C LYS A 976 4.97 22.11 14.02
N LEU A 977 5.50 20.90 14.12
CA LEU A 977 5.17 19.79 13.21
C LEU A 977 3.68 19.42 13.28
N ALA A 978 3.04 19.48 14.45
CA ALA A 978 1.61 19.27 14.60
C ALA A 978 0.78 20.33 13.86
N ALA A 979 1.16 21.61 13.99
CA ALA A 979 0.54 22.70 13.23
C ALA A 979 0.73 22.53 11.70
N LEU A 980 1.94 22.13 11.27
CA LEU A 980 2.21 21.84 9.86
C LEU A 980 1.43 20.62 9.36
N ALA A 981 1.22 19.59 10.19
CA ALA A 981 0.42 18.42 9.84
C ALA A 981 -1.04 18.80 9.60
N SER A 982 -1.62 19.65 10.46
CA SER A 982 -2.97 20.20 10.26
C SER A 982 -3.08 20.99 8.96
N ALA A 983 -2.13 21.90 8.68
CA ALA A 983 -2.11 22.64 7.42
C ALA A 983 -1.98 21.72 6.18
N ALA A 984 -1.19 20.65 6.28
CA ALA A 984 -1.02 19.68 5.20
C ALA A 984 -2.28 18.83 4.95
N VAL A 985 -3.10 18.56 5.96
CA VAL A 985 -4.41 17.87 5.80
C VAL A 985 -5.37 18.74 5.00
N ASP A 986 -5.41 20.04 5.28
CA ASP A 986 -6.31 20.99 4.61
C ASP A 986 -5.83 21.44 3.23
N PHE A 987 -4.58 21.15 2.86
CA PHE A 987 -4.00 21.51 1.56
C PHE A 987 -4.88 21.09 0.37
N ALA A 988 -5.51 19.91 0.44
CA ALA A 988 -6.40 19.41 -0.60
C ALA A 988 -7.63 20.31 -0.87
N LYS A 989 -7.99 21.18 0.08
CA LYS A 989 -9.14 22.10 -0.01
C LYS A 989 -8.69 23.57 -0.07
N SER A 990 -7.60 23.92 0.62
CA SER A 990 -7.09 25.28 0.73
C SER A 990 -6.25 25.69 -0.49
N GLY A 991 -5.55 24.75 -1.12
CA GLY A 991 -4.61 25.03 -2.20
C GLY A 991 -3.27 25.61 -1.76
N THR A 992 -3.03 25.69 -0.44
CA THR A 992 -1.80 26.25 0.13
C THR A 992 -0.87 25.12 0.59
N PRO A 993 0.25 24.84 -0.10
CA PRO A 993 1.17 23.78 0.28
C PRO A 993 1.99 24.17 1.51
N VAL A 994 2.37 23.17 2.30
CA VAL A 994 3.36 23.35 3.36
C VAL A 994 4.76 23.36 2.77
N SER A 995 5.56 24.39 3.08
CA SER A 995 6.94 24.47 2.63
C SER A 995 7.83 23.49 3.40
N LYS A 996 8.63 22.69 2.67
CA LYS A 996 9.64 21.82 3.29
C LYS A 996 10.62 22.60 4.17
N ALA A 997 10.91 23.87 3.84
CA ALA A 997 11.82 24.71 4.62
C ALA A 997 11.30 25.07 6.02
N GLU A 998 9.99 24.95 6.27
CA GLU A 998 9.39 25.17 7.60
C GLU A 998 9.49 23.95 8.52
N ILE A 999 9.84 22.78 7.97
CA ILE A 999 10.05 21.57 8.78
C ILE A 999 11.26 21.82 9.69
N PRO A 1000 11.10 21.74 11.03
CA PRO A 1000 12.21 21.91 11.94
C PRO A 1000 13.36 20.95 11.62
N PRO A 1001 14.63 21.41 11.63
CA PRO A 1001 15.76 20.53 11.40
C PRO A 1001 15.83 19.45 12.49
N PRO A 1002 16.40 18.27 12.21
CA PRO A 1002 16.57 17.21 13.21
C PRO A 1002 17.28 17.75 14.45
N LEU A 1003 16.86 17.32 15.65
CA LEU A 1003 17.35 17.86 16.92
C LEU A 1003 18.88 17.74 17.06
N TYR A 1004 19.43 16.53 16.94
CA TYR A 1004 20.88 16.32 17.14
C TYR A 1004 21.45 15.02 16.52
N LEU A 1005 20.62 14.02 16.18
CA LEU A 1005 21.05 12.78 15.51
C LEU A 1005 20.96 12.86 13.99
N LYS A 1006 21.73 13.76 13.36
CA LYS A 1006 21.71 13.91 11.89
C LYS A 1006 22.08 12.58 11.22
N GLY A 1007 21.12 11.97 10.54
CA GLY A 1007 21.29 10.71 9.81
C GLY A 1007 21.03 9.44 10.60
N MET A 1008 20.67 9.51 11.90
CA MET A 1008 20.23 8.33 12.67
C MET A 1008 18.72 8.31 12.88
N LYS A 1009 18.14 7.11 12.88
CA LYS A 1009 16.73 6.89 13.19
C LYS A 1009 16.55 5.89 14.33
N PRO A 1010 15.45 5.98 15.09
CA PRO A 1010 15.14 4.94 16.05
C PRO A 1010 14.93 3.60 15.35
N ASP A 1011 15.23 2.52 16.05
CA ASP A 1011 15.14 1.14 15.56
C ASP A 1011 13.78 0.77 14.96
N TRP A 1012 12.68 1.25 15.56
CA TRP A 1012 11.33 1.04 15.04
C TRP A 1012 11.03 1.75 13.71
N ALA A 1013 11.87 2.70 13.27
CA ALA A 1013 11.66 3.51 12.06
C ALA A 1013 12.38 2.97 10.79
N ILE A 1014 13.17 1.90 10.91
CA ILE A 1014 14.02 1.36 9.82
C ILE A 1014 13.20 0.61 8.74
N GLY A 1015 11.97 0.19 9.07
CA GLY A 1015 11.16 -0.66 8.21
C GLY A 1015 11.59 -2.12 8.22
N GLU A 1016 10.95 -2.96 7.39
CA GLU A 1016 11.07 -4.43 7.44
C GLU A 1016 12.37 -5.01 6.90
N MET A 1017 13.14 -4.22 6.13
CA MET A 1017 14.37 -4.70 5.49
C MET A 1017 15.56 -4.75 6.46
N GLY A 1018 15.45 -4.11 7.64
CA GLY A 1018 16.51 -4.04 8.65
C GLY A 1018 17.64 -3.06 8.32
N ALA A 1019 18.46 -2.73 9.33
CA ALA A 1019 19.51 -1.71 9.25
C ALA A 1019 20.60 -2.05 8.21
N ALA A 1020 20.99 -3.32 8.11
CA ALA A 1020 22.03 -3.78 7.18
C ALA A 1020 21.63 -3.61 5.70
N ARG A 1021 20.32 -3.65 5.39
CA ARG A 1021 19.78 -3.43 4.04
C ARG A 1021 19.33 -1.99 3.78
N SER A 1022 19.15 -1.17 4.82
CA SER A 1022 18.78 0.26 4.68
C SER A 1022 19.98 1.22 4.64
N GLY A 1023 21.14 0.84 5.22
CA GLY A 1023 22.32 1.72 5.32
C GLY A 1023 22.16 2.86 6.34
N GLN A 1024 21.05 2.86 7.06
CA GLN A 1024 20.70 3.88 8.04
C GLN A 1024 21.33 3.55 9.39
N LEU A 1025 22.00 4.54 9.99
CA LEU A 1025 22.49 4.43 11.37
C LEU A 1025 21.29 4.46 12.32
N THR A 1026 21.32 3.62 13.36
CA THR A 1026 20.16 3.39 14.21
C THR A 1026 20.54 3.39 15.68
N TYR A 1027 19.59 3.76 16.53
CA TYR A 1027 19.72 3.66 17.98
C TYR A 1027 18.51 2.92 18.56
N ALA A 1028 18.72 2.24 19.68
CA ALA A 1028 17.63 1.60 20.41
C ALA A 1028 16.80 2.69 21.09
N SER A 1029 15.57 2.89 20.63
CA SER A 1029 14.66 3.87 21.24
C SER A 1029 14.24 3.44 22.65
N GLN A 1030 14.17 4.38 23.60
CA GLN A 1030 13.74 4.13 24.98
C GLN A 1030 12.26 4.41 25.25
N THR A 1031 11.55 4.97 24.28
CA THR A 1031 10.09 5.20 24.35
C THR A 1031 9.33 3.87 24.41
N ALA A 1032 8.06 3.92 24.79
CA ALA A 1032 7.16 2.78 24.76
C ALA A 1032 7.18 2.11 23.37
N ILE A 1033 7.17 2.89 22.28
CA ILE A 1033 7.20 2.37 20.91
C ILE A 1033 8.46 1.54 20.64
N GLY A 1034 9.64 2.00 21.07
CA GLY A 1034 10.89 1.24 20.93
C GLY A 1034 10.86 -0.08 21.69
N LYS A 1035 10.33 -0.08 22.92
CA LYS A 1035 10.18 -1.29 23.74
C LYS A 1035 9.21 -2.29 23.13
N LEU A 1036 8.05 -1.82 22.67
CA LEU A 1036 7.02 -2.61 21.98
C LEU A 1036 7.58 -3.28 20.72
N PHE A 1037 8.26 -2.49 19.88
CA PHE A 1037 8.84 -2.96 18.62
C PHE A 1037 9.84 -4.11 18.79
N ARG A 1038 10.71 -4.03 19.81
CA ARG A 1038 11.74 -5.05 20.07
C ARG A 1038 11.19 -6.33 20.71
N ARG A 1039 9.99 -6.29 21.28
CA ARG A 1039 9.40 -7.42 22.02
C ARG A 1039 8.81 -8.49 21.09
N ILE A 1040 8.37 -8.12 19.88
CA ILE A 1040 7.87 -9.05 18.88
C ILE A 1040 9.01 -9.43 17.94
N ASP A 1041 9.33 -10.72 17.84
CA ASP A 1041 10.16 -11.24 16.74
C ASP A 1041 9.28 -11.87 15.65
N LEU A 1042 9.60 -11.58 14.39
CA LEU A 1042 8.88 -12.17 13.26
C LEU A 1042 9.78 -13.29 12.71
N ASN A 1043 9.39 -14.55 12.91
CA ASN A 1043 10.09 -15.75 12.40
C ASN A 1043 10.05 -15.82 10.85
N ASP A 1044 10.72 -14.87 10.21
CA ASP A 1044 10.70 -14.70 8.75
C ASP A 1044 11.74 -15.56 8.04
N ALA A 1045 12.77 -16.03 8.75
CA ALA A 1045 13.88 -16.82 8.19
C ALA A 1045 13.43 -18.21 7.76
N ASP A 1046 12.63 -18.90 8.58
CA ASP A 1046 12.14 -20.25 8.29
C ASP A 1046 11.18 -20.27 7.09
N ARG A 1047 10.40 -19.20 6.90
CA ARG A 1047 9.42 -19.11 5.80
C ARG A 1047 10.02 -18.81 4.43
N LEU A 1048 11.13 -18.07 4.39
CA LEU A 1048 11.89 -17.88 3.15
C LEU A 1048 12.59 -19.19 2.74
N ALA A 1049 13.09 -19.95 3.71
CA ALA A 1049 13.62 -21.28 3.50
C ALA A 1049 12.55 -22.25 2.97
N ASP A 1050 11.32 -22.16 3.49
CA ASP A 1050 10.20 -23.00 3.04
C ASP A 1050 9.72 -22.65 1.61
N ARG A 1051 9.72 -21.36 1.24
CA ARG A 1051 9.50 -20.91 -0.15
C ARG A 1051 10.56 -21.44 -1.11
N GLN A 1052 11.82 -21.58 -0.67
CA GLN A 1052 12.90 -22.15 -1.46
C GLN A 1052 12.85 -23.70 -1.50
N ALA A 1053 12.52 -24.36 -0.39
CA ALA A 1053 12.42 -25.82 -0.28
C ALA A 1053 11.29 -26.40 -1.15
N ARG A 1054 10.18 -25.68 -1.33
CA ARG A 1054 9.11 -26.03 -2.28
C ARG A 1054 9.56 -25.96 -3.75
N ARG A 1055 10.61 -25.20 -4.07
CA ARG A 1055 11.26 -25.19 -5.41
C ARG A 1055 12.30 -26.31 -5.56
N GLU A 1056 12.92 -26.76 -4.48
CA GLU A 1056 13.93 -27.84 -4.50
C GLU A 1056 13.35 -29.26 -4.51
N HIS A 1057 12.03 -29.43 -4.38
CA HIS A 1057 11.34 -30.67 -4.73
C HIS A 1057 11.42 -30.90 -6.25
N LYS A 1058 12.58 -31.44 -6.66
CA LYS A 1058 12.92 -31.89 -8.01
C LYS A 1058 11.84 -32.83 -8.58
N PRO A 1059 11.67 -32.87 -9.93
CA PRO A 1059 11.01 -33.99 -10.58
C PRO A 1059 11.68 -35.30 -10.15
N PRO A 1060 10.95 -36.43 -10.09
CA PRO A 1060 11.40 -37.64 -9.41
C PRO A 1060 12.80 -38.05 -9.90
N LYS A 1061 13.73 -38.18 -8.95
CA LYS A 1061 15.10 -38.66 -9.20
C LYS A 1061 15.03 -40.00 -9.92
N ALA A 1062 15.57 -40.05 -11.13
CA ALA A 1062 15.78 -41.28 -11.87
C ALA A 1062 16.67 -42.23 -11.03
N ARG A 1063 16.09 -43.35 -10.56
CA ARG A 1063 16.86 -44.50 -10.08
C ARG A 1063 17.26 -45.36 -11.27
N PRO A 1064 18.43 -46.02 -11.23
CA PRO A 1064 18.96 -46.73 -12.39
C PRO A 1064 18.15 -47.99 -12.69
N ARG A 1065 17.78 -48.10 -13.98
CA ARG A 1065 17.39 -49.29 -14.78
C ARG A 1065 17.05 -50.58 -14.02
N ASN A 1066 15.78 -50.99 -14.13
CA ASN A 1066 15.45 -52.34 -14.56
C ASN A 1066 14.15 -52.35 -15.39
N ASN A 1067 14.24 -53.00 -16.55
CA ASN A 1067 13.22 -53.04 -17.59
C ASN A 1067 11.94 -53.74 -17.12
N LYS A 1068 10.81 -53.02 -17.12
CA LYS A 1068 9.49 -53.50 -17.55
C LYS A 1068 8.57 -52.31 -17.82
N ARG A 1069 7.92 -52.35 -18.99
CA ARG A 1069 7.05 -51.32 -19.56
C ARG A 1069 6.05 -50.77 -18.54
N VAL A 1070 6.20 -49.50 -18.17
CA VAL A 1070 5.13 -48.65 -17.65
C VAL A 1070 5.26 -47.31 -18.37
N THR A 1071 4.23 -46.97 -19.14
CA THR A 1071 4.05 -45.69 -19.82
C THR A 1071 3.95 -44.57 -18.77
N ALA A 1072 4.94 -43.68 -18.73
CA ALA A 1072 4.91 -42.49 -17.89
C ALA A 1072 3.88 -41.48 -18.42
N ALA A 1073 2.85 -41.20 -17.63
CA ALA A 1073 1.86 -40.17 -17.89
C ALA A 1073 2.51 -38.78 -17.86
N ARG A 1074 2.38 -38.05 -18.96
CA ARG A 1074 2.79 -36.65 -19.10
C ARG A 1074 1.70 -35.76 -18.52
N HIS A 1075 2.09 -34.62 -17.94
CA HIS A 1075 1.19 -33.48 -17.71
C HIS A 1075 0.55 -33.09 -19.04
N ASP A 1076 -0.69 -33.51 -19.23
CA ASP A 1076 -1.52 -33.16 -20.36
C ASP A 1076 -2.93 -32.86 -19.83
N MET A 1077 -3.41 -31.64 -20.03
CA MET A 1077 -4.77 -31.23 -19.65
C MET A 1077 -5.83 -32.01 -20.45
N ASP A 1078 -5.45 -32.64 -21.58
CA ASP A 1078 -6.31 -33.57 -22.33
C ASP A 1078 -6.43 -34.95 -21.67
N GLY A 1079 -5.52 -35.29 -20.75
CA GLY A 1079 -5.66 -36.47 -19.89
C GLY A 1079 -6.80 -36.31 -18.88
N LEU A 1080 -7.10 -35.07 -18.50
CA LEU A 1080 -8.14 -34.70 -17.54
C LEU A 1080 -9.53 -34.99 -18.13
N VAL A 1081 -9.76 -34.74 -19.42
CA VAL A 1081 -11.01 -35.07 -20.12
C VAL A 1081 -11.23 -36.58 -20.19
N ARG A 1082 -10.18 -37.37 -20.49
CA ARG A 1082 -10.30 -38.85 -20.54
C ARG A 1082 -10.39 -39.51 -19.17
N GLU A 1083 -9.88 -38.86 -18.13
CA GLU A 1083 -10.02 -39.31 -16.73
C GLU A 1083 -11.36 -38.85 -16.12
N MET A 1084 -11.95 -37.77 -16.66
CA MET A 1084 -13.32 -37.33 -16.40
C MET A 1084 -14.38 -38.17 -17.15
N GLU A 1085 -14.12 -38.64 -18.37
CA GLU A 1085 -14.96 -39.65 -19.05
C GLU A 1085 -15.05 -40.97 -18.25
N ARG A 1086 -14.13 -41.18 -17.29
CA ARG A 1086 -14.16 -42.29 -16.31
C ARG A 1086 -14.88 -41.94 -15.00
N LEU A 1087 -15.63 -40.84 -14.93
CA LEU A 1087 -16.57 -40.51 -13.84
C LEU A 1087 -17.72 -41.51 -13.80
N ASN A 1088 -17.42 -42.77 -13.48
CA ASN A 1088 -18.41 -43.75 -13.11
C ASN A 1088 -18.83 -43.47 -11.67
N LEU A 1089 -20.15 -43.40 -11.44
CA LEU A 1089 -20.84 -43.24 -10.15
C LEU A 1089 -20.19 -43.97 -8.96
N ALA A 1090 -19.52 -45.10 -9.20
CA ALA A 1090 -18.85 -45.91 -8.20
C ALA A 1090 -17.63 -45.24 -7.53
N GLY A 1091 -16.98 -44.26 -8.17
CA GLY A 1091 -15.79 -43.58 -7.64
C GLY A 1091 -16.10 -42.47 -6.62
N ILE A 1092 -17.32 -41.93 -6.62
CA ILE A 1092 -17.78 -40.93 -5.64
C ILE A 1092 -17.97 -41.59 -4.28
N ARG A 1093 -18.33 -42.89 -4.25
CA ARG A 1093 -18.50 -43.68 -3.02
C ARG A 1093 -17.19 -43.94 -2.25
N ARG A 1094 -16.02 -43.95 -2.90
CA ARG A 1094 -14.72 -44.30 -2.28
C ARG A 1094 -13.93 -43.14 -1.68
N VAL A 1095 -14.07 -41.91 -2.20
CA VAL A 1095 -13.33 -40.73 -1.67
C VAL A 1095 -14.00 -40.19 -0.40
N ALA A 1096 -15.33 -40.31 -0.31
CA ALA A 1096 -16.11 -39.84 0.83
C ALA A 1096 -15.89 -40.63 2.14
N SER A 1097 -15.03 -41.67 2.16
CA SER A 1097 -14.79 -42.51 3.34
C SER A 1097 -13.49 -42.21 4.10
N GLU A 1098 -12.62 -41.31 3.65
CA GLU A 1098 -11.31 -41.07 4.31
C GLU A 1098 -11.09 -39.65 4.86
N ASP A 1099 -11.78 -38.61 4.34
CA ASP A 1099 -11.63 -37.22 4.80
C ASP A 1099 -12.71 -36.84 5.86
N PRO A 1100 -12.32 -36.32 7.05
CA PRO A 1100 -13.26 -35.98 8.11
C PRO A 1100 -14.26 -34.87 7.75
N ILE A 1101 -13.86 -33.89 6.94
CA ILE A 1101 -14.76 -32.82 6.48
C ILE A 1101 -15.85 -33.41 5.59
N SER A 1102 -15.45 -34.19 4.58
CA SER A 1102 -16.36 -34.83 3.63
C SER A 1102 -17.36 -35.74 4.32
N PHE A 1103 -16.95 -36.48 5.36
CA PHE A 1103 -17.85 -37.30 6.16
C PHE A 1103 -18.90 -36.47 6.91
N ALA A 1104 -18.46 -35.43 7.64
CA ALA A 1104 -19.37 -34.59 8.43
C ALA A 1104 -20.37 -33.83 7.53
N VAL A 1105 -19.89 -33.24 6.44
CA VAL A 1105 -20.71 -32.51 5.47
C VAL A 1105 -21.70 -33.46 4.80
N ARG A 1106 -21.28 -34.67 4.36
CA ARG A 1106 -22.20 -35.66 3.78
C ARG A 1106 -23.34 -36.03 4.73
N ASN A 1107 -23.07 -36.19 6.02
CA ASN A 1107 -24.10 -36.49 7.02
C ASN A 1107 -25.06 -35.31 7.23
N LEU A 1108 -24.59 -34.08 7.12
CA LEU A 1108 -25.43 -32.87 7.14
C LEU A 1108 -26.36 -32.84 5.92
N LEU A 1109 -25.82 -33.10 4.73
CA LEU A 1109 -26.54 -33.00 3.46
C LEU A 1109 -27.63 -34.05 3.27
N ARG A 1110 -27.46 -35.26 3.83
CA ARG A 1110 -28.45 -36.36 3.78
C ARG A 1110 -29.83 -36.00 4.34
N ARG A 1111 -29.95 -34.90 5.08
CA ARG A 1111 -31.24 -34.39 5.58
C ARG A 1111 -32.08 -33.74 4.49
N TYR A 1112 -31.45 -33.23 3.43
CA TYR A 1112 -32.11 -32.41 2.41
C TYR A 1112 -32.02 -32.99 1.00
N ILE A 1113 -30.91 -33.66 0.64
CA ILE A 1113 -30.70 -34.20 -0.72
C ILE A 1113 -30.21 -35.65 -0.71
N ASP A 1114 -30.48 -36.40 -1.78
CA ASP A 1114 -29.91 -37.74 -1.99
C ASP A 1114 -28.46 -37.64 -2.49
N VAL A 1115 -27.55 -37.54 -1.52
CA VAL A 1115 -26.09 -37.48 -1.72
C VAL A 1115 -25.51 -38.74 -2.39
N ASP A 1116 -26.27 -39.84 -2.43
CA ASP A 1116 -25.85 -41.16 -2.90
C ASP A 1116 -26.41 -41.52 -4.30
N SER A 1117 -27.22 -40.63 -4.88
CA SER A 1117 -27.79 -40.72 -6.23
C SER A 1117 -26.75 -40.46 -7.35
N SER A 1118 -27.10 -40.83 -8.58
CA SER A 1118 -26.31 -40.48 -9.77
C SER A 1118 -26.31 -38.99 -10.02
N ILE A 1119 -25.17 -38.34 -9.79
CA ILE A 1119 -24.94 -36.96 -10.23
C ILE A 1119 -25.03 -36.94 -11.75
N GLN A 1120 -25.83 -36.03 -12.30
CA GLN A 1120 -25.95 -35.83 -13.73
C GLN A 1120 -24.59 -35.38 -14.33
N PRO A 1121 -24.17 -35.91 -15.49
CA PRO A 1121 -22.94 -35.47 -16.16
C PRO A 1121 -22.88 -33.95 -16.34
N GLU A 1122 -24.01 -33.34 -16.68
CA GLU A 1122 -24.15 -31.90 -16.93
C GLU A 1122 -23.76 -31.06 -15.69
N THR A 1123 -24.20 -31.45 -14.49
CA THR A 1123 -23.83 -30.77 -13.23
C THR A 1123 -22.33 -30.88 -12.94
N THR A 1124 -21.71 -32.01 -13.31
CA THR A 1124 -20.28 -32.25 -13.07
C THR A 1124 -19.41 -31.47 -14.06
N ASP A 1125 -19.84 -31.40 -15.32
CA ASP A 1125 -19.17 -30.62 -16.36
C ASP A 1125 -19.22 -29.12 -16.02
N LEU A 1126 -20.40 -28.61 -15.64
CA LEU A 1126 -20.58 -27.22 -15.21
C LEU A 1126 -19.67 -26.86 -14.01
N ALA A 1127 -19.65 -27.68 -12.97
CA ALA A 1127 -18.79 -27.44 -11.80
C ALA A 1127 -17.29 -27.52 -12.14
N THR A 1128 -16.91 -28.31 -13.15
CA THR A 1128 -15.53 -28.37 -13.63
C THR A 1128 -15.15 -27.11 -14.41
N GLU A 1129 -16.05 -26.59 -15.24
CA GLU A 1129 -15.86 -25.32 -15.93
C GLU A 1129 -15.72 -24.17 -14.93
N GLN A 1130 -16.59 -24.11 -13.92
CA GLN A 1130 -16.49 -23.13 -12.83
C GLN A 1130 -15.14 -23.21 -12.11
N PHE A 1131 -14.66 -24.41 -11.80
CA PHE A 1131 -13.33 -24.61 -11.21
C PHE A 1131 -12.20 -24.07 -12.10
N ARG A 1132 -12.23 -24.36 -13.40
CA ARG A 1132 -11.22 -23.87 -14.36
C ARG A 1132 -11.25 -22.34 -14.47
N ALA A 1133 -12.43 -21.73 -14.57
CA ALA A 1133 -12.60 -20.29 -14.58
C ALA A 1133 -12.06 -19.64 -13.30
N TYR A 1134 -12.36 -20.24 -12.15
CA TYR A 1134 -11.85 -19.82 -10.86
C TYR A 1134 -10.32 -19.84 -10.79
N VAL A 1135 -9.69 -20.96 -11.17
CA VAL A 1135 -8.22 -21.12 -11.13
C VAL A 1135 -7.52 -20.10 -12.03
N ASN A 1136 -8.06 -19.84 -13.22
CA ASN A 1136 -7.46 -18.88 -14.16
C ASN A 1136 -7.48 -17.45 -13.59
N GLU A 1137 -8.63 -17.02 -13.05
CA GLU A 1137 -8.74 -15.69 -12.43
C GLU A 1137 -7.92 -15.59 -11.15
N LEU A 1138 -7.88 -16.64 -10.32
CA LEU A 1138 -7.06 -16.66 -9.11
C LEU A 1138 -5.56 -16.49 -9.45
N LYS A 1139 -5.06 -17.17 -10.49
CA LYS A 1139 -3.69 -16.99 -10.96
C LYS A 1139 -3.45 -15.55 -11.46
N TYR A 1140 -4.45 -14.92 -12.06
CA TYR A 1140 -4.34 -13.53 -12.53
C TYR A 1140 -4.18 -12.57 -11.33
N ILE A 1141 -5.01 -12.75 -10.31
CA ILE A 1141 -4.93 -12.00 -9.06
C ILE A 1141 -3.55 -12.17 -8.40
N CYS A 1142 -3.03 -13.40 -8.33
CA CYS A 1142 -1.72 -13.70 -7.75
C CYS A 1142 -0.56 -13.04 -8.50
N ALA A 1143 -0.64 -12.99 -9.83
CA ALA A 1143 0.41 -12.42 -10.68
C ALA A 1143 0.40 -10.89 -10.70
N THR A 1144 -0.78 -10.26 -10.55
CA THR A 1144 -0.94 -8.80 -10.58
C THR A 1144 -0.74 -8.16 -9.20
N SER A 1145 -1.01 -8.89 -8.11
CA SER A 1145 -0.97 -8.36 -6.74
C SER A 1145 0.36 -8.60 -6.01
N THR A 1146 1.46 -8.94 -6.70
CA THR A 1146 2.74 -9.27 -6.06
C THR A 1146 3.73 -8.09 -5.96
N LEU A 1147 4.55 -8.10 -4.91
CA LEU A 1147 5.68 -7.18 -4.70
C LEU A 1147 7.01 -7.71 -5.23
N SER A 1148 7.09 -9.01 -5.52
CA SER A 1148 8.29 -9.67 -6.02
C SER A 1148 8.08 -10.13 -7.46
N THR A 1149 9.10 -10.69 -8.09
CA THR A 1149 8.88 -11.38 -9.38
C THR A 1149 8.04 -12.65 -9.24
N GLN A 1150 7.98 -13.25 -8.05
CA GLN A 1150 7.17 -14.44 -7.83
C GLN A 1150 5.70 -14.06 -7.56
N PRO A 1151 4.72 -14.79 -8.13
CA PRO A 1151 3.31 -14.61 -7.81
C PRO A 1151 3.02 -14.98 -6.36
N LEU A 1152 1.89 -14.48 -5.84
CA LEU A 1152 1.40 -14.84 -4.51
C LEU A 1152 1.03 -16.33 -4.41
N THR A 1153 1.12 -16.88 -3.22
CA THR A 1153 0.60 -18.22 -2.89
C THR A 1153 -0.92 -18.22 -2.74
N GLU A 1154 -1.54 -19.39 -2.86
CA GLU A 1154 -2.99 -19.56 -2.71
C GLU A 1154 -3.46 -19.18 -1.29
N GLU A 1155 -2.66 -19.54 -0.27
CA GLU A 1155 -2.88 -19.20 1.14
C GLU A 1155 -2.84 -17.67 1.37
N GLU A 1156 -1.89 -16.96 0.74
CA GLU A 1156 -1.80 -15.50 0.80
C GLU A 1156 -3.06 -14.82 0.27
N VAL A 1157 -3.61 -15.32 -0.85
CA VAL A 1157 -4.85 -14.79 -1.43
C VAL A 1157 -6.07 -15.15 -0.60
N LEU A 1158 -6.14 -16.38 -0.08
CA LEU A 1158 -7.21 -16.84 0.81
C LEU A 1158 -7.35 -15.93 2.03
N VAL A 1159 -6.22 -15.62 2.68
CA VAL A 1159 -6.17 -14.73 3.86
C VAL A 1159 -6.29 -13.26 3.46
N GLY A 1160 -5.89 -12.92 2.22
CA GLY A 1160 -5.85 -11.55 1.71
C GLY A 1160 -4.66 -10.75 2.24
N THR A 1161 -3.46 -11.36 2.24
CA THR A 1161 -2.22 -10.76 2.76
C THR A 1161 -1.04 -10.96 1.79
N ILE A 1162 0.01 -10.17 1.96
CA ILE A 1162 1.27 -10.31 1.20
C ILE A 1162 2.40 -10.46 2.20
N ALA A 1163 3.00 -11.66 2.29
CA ALA A 1163 4.00 -11.99 3.30
C ALA A 1163 5.39 -11.43 2.97
N THR A 1164 5.67 -11.17 1.68
CA THR A 1164 6.96 -10.67 1.22
C THR A 1164 7.38 -9.39 1.95
N LYS A 1165 8.59 -9.38 2.51
CA LYS A 1165 9.20 -8.17 3.12
C LYS A 1165 9.37 -7.10 2.07
N THR A 1166 9.15 -5.84 2.46
CA THR A 1166 9.28 -4.73 1.54
C THR A 1166 9.85 -3.50 2.23
N SER A 1167 10.67 -2.72 1.50
CA SER A 1167 11.02 -1.35 1.88
C SER A 1167 9.87 -0.37 1.63
N GLN A 1168 8.78 -0.82 1.01
CA GLN A 1168 7.68 0.01 0.54
C GLN A 1168 6.33 -0.44 1.13
N PRO A 1169 6.06 -0.18 2.43
CA PRO A 1169 4.87 -0.67 3.11
C PRO A 1169 3.55 -0.09 2.55
N LYS A 1170 3.55 1.16 2.03
CA LYS A 1170 2.36 1.79 1.41
C LYS A 1170 1.92 1.02 0.16
N LYS A 1171 2.88 0.65 -0.70
CA LYS A 1171 2.62 -0.16 -1.90
C LYS A 1171 2.02 -1.51 -1.57
N ARG A 1172 2.54 -2.20 -0.55
CA ARG A 1172 1.94 -3.46 -0.07
C ARG A 1172 0.48 -3.27 0.33
N GLN A 1173 0.19 -2.21 1.08
CA GLN A 1173 -1.17 -1.94 1.54
C GLN A 1173 -2.13 -1.68 0.38
N ASN A 1174 -1.70 -0.94 -0.65
CA ASN A 1174 -2.50 -0.71 -1.85
C ASN A 1174 -2.76 -2.01 -2.63
N LEU A 1175 -1.72 -2.82 -2.86
CA LEU A 1175 -1.85 -4.13 -3.52
C LEU A 1175 -2.72 -5.09 -2.72
N MET A 1176 -2.60 -5.12 -1.38
CA MET A 1176 -3.49 -5.92 -0.53
C MET A 1176 -4.95 -5.48 -0.62
N SER A 1177 -5.21 -4.18 -0.78
CA SER A 1177 -6.58 -3.65 -0.92
C SER A 1177 -7.18 -4.07 -2.26
N GLN A 1178 -6.40 -3.96 -3.35
CA GLN A 1178 -6.79 -4.42 -4.68
C GLN A 1178 -6.99 -5.94 -4.72
N LEU A 1179 -6.05 -6.71 -4.15
CA LEU A 1179 -6.12 -8.16 -3.99
C LEU A 1179 -7.44 -8.59 -3.33
N ARG A 1180 -7.78 -7.98 -2.19
CA ARG A 1180 -8.99 -8.30 -1.43
C ARG A 1180 -10.26 -8.00 -2.22
N LEU A 1181 -10.28 -6.90 -2.97
CA LEU A 1181 -11.42 -6.50 -3.81
C LEU A 1181 -11.62 -7.49 -4.96
N GLN A 1182 -10.57 -7.81 -5.71
CA GLN A 1182 -10.62 -8.77 -6.81
C GLN A 1182 -11.00 -10.18 -6.33
N ALA A 1183 -10.41 -10.64 -5.22
CA ALA A 1183 -10.73 -11.92 -4.63
C ALA A 1183 -12.19 -11.98 -4.14
N ASP A 1184 -12.71 -10.89 -3.55
CA ASP A 1184 -14.10 -10.81 -3.10
C ASP A 1184 -15.08 -10.85 -4.26
N GLU A 1185 -14.79 -10.17 -5.38
CA GLU A 1185 -15.61 -10.27 -6.59
C GLU A 1185 -15.59 -11.67 -7.20
N LEU A 1186 -14.39 -12.27 -7.33
CA LEU A 1186 -14.23 -13.63 -7.83
C LEU A 1186 -15.04 -14.63 -6.99
N VAL A 1187 -14.92 -14.57 -5.66
CA VAL A 1187 -15.66 -15.46 -4.76
C VAL A 1187 -17.16 -15.21 -4.85
N LYS A 1188 -17.61 -13.96 -4.91
CA LYS A 1188 -19.04 -13.62 -5.07
C LYS A 1188 -19.61 -14.19 -6.36
N ARG A 1189 -18.88 -14.10 -7.48
CA ARG A 1189 -19.29 -14.67 -8.77
C ARG A 1189 -19.45 -16.18 -8.67
N ILE A 1190 -18.42 -16.90 -8.22
CA ILE A 1190 -18.49 -18.37 -8.10
C ILE A 1190 -19.64 -18.81 -7.18
N ARG A 1191 -19.88 -18.11 -6.06
CA ARG A 1191 -21.01 -18.42 -5.17
C ARG A 1191 -22.37 -18.21 -5.84
N ALA A 1192 -22.53 -17.14 -6.62
CA ALA A 1192 -23.76 -16.87 -7.37
C ALA A 1192 -24.02 -17.96 -8.43
N GLU A 1193 -22.97 -18.37 -9.14
CA GLU A 1193 -23.04 -19.48 -10.11
C GLU A 1193 -23.41 -20.82 -9.45
N LEU A 1194 -22.84 -21.12 -8.27
CA LEU A 1194 -23.23 -22.31 -7.49
C LEU A 1194 -24.69 -22.24 -7.04
N ALA A 1195 -25.20 -21.05 -6.69
CA ALA A 1195 -26.59 -20.81 -6.33
C ALA A 1195 -27.57 -20.87 -7.53
N GLY A 1196 -27.08 -20.96 -8.76
CA GLY A 1196 -27.92 -20.91 -9.96
C GLY A 1196 -28.41 -19.52 -10.34
N GLU A 1197 -27.87 -18.46 -9.74
CA GLU A 1197 -28.16 -17.08 -10.13
C GLU A 1197 -27.53 -16.80 -11.52
N GLY A 1198 -28.32 -16.83 -12.59
CA GLY A 1198 -27.90 -16.41 -13.94
C GLY A 1198 -27.78 -17.48 -15.04
N THR A 1199 -28.28 -18.71 -14.83
CA THR A 1199 -28.47 -19.68 -15.92
C THR A 1199 -29.70 -19.32 -16.76
N MET A 1200 -29.50 -18.71 -17.92
CA MET A 1200 -30.57 -18.58 -18.92
C MET A 1200 -30.89 -19.98 -19.50
N PRO A 1201 -32.15 -20.28 -19.86
CA PRO A 1201 -32.49 -21.53 -20.55
C PRO A 1201 -31.68 -21.69 -21.85
N HIS A 1202 -31.23 -22.93 -22.12
CA HIS A 1202 -30.32 -23.28 -23.22
C HIS A 1202 -30.88 -23.12 -24.64
N ASP A 1203 -32.13 -22.66 -24.81
CA ASP A 1203 -32.81 -22.62 -26.11
C ASP A 1203 -33.26 -21.19 -26.47
N PHE A 1204 -32.37 -20.37 -27.04
CA PHE A 1204 -32.79 -19.22 -27.84
C PHE A 1204 -31.82 -19.02 -29.01
N ASP A 1205 -32.27 -19.41 -30.18
CA ASP A 1205 -31.63 -19.18 -31.48
C ASP A 1205 -31.35 -17.69 -31.72
N ASP A 1206 -30.20 -17.44 -32.36
CA ASP A 1206 -29.73 -16.15 -32.86
C ASP A 1206 -30.66 -15.59 -33.95
N ASP A 1207 -31.58 -14.67 -33.60
CA ASP A 1207 -31.99 -13.52 -34.43
C ASP A 1207 -33.23 -12.82 -33.84
N VAL A 1208 -33.07 -11.77 -33.01
CA VAL A 1208 -34.04 -10.64 -32.94
C VAL A 1208 -33.33 -9.38 -32.42
N SER A 1209 -33.58 -8.27 -33.11
CA SER A 1209 -33.20 -6.90 -32.79
C SER A 1209 -33.61 -6.43 -31.39
N VAL A 1210 -32.65 -5.81 -30.68
CA VAL A 1210 -32.84 -5.21 -29.35
C VAL A 1210 -33.70 -3.95 -29.46
N SER A 1211 -34.99 -4.07 -29.16
CA SER A 1211 -35.87 -2.94 -28.88
C SER A 1211 -36.07 -2.76 -27.38
N ALA A 1212 -36.31 -1.51 -26.99
CA ALA A 1212 -36.23 -0.98 -25.63
C ALA A 1212 -37.00 -1.79 -24.57
N ALA A 1213 -36.28 -2.24 -23.54
CA ALA A 1213 -36.89 -2.84 -22.35
C ALA A 1213 -37.53 -1.76 -21.48
N THR A 1214 -38.86 -1.64 -21.59
CA THR A 1214 -39.73 -1.15 -20.52
C THR A 1214 -39.57 -2.02 -19.28
N THR A 1215 -39.40 -1.36 -18.13
CA THR A 1215 -39.41 -1.93 -16.79
C THR A 1215 -40.77 -2.54 -16.46
N THR A 1216 -40.95 -3.82 -16.73
CA THR A 1216 -41.88 -4.68 -15.99
C THR A 1216 -41.05 -5.60 -15.10
N GLU A 1217 -41.23 -5.45 -13.79
CA GLU A 1217 -40.67 -6.32 -12.75
C GLU A 1217 -41.11 -7.76 -13.00
N ALA A 1218 -40.28 -8.55 -13.68
CA ALA A 1218 -40.39 -10.00 -13.63
C ALA A 1218 -40.05 -10.43 -12.20
N ALA A 1219 -40.95 -11.16 -11.55
CA ALA A 1219 -40.68 -11.76 -10.24
C ALA A 1219 -39.38 -12.59 -10.34
N PRO A 1220 -38.44 -12.45 -9.39
CA PRO A 1220 -37.22 -13.25 -9.42
C PRO A 1220 -37.60 -14.74 -9.39
N GLU A 1221 -37.06 -15.53 -10.33
CA GLU A 1221 -37.19 -16.98 -10.31
C GLU A 1221 -36.74 -17.49 -8.93
N GLU A 1222 -37.59 -18.31 -8.31
CA GLU A 1222 -37.33 -18.85 -6.98
C GLU A 1222 -36.11 -19.79 -7.07
N ILE A 1223 -35.04 -19.47 -6.33
CA ILE A 1223 -33.81 -20.26 -6.34
C ILE A 1223 -34.11 -21.67 -5.82
N ASP A 1224 -33.83 -22.70 -6.62
CA ASP A 1224 -33.90 -24.08 -6.17
C ASP A 1224 -32.77 -24.39 -5.19
N LEU A 1225 -33.14 -24.44 -3.90
CA LEU A 1225 -32.21 -24.67 -2.79
C LEU A 1225 -31.61 -26.08 -2.83
N GLU A 1226 -32.34 -27.09 -3.31
CA GLU A 1226 -31.83 -28.47 -3.39
C GLU A 1226 -30.78 -28.60 -4.50
N GLU A 1227 -31.04 -28.00 -5.66
CA GLU A 1227 -30.10 -27.94 -6.78
C GLU A 1227 -28.85 -27.10 -6.45
N TRP A 1228 -29.00 -25.97 -5.74
CA TRP A 1228 -27.86 -25.21 -5.22
C TRP A 1228 -26.98 -26.07 -4.30
N LEU A 1229 -27.61 -26.83 -3.40
CA LEU A 1229 -26.90 -27.70 -2.47
C LEU A 1229 -26.15 -28.82 -3.20
N LEU A 1230 -26.78 -29.42 -4.22
CA LEU A 1230 -26.17 -30.43 -5.07
C LEU A 1230 -24.95 -29.87 -5.83
N ARG A 1231 -25.09 -28.73 -6.52
CA ARG A 1231 -23.97 -28.06 -7.23
C ARG A 1231 -22.80 -27.75 -6.32
N SER A 1232 -23.08 -27.24 -5.13
CA SER A 1232 -22.05 -26.92 -4.13
C SER A 1232 -21.34 -28.18 -3.62
N TRP A 1233 -22.06 -29.30 -3.49
CA TRP A 1233 -21.48 -30.59 -3.12
C TRP A 1233 -20.61 -31.19 -4.23
N VAL A 1234 -21.02 -31.09 -5.49
CA VAL A 1234 -20.19 -31.50 -6.65
C VAL A 1234 -18.89 -30.69 -6.69
N ALA A 1235 -18.99 -29.37 -6.49
CA ALA A 1235 -17.82 -28.48 -6.45
C ALA A 1235 -16.82 -28.87 -5.34
N TRP A 1236 -17.31 -29.27 -4.16
CA TRP A 1236 -16.46 -29.81 -3.09
C TRP A 1236 -15.75 -31.11 -3.51
N HIS A 1237 -16.44 -32.05 -4.17
CA HIS A 1237 -15.80 -33.28 -4.68
C HIS A 1237 -14.74 -33.04 -5.73
N ILE A 1238 -14.96 -32.07 -6.63
CA ILE A 1238 -13.95 -31.67 -7.60
C ILE A 1238 -12.72 -31.15 -6.86
N SER A 1239 -12.90 -30.27 -5.86
CA SER A 1239 -11.80 -29.72 -5.08
C SER A 1239 -10.96 -30.78 -4.37
N THR A 1240 -11.59 -31.78 -3.73
CA THR A 1240 -10.90 -32.84 -2.99
C THR A 1240 -10.14 -33.78 -3.92
N ARG A 1241 -10.67 -34.07 -5.12
CA ARG A 1241 -9.98 -34.91 -6.12
C ARG A 1241 -8.81 -34.22 -6.80
N GLN A 1242 -8.87 -32.90 -6.96
CA GLN A 1242 -7.75 -32.11 -7.50
C GLN A 1242 -6.56 -32.04 -6.53
N GLY A 1243 -6.78 -32.31 -5.23
CA GLY A 1243 -5.73 -32.48 -4.23
C GLY A 1243 -4.90 -31.21 -4.03
N GLU A 1244 -3.61 -31.30 -4.32
CA GLU A 1244 -2.63 -30.21 -4.16
C GLU A 1244 -2.48 -29.33 -5.41
N ASN A 1245 -3.38 -29.46 -6.39
CA ASN A 1245 -3.40 -28.58 -7.55
C ASN A 1245 -3.76 -27.15 -7.12
N PHE A 1246 -3.05 -26.17 -7.68
CA PHE A 1246 -3.25 -24.75 -7.37
C PHE A 1246 -4.71 -24.31 -7.61
N GLY A 1247 -5.31 -23.70 -6.59
CA GLY A 1247 -6.69 -23.22 -6.53
C GLY A 1247 -7.70 -24.28 -6.09
N ALA A 1248 -7.32 -25.54 -5.91
CA ALA A 1248 -8.23 -26.59 -5.47
C ALA A 1248 -8.71 -26.35 -4.03
N LYS A 1249 -7.79 -26.05 -3.11
CA LYS A 1249 -8.12 -25.92 -1.68
C LYS A 1249 -8.99 -24.69 -1.42
N SER A 1250 -8.65 -23.55 -2.01
CA SER A 1250 -9.42 -22.31 -1.89
C SER A 1250 -10.79 -22.40 -2.58
N PHE A 1251 -10.91 -23.13 -3.70
CA PHE A 1251 -12.20 -23.43 -4.30
C PHE A 1251 -13.07 -24.32 -3.40
N GLY A 1252 -12.46 -25.31 -2.74
CA GLY A 1252 -13.13 -26.14 -1.73
C GLY A 1252 -13.71 -25.32 -0.57
N ILE A 1253 -13.00 -24.30 -0.09
CA ILE A 1253 -13.51 -23.36 0.92
C ILE A 1253 -14.73 -22.59 0.43
N ILE A 1254 -14.75 -22.16 -0.83
CA ILE A 1254 -15.92 -21.50 -1.43
C ILE A 1254 -17.11 -22.48 -1.45
N ALA A 1255 -16.89 -23.72 -1.89
CA ALA A 1255 -17.91 -24.76 -1.93
C ALA A 1255 -18.50 -25.06 -0.53
N LEU A 1256 -17.67 -25.25 0.49
CA LEU A 1256 -18.12 -25.40 1.88
C LEU A 1256 -18.92 -24.19 2.37
N GLY A 1257 -18.43 -22.98 2.08
CA GLY A 1257 -19.12 -21.75 2.45
C GLY A 1257 -20.47 -21.57 1.74
N SER A 1258 -20.62 -22.15 0.54
CA SER A 1258 -21.88 -22.21 -0.23
C SER A 1258 -22.84 -23.23 0.39
N ILE A 1259 -22.36 -24.44 0.70
CA ILE A 1259 -23.13 -25.48 1.39
C ILE A 1259 -23.70 -24.96 2.71
N PHE A 1260 -22.86 -24.39 3.58
CA PHE A 1260 -23.31 -23.88 4.88
C PHE A 1260 -24.26 -22.68 4.77
N GLU A 1261 -24.19 -21.91 3.69
CA GLU A 1261 -25.15 -20.84 3.44
C GLU A 1261 -26.51 -21.42 3.06
N CYS A 1262 -26.54 -22.31 2.08
CA CYS A 1262 -27.75 -22.98 1.60
C CYS A 1262 -28.48 -23.76 2.72
N VAL A 1263 -27.74 -24.54 3.53
CA VAL A 1263 -28.33 -25.27 4.68
C VAL A 1263 -29.01 -24.33 5.67
N ARG A 1264 -28.45 -23.14 5.95
CA ARG A 1264 -29.10 -22.18 6.86
C ARG A 1264 -30.39 -21.61 6.28
N GLU A 1265 -30.44 -21.37 4.97
CA GLU A 1265 -31.66 -20.91 4.30
C GLU A 1265 -32.73 -22.01 4.28
N LEU A 1266 -32.34 -23.28 4.09
CA LEU A 1266 -33.23 -24.44 4.24
C LEU A 1266 -33.79 -24.57 5.66
N ASP A 1267 -32.92 -24.47 6.68
CA ASP A 1267 -33.34 -24.48 8.09
C ASP A 1267 -34.28 -23.31 8.42
N GLU A 1268 -34.02 -22.12 7.88
CA GLU A 1268 -34.86 -20.92 8.07
C GLU A 1268 -36.23 -21.12 7.38
N ARG A 1269 -36.26 -21.74 6.18
CA ARG A 1269 -37.49 -22.11 5.46
C ARG A 1269 -38.31 -23.17 6.20
N GLU A 1270 -37.69 -24.23 6.71
CA GLU A 1270 -38.36 -25.25 7.52
C GLU A 1270 -38.93 -24.67 8.82
N ARG A 1271 -38.17 -23.79 9.48
CA ARG A 1271 -38.62 -23.11 10.70
C ARG A 1271 -39.82 -22.20 10.44
N LEU A 1272 -39.86 -21.51 9.31
CA LEU A 1272 -40.99 -20.68 8.90
C LEU A 1272 -42.20 -21.53 8.48
N ALA A 1273 -41.98 -22.69 7.84
CA ALA A 1273 -43.03 -23.62 7.43
C ALA A 1273 -43.64 -24.41 8.60
N GLY A 1274 -42.85 -24.75 9.63
CA GLY A 1274 -43.28 -25.45 10.84
C GLY A 1274 -43.86 -24.55 11.93
N GLY A 1275 -44.00 -23.24 11.68
CA GLY A 1275 -44.54 -22.24 12.60
C GLY A 1275 -46.02 -21.90 12.40
N ILE A 1276 -46.80 -22.75 11.72
CA ILE A 1276 -48.27 -22.64 11.57
C ILE A 1276 -48.97 -23.45 12.65
#